data_AF-A0A4R0KMB4-F1
#
_entry.id   AF-A0A4R0KMB4-F1
#
_cell.length_a   1.000
_cell.length_b   1.000
_cell.length_c   1.000
_cell.angle_alpha   90.00
_cell.angle_beta   90.00
_cell.angle_gamma   90.00
#
_symmetry.space_group_name_H-M   'P 1'
#
loop_
_entity.id
_entity.type
_entity.pdbx_description
1 polymer ?
#
loop_
_entity_poly.entity_id
_entity_poly.type
_entity_poly.pdbx_seq_one_letter_code
_entity_poly.pdbx_strand_id
1 'polypeptide(L)'
;MSRRLLAWVLPAVLLASVIAVPAAQAATMYPSGVGADLGPTPTTLGVKPAAGDDPAGLRTGTEQGRTYWQTNQAAGTGYLEFDVDRDYVDEIGTDDVLVTVTYLDSGSGTLELQYDAATNPQAEATDVQLTNTGQWRTGTFELTDIGFTDRLGDADVRLFGSADITISSLRISTAGASVQLGASPIQSGISPRAGDRPENLITGVQDGRAYWQTDHSAPSPGTNFFYMNVADTYLYDNHSLVLISVDYFDAGNGQFGLHYDSPGETIPEKFKNSEVVQYGDTKTWKTHTFALPDAVMTNRSNGGDFRIHNGDGSVDLKVAAVRVAKVATTLDVTEGLLDLIDEAARVEKAAREGTRDGQYPDGSRAIFRTAIDAARAVAATPGVTDVQVKEALQTLQSKLDAFTASVVDTNFASDGQATASSGSGATNVNDGNHDTAWTSGQGDSWLQLDLGKPRPVNDVRVEWAEAYSPDYTVQVSMDGRKFTDVGRIGSPGGNQISRTRFATTTARYVRVAMTGADSFIVKELQLRLSPVVTPNPRLVQTTNPTEDGVIADFDATQFGADRTGRHDSTKAIQQAIYACQDAGGGTVWLPAGKYKVTDTIEVHAFCTLRGDHGEKLGTGTVVVADLASGNDGPSLFRIGGSAGVLGVTTYYPNQNATDPVPYNYTFEIPGGAWIGNENYMMATVADVTMLNSYRGIGISTMPNDHGNAPSSGQVHESSTIRNIRGTALFEGARAYNGADVGTWENVAFSNSFWADAPAVYHPPARTALDAWTRANGTGLVLGDLEWDQFHRISLTDYHVGIHVVAGQRAQFTGSFLQPDVRRTDIGVLVDVMDDRWGMTLAAGRIEGSDHAIQNNSRGYVKVTGTTLTGAVDGIVHRMSGTAPTYSQEPLPKPKQSLYVVDAPHGVGYLPAADATNAVQKVLDKAGRNGGGIVYLPAGWYRISTHLSVPAKVELRGASAVPNRDQGGASGGTVLQAFEKNTETALITLQNRAGVRGLRVFYPDNNPGKAEGVVPYPYAVRGHAGGNYVINAGFPNAWNGIDLSGDDVVVRKVAGAFFDHAITIGPGTNGRIEGVLSNGNAVTRVGYQQPYWMNEGSIFELVIDKYMRKTAKIVTVDGARGLTLLNVFAYGFHDGLVVNSGQVDAFNLGTDNLGTDGHTVKVVSGDVEATNLARYNGATLSGPATLRNVMVINVVQRSIKVQASGPGTATIAGNESEPGTYEVGAQVTVTAAATSDSVFQNWTVDGVVVSTDASYTFTVATDQVLTANFQAK
;
A
#
# COMPACT_ATOMS: atom_id res chain seq x y z
N MET A 1 -37.66 -20.99 -53.86
CA MET A 1 -36.45 -20.83 -54.70
C MET A 1 -35.64 -19.67 -54.12
N SER A 2 -34.36 -19.69 -53.77
CA SER A 2 -33.33 -20.71 -53.47
C SER A 2 -31.97 -19.97 -53.57
N ARG A 3 -31.17 -19.98 -52.48
CA ARG A 3 -29.69 -19.76 -52.39
C ARG A 3 -29.17 -18.32 -52.61
N ARG A 4 -28.21 -17.76 -51.84
CA ARG A 4 -27.26 -18.30 -50.85
C ARG A 4 -26.62 -17.15 -50.02
N LEU A 5 -26.53 -17.36 -48.69
CA LEU A 5 -25.48 -16.83 -47.81
C LEU A 5 -24.16 -17.61 -48.05
N LEU A 6 -23.01 -16.94 -47.89
CA LEU A 6 -21.76 -17.35 -47.19
C LEU A 6 -20.55 -16.59 -47.78
N ALA A 7 -19.84 -15.83 -46.94
CA ALA A 7 -18.37 -15.74 -46.91
C ALA A 7 -17.93 -14.93 -45.68
N TRP A 8 -17.56 -15.66 -44.63
CA TRP A 8 -16.80 -15.23 -43.44
C TRP A 8 -15.51 -16.08 -43.44
N VAL A 9 -14.46 -15.59 -42.74
CA VAL A 9 -13.32 -16.32 -42.12
C VAL A 9 -12.01 -16.57 -42.92
N LEU A 10 -10.99 -15.75 -42.57
CA LEU A 10 -9.52 -15.98 -42.37
C LEU A 10 -8.58 -16.51 -43.51
N PRO A 11 -7.23 -16.36 -43.40
CA PRO A 11 -6.43 -15.92 -42.23
C PRO A 11 -5.37 -14.82 -42.42
N ALA A 12 -5.05 -14.21 -41.28
CA ALA A 12 -3.82 -13.49 -40.97
C ALA A 12 -2.60 -14.41 -40.97
N VAL A 13 -1.51 -14.02 -41.66
CA VAL A 13 -0.15 -14.54 -41.43
C VAL A 13 0.87 -13.44 -41.81
N LEU A 14 1.89 -13.26 -40.95
CA LEU A 14 3.22 -12.64 -41.18
C LEU A 14 3.35 -11.11 -41.22
N LEU A 15 3.56 -10.52 -40.04
CA LEU A 15 4.86 -9.96 -39.60
C LEU A 15 4.67 -9.39 -38.18
N ALA A 16 4.75 -10.26 -37.18
CA ALA A 16 4.87 -9.86 -35.79
C ALA A 16 6.37 -9.77 -35.47
N SER A 17 6.88 -8.56 -35.25
CA SER A 17 8.09 -8.36 -34.47
C SER A 17 7.74 -8.67 -33.02
N VAL A 18 8.26 -9.80 -32.54
CA VAL A 18 8.03 -10.34 -31.21
C VAL A 18 8.73 -9.43 -30.20
N ILE A 19 7.96 -8.91 -29.24
CA ILE A 19 8.50 -8.30 -28.02
C ILE A 19 9.18 -9.44 -27.25
N ALA A 20 10.50 -9.36 -27.08
CA ALA A 20 11.19 -10.21 -26.12
C ALA A 20 10.97 -9.59 -24.73
N VAL A 21 9.84 -9.92 -24.12
CA VAL A 21 9.76 -9.92 -22.65
C VAL A 21 10.86 -10.90 -22.20
N PRO A 22 11.70 -10.58 -21.20
CA PRO A 22 12.59 -11.59 -20.64
C PRO A 22 11.72 -12.80 -20.29
N ALA A 23 12.02 -13.94 -20.91
CA ALA A 23 11.19 -15.13 -20.77
C ALA A 23 11.08 -15.42 -19.27
N ALA A 24 9.85 -15.42 -18.75
CA ALA A 24 9.60 -16.09 -17.49
C ALA A 24 10.22 -17.49 -17.61
N GLN A 25 10.91 -17.94 -16.57
CA GLN A 25 11.43 -19.29 -16.55
C GLN A 25 10.26 -20.23 -16.86
N ALA A 26 10.39 -21.06 -17.90
CA ALA A 26 9.31 -21.94 -18.31
C ALA A 26 8.86 -22.77 -17.10
N ALA A 27 7.55 -22.86 -16.86
CA ALA A 27 7.05 -23.65 -15.74
C ALA A 27 7.63 -25.07 -15.81
N THR A 28 8.22 -25.50 -14.70
CA THR A 28 8.80 -26.84 -14.57
C THR A 28 7.73 -27.81 -14.09
N MET A 29 7.82 -29.05 -14.56
CA MET A 29 7.01 -30.13 -14.01
C MET A 29 7.43 -30.51 -12.58
N TYR A 30 8.68 -30.21 -12.20
CA TYR A 30 9.33 -30.69 -10.97
C TYR A 30 9.86 -29.53 -10.10
N PRO A 31 9.01 -28.61 -9.61
CA PRO A 31 9.44 -27.41 -8.88
C PRO A 31 10.16 -27.70 -7.55
N SER A 32 9.89 -28.86 -6.92
CA SER A 32 10.57 -29.34 -5.71
C SER A 32 11.60 -30.46 -5.98
N GLY A 33 11.91 -30.68 -7.26
CA GLY A 33 12.79 -31.76 -7.72
C GLY A 33 12.09 -33.10 -7.91
N VAL A 34 12.88 -34.14 -8.13
CA VAL A 34 12.44 -35.50 -8.46
C VAL A 34 12.87 -36.49 -7.38
N GLY A 35 12.31 -37.70 -7.37
CA GLY A 35 12.73 -38.72 -6.42
C GLY A 35 11.93 -40.01 -6.39
N ALA A 36 12.32 -40.86 -5.44
CA ALA A 36 11.70 -42.15 -5.20
C ALA A 36 11.55 -42.43 -3.69
N ASP A 37 10.36 -42.87 -3.29
CA ASP A 37 10.11 -43.49 -1.99
C ASP A 37 10.12 -45.01 -2.15
N LEU A 38 11.01 -45.65 -1.41
CA LEU A 38 11.36 -47.05 -1.59
C LEU A 38 10.51 -47.94 -0.68
N GLY A 39 10.09 -49.08 -1.22
CA GLY A 39 9.26 -50.07 -0.55
C GLY A 39 8.90 -51.22 -1.49
N PRO A 40 7.99 -52.14 -1.08
CA PRO A 40 7.58 -53.25 -1.94
C PRO A 40 6.99 -52.80 -3.29
N THR A 41 6.40 -51.61 -3.33
CA THR A 41 5.99 -50.91 -4.54
C THR A 41 6.45 -49.47 -4.40
N PRO A 42 7.58 -49.09 -5.01
CA PRO A 42 8.10 -47.73 -4.91
C PRO A 42 7.10 -46.70 -5.46
N THR A 43 7.05 -45.53 -4.83
CA THR A 43 6.41 -44.34 -5.40
C THR A 43 7.50 -43.49 -6.02
N THR A 44 7.31 -43.02 -7.25
CA THR A 44 8.35 -42.36 -8.04
C THR A 44 7.80 -41.11 -8.72
N LEU A 45 8.63 -40.08 -8.85
CA LEU A 45 8.40 -38.90 -9.69
C LEU A 45 9.73 -38.54 -10.33
N GLY A 46 9.83 -38.68 -11.66
CA GLY A 46 11.06 -38.34 -12.41
C GLY A 46 12.32 -39.13 -12.02
N VAL A 47 12.21 -40.17 -11.19
CA VAL A 47 13.32 -41.08 -10.82
C VAL A 47 12.84 -42.51 -10.79
N LYS A 48 13.52 -43.38 -11.52
CA LYS A 48 13.23 -44.81 -11.55
C LYS A 48 14.28 -45.60 -10.77
N PRO A 49 13.91 -46.19 -9.62
CA PRO A 49 14.85 -46.98 -8.81
C PRO A 49 14.97 -48.43 -9.32
N ALA A 50 16.18 -48.97 -9.25
CA ALA A 50 16.50 -50.38 -9.49
C ALA A 50 17.51 -50.90 -8.45
N ALA A 51 17.59 -52.21 -8.27
CA ALA A 51 18.55 -52.85 -7.36
C ALA A 51 19.57 -53.63 -8.20
N GLY A 52 20.86 -53.30 -8.04
CA GLY A 52 21.95 -53.51 -9.01
C GLY A 52 22.10 -54.89 -9.67
N ASP A 53 23.26 -55.53 -9.51
CA ASP A 53 23.64 -56.70 -10.32
C ASP A 53 22.76 -57.96 -10.12
N ASP A 54 22.16 -58.12 -8.93
CA ASP A 54 21.18 -59.18 -8.64
C ASP A 54 19.96 -58.61 -7.89
N PRO A 55 18.88 -58.23 -8.60
CA PRO A 55 17.67 -57.71 -7.97
C PRO A 55 16.99 -58.69 -7.00
N ALA A 56 17.25 -60.01 -7.12
CA ALA A 56 16.59 -61.01 -6.28
C ALA A 56 17.09 -61.00 -4.82
N GLY A 57 18.26 -60.41 -4.57
CA GLY A 57 18.83 -60.26 -3.22
C GLY A 57 18.34 -59.03 -2.46
N LEU A 58 17.62 -58.11 -3.10
CA LEU A 58 17.06 -56.89 -2.50
C LEU A 58 16.10 -57.23 -1.35
N ARG A 59 16.28 -56.59 -0.20
CA ARG A 59 15.37 -56.72 0.93
C ARG A 59 14.49 -55.49 1.03
N THR A 60 13.18 -55.69 1.17
CA THR A 60 12.22 -54.60 1.39
C THR A 60 11.49 -54.81 2.70
N GLY A 61 11.18 -53.74 3.42
CA GLY A 61 10.44 -53.84 4.67
C GLY A 61 9.92 -52.50 5.17
N THR A 62 9.51 -52.47 6.44
CA THR A 62 9.14 -51.25 7.16
C THR A 62 9.91 -51.23 8.47
N GLU A 63 10.59 -50.12 8.75
CA GLU A 63 11.34 -49.90 9.99
C GLU A 63 10.97 -48.52 10.55
N GLN A 64 10.56 -48.46 11.82
CA GLN A 64 10.13 -47.22 12.49
C GLN A 64 9.06 -46.43 11.70
N GLY A 65 8.15 -47.15 11.03
CA GLY A 65 7.05 -46.56 10.25
C GLY A 65 7.41 -46.10 8.84
N ARG A 66 8.66 -46.27 8.38
CA ARG A 66 9.11 -45.95 7.02
C ARG A 66 9.39 -47.22 6.22
N THR A 67 8.92 -47.26 4.98
CA THR A 67 9.29 -48.33 4.04
C THR A 67 10.71 -48.13 3.53
N TYR A 68 11.36 -49.24 3.16
CA TYR A 68 12.76 -49.18 2.71
C TYR A 68 13.12 -50.27 1.71
N TRP A 69 14.23 -50.02 1.01
CA TRP A 69 15.07 -50.99 0.33
C TRP A 69 16.40 -51.15 1.07
N GLN A 70 16.87 -52.37 1.25
CA GLN A 70 18.14 -52.70 1.88
C GLN A 70 18.98 -53.57 0.93
N THR A 71 20.23 -53.17 0.73
CA THR A 71 21.20 -53.94 -0.06
C THR A 71 21.53 -55.27 0.64
N ASN A 72 22.05 -56.23 -0.12
CA ASN A 72 22.49 -57.51 0.41
C ASN A 72 23.74 -57.93 -0.34
N GLN A 73 24.86 -57.36 0.05
CA GLN A 73 26.16 -57.58 -0.61
C GLN A 73 26.51 -59.07 -0.66
N ALA A 74 26.15 -59.85 0.37
CA ALA A 74 26.37 -61.28 0.41
C ALA A 74 25.56 -62.08 -0.63
N ALA A 75 24.46 -61.52 -1.14
CA ALA A 75 23.63 -62.10 -2.19
C ALA A 75 23.82 -61.43 -3.56
N GLY A 76 24.83 -60.55 -3.73
CA GLY A 76 25.12 -59.90 -5.00
C GLY A 76 24.38 -58.58 -5.26
N THR A 77 23.49 -58.13 -4.35
CA THR A 77 22.82 -56.82 -4.44
C THR A 77 23.66 -55.75 -3.73
N GLY A 78 24.75 -55.32 -4.36
CA GLY A 78 25.75 -54.45 -3.73
C GLY A 78 25.40 -52.96 -3.67
N TYR A 79 24.51 -52.50 -4.54
CA TYR A 79 24.16 -51.09 -4.71
C TYR A 79 22.72 -50.90 -5.21
N LEU A 80 22.21 -49.68 -5.10
CA LEU A 80 20.91 -49.26 -5.63
C LEU A 80 21.15 -48.25 -6.76
N GLU A 81 20.42 -48.40 -7.87
CA GLU A 81 20.48 -47.54 -9.06
C GLU A 81 19.26 -46.62 -9.13
N PHE A 82 19.48 -45.40 -9.62
CA PHE A 82 18.46 -44.40 -9.86
C PHE A 82 18.71 -43.77 -11.22
N ASP A 83 17.76 -43.97 -12.12
CA ASP A 83 17.70 -43.40 -13.46
C ASP A 83 16.80 -42.16 -13.42
N VAL A 84 17.30 -41.01 -13.87
CA VAL A 84 16.64 -39.71 -13.74
C VAL A 84 15.97 -39.35 -15.06
N ASP A 85 14.72 -38.88 -14.99
CA ASP A 85 13.99 -38.51 -16.20
C ASP A 85 14.73 -37.41 -16.96
N ARG A 86 14.98 -37.66 -18.26
CA ARG A 86 15.72 -36.76 -19.14
C ARG A 86 15.09 -35.36 -19.19
N ASP A 87 13.77 -35.24 -19.08
CA ASP A 87 13.10 -33.95 -19.05
C ASP A 87 13.56 -33.10 -17.86
N TYR A 88 13.75 -33.71 -16.69
CA TYR A 88 14.28 -33.01 -15.52
C TYR A 88 15.77 -32.66 -15.70
N VAL A 89 16.56 -33.55 -16.30
CA VAL A 89 17.98 -33.29 -16.60
C VAL A 89 18.15 -32.10 -17.54
N ASP A 90 17.29 -31.98 -18.56
CA ASP A 90 17.33 -30.88 -19.52
C ASP A 90 16.90 -29.53 -18.91
N GLU A 91 16.16 -29.55 -17.79
CA GLU A 91 15.69 -28.36 -17.07
C GLU A 91 16.69 -27.83 -16.02
N ILE A 92 17.61 -28.66 -15.53
CA ILE A 92 18.52 -28.30 -14.44
C ILE A 92 19.93 -27.94 -14.94
N GLY A 93 20.63 -27.11 -14.16
CA GLY A 93 22.05 -26.81 -14.40
C GLY A 93 22.96 -28.02 -14.16
N THR A 94 24.18 -27.96 -14.70
CA THR A 94 25.18 -29.02 -14.51
C THR A 94 25.83 -28.99 -13.13
N ASP A 95 25.70 -27.90 -12.40
CA ASP A 95 26.28 -27.69 -11.07
C ASP A 95 25.19 -27.37 -10.04
N ASP A 96 25.53 -27.44 -8.75
CA ASP A 96 24.62 -27.17 -7.62
C ASP A 96 23.42 -28.15 -7.54
N VAL A 97 23.63 -29.39 -7.99
CA VAL A 97 22.64 -30.48 -7.88
C VAL A 97 22.81 -31.16 -6.52
N LEU A 98 21.72 -31.20 -5.76
CA LEU A 98 21.69 -31.75 -4.41
C LEU A 98 20.90 -33.05 -4.40
N VAL A 99 21.56 -34.13 -4.02
CA VAL A 99 20.91 -35.43 -3.76
C VAL A 99 20.75 -35.60 -2.26
N THR A 100 19.51 -35.76 -1.80
CA THR A 100 19.24 -36.12 -0.40
C THR A 100 18.74 -37.55 -0.30
N VAL A 101 19.28 -38.28 0.67
CA VAL A 101 18.99 -39.69 0.88
C VAL A 101 18.54 -39.88 2.31
N THR A 102 17.32 -40.40 2.49
CA THR A 102 16.85 -40.80 3.82
C THR A 102 17.30 -42.23 4.09
N TYR A 103 18.24 -42.40 5.01
CA TYR A 103 18.85 -43.69 5.34
C TYR A 103 18.72 -44.03 6.83
N LEU A 104 18.71 -45.32 7.16
CA LEU A 104 18.78 -45.75 8.56
C LEU A 104 20.24 -45.75 9.01
N ASP A 105 20.58 -44.91 9.99
CA ASP A 105 21.95 -44.78 10.50
C ASP A 105 22.31 -45.96 11.41
N SER A 106 22.54 -47.13 10.82
CA SER A 106 22.94 -48.35 11.51
C SER A 106 24.34 -48.79 11.08
N GLY A 107 25.21 -49.09 12.04
CA GLY A 107 26.60 -49.50 11.80
C GLY A 107 27.60 -48.35 11.80
N SER A 108 28.86 -48.66 11.46
CA SER A 108 30.02 -47.74 11.52
C SER A 108 30.75 -47.60 10.17
N GLY A 109 29.99 -47.77 9.08
CA GLY A 109 30.48 -47.68 7.71
C GLY A 109 30.18 -46.34 7.04
N THR A 110 30.12 -46.35 5.72
CA THR A 110 29.84 -45.19 4.86
C THR A 110 28.58 -45.39 4.05
N LEU A 111 27.90 -44.29 3.74
CA LEU A 111 26.95 -44.17 2.64
C LEU A 111 27.64 -43.37 1.53
N GLU A 112 27.79 -44.00 0.38
CA GLU A 112 28.59 -43.53 -0.76
C GLU A 112 27.67 -43.32 -1.96
N LEU A 113 27.94 -42.28 -2.75
CA LEU A 113 27.17 -41.94 -3.95
C LEU A 113 28.11 -41.79 -5.15
N GLN A 114 27.85 -42.59 -6.18
CA GLN A 114 28.47 -42.46 -7.50
C GLN A 114 27.45 -41.91 -8.50
N TYR A 115 27.88 -41.07 -9.43
CA TYR A 115 27.00 -40.42 -10.39
C TYR A 115 27.64 -40.22 -11.77
N ASP A 116 26.80 -40.12 -12.80
CA ASP A 116 27.22 -39.86 -14.18
C ASP A 116 27.51 -38.36 -14.36
N ALA A 117 28.75 -37.94 -14.10
CA ALA A 117 29.23 -36.59 -14.40
C ALA A 117 29.64 -36.48 -15.88
N ALA A 118 29.41 -35.35 -16.53
CA ALA A 118 29.69 -35.10 -17.95
C ALA A 118 31.12 -35.53 -18.32
N THR A 119 32.12 -35.17 -17.50
CA THR A 119 33.53 -35.54 -17.72
C THR A 119 33.94 -36.91 -17.19
N ASN A 120 33.25 -37.44 -16.18
CA ASN A 120 33.54 -38.74 -15.59
C ASN A 120 32.23 -39.51 -15.28
N PRO A 121 31.90 -40.57 -16.06
CA PRO A 121 30.66 -41.32 -15.85
C PRO A 121 30.59 -42.07 -14.53
N GLN A 122 31.68 -42.14 -13.75
CA GLN A 122 31.76 -42.78 -12.44
C GLN A 122 32.32 -41.79 -11.39
N ALA A 123 31.83 -40.56 -11.40
CA ALA A 123 32.22 -39.57 -10.40
C ALA A 123 31.70 -39.98 -9.01
N GLU A 124 32.47 -39.69 -7.96
CA GLU A 124 32.11 -40.01 -6.58
C GLU A 124 31.87 -38.70 -5.81
N ALA A 125 30.76 -38.64 -5.08
CA ALA A 125 30.49 -37.54 -4.16
C ALA A 125 31.21 -37.76 -2.82
N THR A 126 31.18 -36.76 -1.93
CA THR A 126 31.77 -36.92 -0.59
C THR A 126 30.92 -37.87 0.25
N ASP A 127 31.55 -38.91 0.82
CA ASP A 127 30.87 -39.93 1.62
C ASP A 127 30.20 -39.38 2.87
N VAL A 128 29.03 -39.92 3.20
CA VAL A 128 28.36 -39.71 4.49
C VAL A 128 28.80 -40.80 5.47
N GLN A 129 29.39 -40.39 6.60
CA GLN A 129 29.84 -41.31 7.65
C GLN A 129 28.65 -41.77 8.52
N LEU A 130 28.50 -43.08 8.72
CA LEU A 130 27.50 -43.65 9.60
C LEU A 130 27.97 -43.58 11.07
N THR A 131 27.07 -43.17 11.95
CA THR A 131 27.36 -42.95 13.38
C THR A 131 26.62 -43.93 14.30
N ASN A 132 25.92 -44.90 13.73
CA ASN A 132 25.18 -45.96 14.43
C ASN A 132 24.13 -45.45 15.42
N THR A 133 23.41 -44.37 15.09
CA THR A 133 22.36 -43.87 15.99
C THR A 133 21.08 -44.68 16.00
N GLY A 134 20.90 -45.59 15.04
CA GLY A 134 19.71 -46.43 14.90
C GLY A 134 18.46 -45.63 14.56
N GLN A 135 18.60 -44.39 14.08
CA GLN A 135 17.52 -43.50 13.69
C GLN A 135 17.60 -43.22 12.19
N TRP A 136 16.46 -42.90 11.59
CA TRP A 136 16.43 -42.37 10.23
C TRP A 136 17.09 -40.99 10.18
N ARG A 137 18.00 -40.80 9.22
CA ARG A 137 18.72 -39.55 8.98
C ARG A 137 18.64 -39.18 7.50
N THR A 138 18.93 -37.92 7.21
CA THR A 138 19.06 -37.41 5.85
C THR A 138 20.53 -37.13 5.57
N GLY A 139 21.10 -37.84 4.59
CA GLY A 139 22.39 -37.54 4.02
C GLY A 139 22.22 -36.61 2.82
N THR A 140 23.15 -35.68 2.62
CA THR A 140 23.12 -34.73 1.50
C THR A 140 24.42 -34.85 0.71
N PHE A 141 24.31 -34.97 -0.61
CA PHE A 141 25.42 -35.05 -1.53
C PHE A 141 25.32 -33.89 -2.52
N GLU A 142 26.41 -33.13 -2.63
CA GLU A 142 26.56 -32.06 -3.61
C GLU A 142 27.21 -32.63 -4.85
N LEU A 143 26.53 -32.49 -6.00
CA LEU A 143 27.01 -32.93 -7.30
C LEU A 143 27.34 -31.72 -8.18
N THR A 144 28.40 -31.86 -8.94
CA THR A 144 28.89 -30.85 -9.90
C THR A 144 29.22 -31.54 -11.21
N ASP A 145 29.23 -30.80 -12.32
CA ASP A 145 29.48 -31.34 -13.65
C ASP A 145 28.56 -32.51 -14.00
N ILE A 146 27.28 -32.50 -13.59
CA ILE A 146 26.36 -33.62 -13.90
C ILE A 146 26.21 -33.78 -15.43
N GLY A 147 26.22 -35.02 -15.89
CA GLY A 147 25.94 -35.39 -17.28
C GLY A 147 24.61 -36.13 -17.41
N PHE A 148 24.32 -37.04 -16.48
CA PHE A 148 23.11 -37.87 -16.40
C PHE A 148 22.71 -38.37 -17.81
N THR A 149 23.61 -39.14 -18.39
CA THR A 149 23.55 -39.67 -19.76
C THR A 149 23.53 -41.19 -19.78
N ASP A 150 23.05 -41.80 -18.70
CA ASP A 150 22.85 -43.25 -18.57
C ASP A 150 24.16 -44.07 -18.65
N ARG A 151 25.32 -43.46 -18.41
CA ARG A 151 26.63 -44.13 -18.54
C ARG A 151 27.00 -45.02 -17.34
N LEU A 152 26.13 -45.09 -16.32
CA LEU A 152 26.24 -46.04 -15.19
C LEU A 152 25.35 -47.28 -15.39
N GLY A 153 25.31 -47.83 -16.60
CA GLY A 153 24.52 -49.04 -16.88
C GLY A 153 23.02 -48.78 -16.87
N ASP A 154 22.58 -47.80 -17.67
CA ASP A 154 21.19 -47.33 -17.77
C ASP A 154 20.69 -46.58 -16.51
N ALA A 155 21.60 -46.10 -15.65
CA ALA A 155 21.32 -45.28 -14.48
C ALA A 155 22.19 -44.01 -14.47
N ASP A 156 21.81 -43.04 -13.63
CA ASP A 156 22.53 -41.78 -13.44
C ASP A 156 23.16 -41.64 -12.06
N VAL A 157 22.57 -42.28 -11.04
CA VAL A 157 23.05 -42.28 -9.66
C VAL A 157 23.07 -43.68 -9.10
N ARG A 158 24.11 -44.02 -8.34
CA ARG A 158 24.28 -45.26 -7.59
C ARG A 158 24.54 -44.97 -6.12
N LEU A 159 23.81 -45.63 -5.24
CA LEU A 159 24.05 -45.62 -3.80
C LEU A 159 24.60 -46.96 -3.33
N PHE A 160 25.66 -46.92 -2.54
CA PHE A 160 26.29 -48.09 -1.94
C PHE A 160 26.93 -47.71 -0.60
N GLY A 161 27.57 -48.68 0.04
CA GLY A 161 28.29 -48.42 1.28
C GLY A 161 29.30 -49.51 1.59
N SER A 162 30.17 -49.24 2.55
CA SER A 162 31.14 -50.21 3.04
C SER A 162 30.51 -51.46 3.70
N ALA A 163 29.18 -51.45 3.91
CA ALA A 163 28.34 -52.54 4.40
C ALA A 163 26.92 -52.39 3.82
N ASP A 164 26.00 -53.32 4.14
CA ASP A 164 24.61 -53.22 3.70
C ASP A 164 23.95 -51.91 4.18
N ILE A 165 23.43 -51.12 3.23
CA ILE A 165 22.73 -49.85 3.48
C ILE A 165 21.21 -50.06 3.43
N THR A 166 20.49 -49.30 4.24
CA THR A 166 19.01 -49.32 4.30
C THR A 166 18.48 -47.94 3.96
N ILE A 167 17.85 -47.81 2.80
CA ILE A 167 17.41 -46.53 2.21
C ILE A 167 15.88 -46.49 2.13
N SER A 168 15.29 -45.42 2.66
CA SER A 168 13.85 -45.18 2.58
C SER A 168 13.49 -44.32 1.37
N SER A 169 14.30 -43.33 1.03
CA SER A 169 14.03 -42.46 -0.10
C SER A 169 15.28 -41.78 -0.63
N LEU A 170 15.21 -41.37 -1.89
CA LEU A 170 16.17 -40.49 -2.56
C LEU A 170 15.40 -39.34 -3.21
N ARG A 171 15.94 -38.12 -3.11
CA ARG A 171 15.47 -36.91 -3.80
C ARG A 171 16.63 -36.25 -4.51
N ILE A 172 16.37 -35.72 -5.70
CA ILE A 172 17.31 -34.93 -6.48
C ILE A 172 16.67 -33.57 -6.70
N SER A 173 17.33 -32.53 -6.21
CA SER A 173 16.85 -31.14 -6.22
C SER A 173 17.96 -30.22 -6.69
N THR A 174 17.63 -29.02 -7.13
CA THR A 174 18.60 -27.98 -7.46
C THR A 174 18.26 -26.69 -6.75
N ALA A 175 19.27 -25.81 -6.64
CA ALA A 175 19.05 -24.48 -6.09
C ALA A 175 18.13 -23.65 -7.01
N GLY A 176 16.89 -23.43 -6.58
CA GLY A 176 15.94 -22.58 -7.32
C GLY A 176 16.01 -21.10 -6.92
N ALA A 177 16.68 -20.78 -5.83
CA ALA A 177 17.01 -19.40 -5.46
C ALA A 177 18.49 -19.29 -5.04
N SER A 178 19.15 -18.21 -5.44
CA SER A 178 20.54 -17.95 -5.09
C SER A 178 20.88 -16.46 -5.02
N VAL A 179 21.99 -16.16 -4.38
CA VAL A 179 22.64 -14.85 -4.46
C VAL A 179 24.15 -15.03 -4.44
N GLN A 180 24.84 -14.34 -5.36
CA GLN A 180 26.28 -14.13 -5.29
C GLN A 180 26.54 -12.79 -4.61
N LEU A 181 27.28 -12.81 -3.51
CA LEU A 181 27.56 -11.65 -2.67
C LEU A 181 28.79 -10.89 -3.18
N GLY A 182 28.84 -9.60 -2.85
CA GLY A 182 29.91 -8.69 -3.28
C GLY A 182 29.50 -7.23 -3.10
N ALA A 183 30.34 -6.30 -3.58
CA ALA A 183 30.01 -4.87 -3.55
C ALA A 183 28.70 -4.55 -4.29
N SER A 184 28.37 -5.35 -5.31
CA SER A 184 27.08 -5.35 -6.00
C SER A 184 26.60 -6.80 -6.10
N PRO A 185 25.75 -7.28 -5.16
CA PRO A 185 25.27 -8.67 -5.18
C PRO A 185 24.49 -8.99 -6.45
N ILE A 186 24.71 -10.19 -7.00
CA ILE A 186 23.94 -10.73 -8.13
C ILE A 186 22.86 -11.62 -7.53
N GLN A 187 21.62 -11.14 -7.57
CA GLN A 187 20.47 -11.77 -6.93
C GLN A 187 19.67 -12.59 -7.93
N SER A 188 19.28 -13.80 -7.53
CA SER A 188 18.41 -14.69 -8.30
C SER A 188 17.42 -15.35 -7.34
N GLY A 189 16.38 -14.62 -6.94
CA GLY A 189 15.37 -15.14 -5.98
C GLY A 189 15.78 -15.06 -4.51
N ILE A 190 16.94 -14.48 -4.17
CA ILE A 190 17.33 -14.12 -2.79
C ILE A 190 17.74 -12.65 -2.74
N SER A 191 17.07 -11.87 -1.89
CA SER A 191 17.43 -10.49 -1.55
C SER A 191 18.27 -10.46 -0.25
N PRO A 192 19.58 -10.17 -0.32
CA PRO A 192 20.42 -10.12 0.86
C PRO A 192 20.36 -8.75 1.56
N ARG A 193 20.45 -8.73 2.89
CA ARG A 193 20.64 -7.51 3.69
C ARG A 193 21.80 -7.66 4.66
N ALA A 194 22.70 -6.69 4.63
CA ALA A 194 23.94 -6.65 5.40
C ALA A 194 23.73 -6.25 6.87
N GLY A 195 23.02 -7.07 7.62
CA GLY A 195 22.80 -6.85 9.05
C GLY A 195 21.91 -5.64 9.36
N ASP A 196 22.00 -5.16 10.60
CA ASP A 196 21.26 -3.98 11.10
C ASP A 196 22.02 -2.66 10.83
N ARG A 197 23.29 -2.73 10.41
CA ARG A 197 24.17 -1.59 10.09
C ARG A 197 24.99 -1.87 8.81
N PRO A 198 24.37 -1.74 7.62
CA PRO A 198 24.99 -2.08 6.35
C PRO A 198 26.22 -1.22 6.01
N GLU A 199 26.38 -0.05 6.64
CA GLU A 199 27.55 0.82 6.49
C GLU A 199 28.87 0.18 6.94
N ASN A 200 28.81 -0.84 7.80
CA ASN A 200 29.96 -1.58 8.32
C ASN A 200 30.21 -2.89 7.55
N LEU A 201 29.55 -3.10 6.41
CA LEU A 201 29.76 -4.29 5.60
C LEU A 201 31.14 -4.23 4.93
N ILE A 202 31.97 -5.25 5.18
CA ILE A 202 33.20 -5.44 4.44
C ILE A 202 32.89 -6.27 3.19
N THR A 203 33.29 -5.77 2.02
CA THR A 203 33.22 -6.52 0.76
C THR A 203 34.60 -6.63 0.13
N GLY A 204 34.81 -7.65 -0.70
CA GLY A 204 36.09 -7.85 -1.38
C GLY A 204 36.02 -8.94 -2.42
N VAL A 205 37.18 -9.26 -3.01
CA VAL A 205 37.36 -10.39 -3.92
C VAL A 205 38.52 -11.25 -3.41
N GLN A 206 38.30 -12.54 -3.25
CA GLN A 206 39.29 -13.52 -2.81
C GLN A 206 39.26 -14.71 -3.77
N ASP A 207 40.40 -15.03 -4.39
CA ASP A 207 40.53 -16.11 -5.38
C ASP A 207 39.53 -16.02 -6.53
N GLY A 208 39.27 -14.78 -6.99
CA GLY A 208 38.33 -14.49 -8.08
C GLY A 208 36.85 -14.49 -7.68
N ARG A 209 36.50 -14.79 -6.42
CA ARG A 209 35.13 -14.75 -5.91
C ARG A 209 34.89 -13.50 -5.07
N ALA A 210 33.83 -12.76 -5.40
CA ALA A 210 33.38 -11.64 -4.58
C ALA A 210 32.74 -12.16 -3.28
N TYR A 211 32.82 -11.38 -2.19
CA TYR A 211 32.29 -11.80 -0.89
C TYR A 211 31.79 -10.64 -0.04
N TRP A 212 30.96 -11.01 0.95
CA TRP A 212 30.65 -10.23 2.15
C TRP A 212 31.39 -10.81 3.36
N GLN A 213 31.86 -9.94 4.27
CA GLN A 213 32.55 -10.34 5.49
C GLN A 213 31.96 -9.64 6.70
N THR A 214 31.81 -10.40 7.80
CA THR A 214 31.45 -9.83 9.10
C THR A 214 32.57 -8.91 9.61
N ASP A 215 32.25 -8.00 10.51
CA ASP A 215 33.24 -7.10 11.11
C ASP A 215 33.04 -7.01 12.62
N HIS A 216 33.77 -7.86 13.35
CA HIS A 216 33.81 -7.81 14.81
C HIS A 216 34.65 -6.66 15.37
N SER A 217 35.46 -5.98 14.53
CA SER A 217 36.31 -4.86 14.94
C SER A 217 35.56 -3.52 14.98
N ALA A 218 34.40 -3.46 14.34
CA ALA A 218 33.50 -2.30 14.36
C ALA A 218 32.92 -2.03 15.78
N PRO A 219 32.67 -0.75 16.15
CA PRO A 219 32.00 -0.42 17.41
C PRO A 219 30.63 -1.09 17.51
N SER A 220 30.31 -1.63 18.69
CA SER A 220 29.04 -2.34 18.91
C SER A 220 27.81 -1.45 18.62
N PRO A 221 26.78 -1.98 17.92
CA PRO A 221 26.74 -3.33 17.33
C PRO A 221 27.45 -3.40 15.96
N GLY A 222 28.41 -4.33 15.81
CA GLY A 222 29.07 -4.65 14.53
C GLY A 222 28.22 -5.51 13.60
N THR A 223 28.73 -5.81 12.38
CA THR A 223 28.03 -6.63 11.38
C THR A 223 28.19 -8.12 11.70
N ASN A 224 27.30 -8.65 12.55
CA ASN A 224 27.35 -10.06 13.01
C ASN A 224 26.41 -11.01 12.26
N PHE A 225 25.52 -10.47 11.43
CA PHE A 225 24.49 -11.25 10.72
C PHE A 225 24.41 -10.83 9.25
N PHE A 226 24.14 -11.80 8.38
CA PHE A 226 23.66 -11.54 7.03
C PHE A 226 22.25 -12.08 6.88
N TYR A 227 21.28 -11.20 6.60
CA TYR A 227 19.90 -11.59 6.39
C TYR A 227 19.68 -11.98 4.93
N MET A 228 18.88 -13.01 4.71
CA MET A 228 18.52 -13.52 3.39
C MET A 228 16.99 -13.58 3.33
N ASN A 229 16.40 -12.88 2.37
CA ASN A 229 14.97 -12.98 2.06
C ASN A 229 14.82 -13.73 0.74
N VAL A 230 14.29 -14.94 0.80
CA VAL A 230 13.91 -15.72 -0.38
C VAL A 230 12.67 -15.05 -0.98
N ALA A 231 12.50 -15.14 -2.29
CA ALA A 231 11.29 -14.65 -2.93
C ALA A 231 10.09 -15.50 -2.49
N ASP A 232 9.02 -14.88 -1.99
CA ASP A 232 7.78 -15.58 -1.60
C ASP A 232 7.17 -16.39 -2.75
N THR A 233 7.40 -15.96 -4.00
CA THR A 233 6.98 -16.68 -5.21
C THR A 233 7.73 -18.00 -5.40
N TYR A 234 8.92 -18.12 -4.81
CA TYR A 234 9.65 -19.37 -4.74
C TYR A 234 9.27 -20.13 -3.46
N LEU A 235 9.42 -19.55 -2.27
CA LEU A 235 9.22 -20.27 -1.00
C LEU A 235 8.55 -19.38 0.05
N TYR A 236 7.33 -19.73 0.46
CA TYR A 236 6.59 -19.06 1.54
C TYR A 236 5.66 -20.06 2.23
N ASP A 237 5.52 -19.95 3.54
CA ASP A 237 4.71 -20.83 4.40
C ASP A 237 4.99 -22.34 4.19
N ASN A 238 6.26 -22.66 4.00
CA ASN A 238 6.70 -24.00 3.66
C ASN A 238 6.77 -24.91 4.91
N HIS A 239 6.29 -26.15 4.79
CA HIS A 239 6.36 -27.15 5.87
C HIS A 239 7.21 -28.36 5.52
N SER A 240 8.00 -28.25 4.45
CA SER A 240 8.83 -29.32 3.89
C SER A 240 10.32 -29.05 4.09
N LEU A 241 11.15 -30.05 3.78
CA LEU A 241 12.61 -29.93 3.87
C LEU A 241 13.14 -28.86 2.91
N VAL A 242 13.95 -27.94 3.43
CA VAL A 242 14.67 -26.92 2.66
C VAL A 242 16.17 -27.11 2.85
N LEU A 243 16.92 -27.00 1.76
CA LEU A 243 18.38 -27.03 1.79
C LEU A 243 18.93 -25.63 1.60
N ILE A 244 19.87 -25.22 2.45
CA ILE A 244 20.57 -23.93 2.33
C ILE A 244 22.07 -24.18 2.22
N SER A 245 22.63 -23.91 1.05
CA SER A 245 24.07 -24.03 0.80
C SER A 245 24.74 -22.66 0.97
N VAL A 246 25.84 -22.63 1.72
CA VAL A 246 26.63 -21.40 1.99
C VAL A 246 28.06 -21.62 1.52
N ASP A 247 28.50 -20.82 0.55
CA ASP A 247 29.90 -20.78 0.10
C ASP A 247 30.69 -19.86 1.03
N TYR A 248 31.54 -20.43 1.88
CA TYR A 248 32.33 -19.72 2.87
C TYR A 248 33.84 -19.90 2.66
N PHE A 249 34.64 -18.93 3.11
CA PHE A 249 36.09 -19.03 3.06
C PHE A 249 36.62 -19.66 4.34
N ASP A 250 37.27 -20.82 4.24
CA ASP A 250 37.75 -21.61 5.38
C ASP A 250 39.05 -21.03 5.96
N ALA A 251 38.95 -19.96 6.76
CA ALA A 251 40.10 -19.26 7.33
C ALA A 251 39.90 -18.83 8.80
N GLY A 252 40.92 -19.05 9.63
CA GLY A 252 40.97 -18.55 11.01
C GLY A 252 40.39 -19.48 12.09
N ASN A 253 39.95 -20.69 11.72
CA ASN A 253 39.33 -21.68 12.63
C ASN A 253 38.06 -21.17 13.32
N GLY A 254 37.12 -20.63 12.53
CA GLY A 254 35.88 -20.06 13.02
C GLY A 254 34.69 -21.02 12.99
N GLN A 255 33.51 -20.44 13.19
CA GLN A 255 32.24 -21.17 13.10
C GLN A 255 31.11 -20.30 12.54
N PHE A 256 30.06 -20.94 12.03
CA PHE A 256 28.85 -20.26 11.62
C PHE A 256 27.62 -21.16 11.70
N GLY A 257 26.43 -20.56 11.71
CA GLY A 257 25.15 -21.25 11.68
C GLY A 257 24.05 -20.34 11.14
N LEU A 258 22.82 -20.83 11.16
CA LEU A 258 21.62 -20.12 10.71
C LEU A 258 20.63 -19.94 11.87
N HIS A 259 19.99 -18.77 11.91
CA HIS A 259 18.66 -18.65 12.50
C HIS A 259 17.65 -18.61 11.37
N TYR A 260 16.64 -19.48 11.39
CA TYR A 260 15.64 -19.56 10.33
C TYR A 260 14.21 -19.49 10.88
N ASP A 261 13.30 -19.01 10.02
CA ASP A 261 11.88 -18.92 10.29
C ASP A 261 11.25 -20.33 10.36
N SER A 262 10.64 -20.68 11.50
CA SER A 262 10.07 -22.02 11.76
C SER A 262 8.67 -21.95 12.38
N PRO A 263 7.88 -23.04 12.43
CA PRO A 263 6.43 -23.01 12.73
C PRO A 263 6.06 -22.60 14.17
N GLY A 264 7.04 -22.34 15.03
CA GLY A 264 6.79 -21.89 16.39
C GLY A 264 6.10 -20.52 16.45
N GLU A 265 5.36 -20.28 17.54
CA GLU A 265 4.61 -19.02 17.72
C GLU A 265 5.24 -18.07 18.73
N THR A 266 6.26 -18.52 19.47
CA THR A 266 6.98 -17.71 20.46
C THR A 266 8.43 -17.49 20.04
N ILE A 267 9.07 -16.39 20.49
CA ILE A 267 10.53 -16.27 20.38
C ILE A 267 11.10 -17.11 21.55
N PRO A 268 11.81 -18.24 21.30
CA PRO A 268 12.72 -18.48 20.17
C PRO A 268 12.23 -19.48 19.10
N GLU A 269 11.08 -20.10 19.25
CA GLU A 269 10.56 -21.11 18.31
C GLU A 269 10.30 -20.52 16.90
N LYS A 270 10.05 -19.21 16.80
CA LYS A 270 10.01 -18.46 15.52
C LYS A 270 11.37 -18.34 14.83
N PHE A 271 12.47 -18.39 15.59
CA PHE A 271 13.86 -18.23 15.12
C PHE A 271 14.71 -19.42 15.54
N LYS A 272 14.44 -20.56 14.90
CA LYS A 272 15.09 -21.81 15.27
C LYS A 272 16.55 -21.80 14.80
N ASN A 273 17.43 -22.34 15.64
CA ASN A 273 18.84 -22.53 15.30
C ASN A 273 19.00 -23.73 14.38
N SER A 274 19.85 -23.62 13.36
CA SER A 274 20.44 -24.77 12.68
C SER A 274 21.53 -25.42 13.55
N GLU A 275 22.17 -26.46 13.02
CA GLU A 275 23.49 -26.86 13.51
C GLU A 275 24.54 -25.74 13.34
N VAL A 276 25.64 -25.83 14.10
CA VAL A 276 26.78 -24.91 13.99
C VAL A 276 27.94 -25.63 13.31
N VAL A 277 28.39 -25.06 12.19
CA VAL A 277 29.51 -25.55 11.39
C VAL A 277 30.81 -25.00 11.98
N GLN A 278 31.72 -25.89 12.37
CA GLN A 278 33.09 -25.55 12.71
C GLN A 278 33.96 -25.67 11.46
N TYR A 279 34.73 -24.64 11.13
CA TYR A 279 35.66 -24.67 10.03
C TYR A 279 37.09 -24.40 10.49
N GLY A 280 38.07 -24.74 9.66
CA GLY A 280 39.50 -24.67 9.96
C GLY A 280 40.19 -23.45 9.34
N ASP A 281 41.40 -23.66 8.84
CA ASP A 281 42.22 -22.62 8.20
C ASP A 281 42.89 -23.13 6.91
N THR A 282 42.12 -23.84 6.07
CA THR A 282 42.66 -24.36 4.80
C THR A 282 42.87 -23.28 3.75
N LYS A 283 42.28 -22.09 3.95
CA LYS A 283 42.36 -20.91 3.07
C LYS A 283 41.84 -21.19 1.66
N THR A 284 40.81 -22.02 1.59
CA THR A 284 40.09 -22.32 0.36
C THR A 284 38.60 -22.05 0.55
N TRP A 285 37.91 -21.71 -0.53
CA TRP A 285 36.44 -21.68 -0.53
C TRP A 285 35.89 -23.09 -0.34
N LYS A 286 34.89 -23.22 0.53
CA LYS A 286 34.15 -24.46 0.81
C LYS A 286 32.65 -24.16 0.82
N THR A 287 31.86 -25.20 0.65
CA THR A 287 30.40 -25.13 0.74
C THR A 287 29.94 -26.01 1.90
N HIS A 288 28.96 -25.54 2.65
CA HIS A 288 28.20 -26.36 3.60
C HIS A 288 26.71 -26.23 3.30
N THR A 289 26.00 -27.35 3.30
CA THR A 289 24.56 -27.39 3.06
C THR A 289 23.81 -27.79 4.32
N PHE A 290 22.98 -26.87 4.82
CA PHE A 290 22.08 -27.09 5.95
C PHE A 290 20.78 -27.75 5.48
N ALA A 291 20.38 -28.83 6.14
CA ALA A 291 19.08 -29.47 5.96
C ALA A 291 18.09 -28.98 7.03
N LEU A 292 17.11 -28.17 6.63
CA LEU A 292 16.13 -27.55 7.53
C LEU A 292 14.77 -28.24 7.37
N PRO A 293 14.35 -29.09 8.30
CA PRO A 293 13.18 -29.97 8.13
C PRO A 293 11.83 -29.25 8.24
N ASP A 294 11.81 -28.02 8.74
CA ASP A 294 10.62 -27.25 9.09
C ASP A 294 10.81 -25.74 8.83
N ALA A 295 11.45 -25.35 7.74
CA ALA A 295 11.67 -23.93 7.44
C ALA A 295 10.46 -23.30 6.72
N VAL A 296 9.78 -22.36 7.40
CA VAL A 296 8.51 -21.78 6.96
C VAL A 296 8.68 -20.61 6.02
N MET A 297 9.76 -19.82 6.15
CA MET A 297 10.10 -18.73 5.23
C MET A 297 8.96 -17.71 5.02
N THR A 298 8.43 -17.19 6.12
CA THR A 298 7.35 -16.18 6.12
C THR A 298 7.87 -14.78 6.43
N ASN A 299 9.13 -14.50 6.10
CA ASN A 299 9.80 -13.21 6.32
C ASN A 299 9.88 -12.77 7.79
N ARG A 300 9.67 -13.68 8.76
CA ARG A 300 9.59 -13.30 10.19
C ARG A 300 10.95 -13.01 10.82
N SER A 301 12.08 -13.33 10.17
CA SER A 301 13.46 -13.10 10.65
C SER A 301 13.95 -11.67 10.41
N ASN A 302 13.31 -10.69 11.08
CA ASN A 302 13.54 -9.25 10.91
C ASN A 302 13.32 -8.76 9.47
N GLY A 303 12.26 -9.22 8.80
CA GLY A 303 12.00 -8.94 7.39
C GLY A 303 12.93 -9.70 6.44
N GLY A 304 13.34 -10.90 6.86
CA GLY A 304 14.13 -11.89 6.14
C GLY A 304 13.57 -13.28 6.48
N ASP A 305 13.96 -14.32 5.74
CA ASP A 305 13.54 -15.69 6.02
C ASP A 305 14.50 -16.42 6.95
N PHE A 306 15.79 -16.18 6.74
CA PHE A 306 16.85 -16.66 7.61
C PHE A 306 18.00 -15.67 7.67
N ARG A 307 18.88 -15.87 8.65
CA ARG A 307 20.12 -15.11 8.77
C ARG A 307 21.30 -16.01 9.12
N ILE A 308 22.44 -15.74 8.49
CA ILE A 308 23.72 -16.37 8.78
C ILE A 308 24.35 -15.64 9.96
N HIS A 309 24.83 -16.38 10.96
CA HIS A 309 25.54 -15.84 12.13
C HIS A 309 26.91 -16.53 12.29
N ASN A 310 27.92 -15.80 12.77
CA ASN A 310 29.29 -16.32 12.97
C ASN A 310 29.50 -17.05 14.32
N GLY A 311 28.46 -17.74 14.82
CA GLY A 311 28.50 -18.48 16.08
C GLY A 311 28.84 -17.62 17.32
N ASP A 312 29.96 -17.91 17.98
CA ASP A 312 30.48 -17.18 19.15
C ASP A 312 31.15 -15.84 18.82
N GLY A 313 31.27 -15.49 17.54
CA GLY A 313 31.80 -14.21 17.08
C GLY A 313 33.32 -14.04 17.24
N SER A 314 34.06 -15.12 17.47
CA SER A 314 35.52 -15.07 17.68
C SER A 314 36.34 -14.86 16.39
N VAL A 315 35.77 -15.16 15.22
CA VAL A 315 36.42 -15.07 13.90
C VAL A 315 35.42 -14.49 12.90
N ASP A 316 35.88 -13.58 12.03
CA ASP A 316 35.03 -13.04 10.96
C ASP A 316 34.77 -14.06 9.86
N LEU A 317 33.52 -14.17 9.44
CA LEU A 317 33.07 -15.07 8.38
C LEU A 317 33.05 -14.33 7.04
N LYS A 318 33.63 -14.94 6.00
CA LYS A 318 33.46 -14.52 4.60
C LYS A 318 32.48 -15.44 3.88
N VAL A 319 31.48 -14.87 3.21
CA VAL A 319 30.48 -15.60 2.43
C VAL A 319 30.47 -15.04 1.00
N ALA A 320 30.62 -15.93 0.01
CA ALA A 320 30.61 -15.58 -1.42
C ALA A 320 29.25 -15.80 -2.06
N ALA A 321 28.52 -16.84 -1.66
CA ALA A 321 27.23 -17.14 -2.24
C ALA A 321 26.33 -17.89 -1.25
N VAL A 322 25.02 -17.76 -1.44
CA VAL A 322 24.00 -18.51 -0.74
C VAL A 322 23.04 -19.08 -1.76
N ARG A 323 22.65 -20.34 -1.59
CA ARG A 323 21.71 -21.04 -2.47
C ARG A 323 20.65 -21.75 -1.63
N VAL A 324 19.42 -21.77 -2.13
CA VAL A 324 18.26 -22.40 -1.48
C VAL A 324 17.60 -23.36 -2.46
N ALA A 325 17.41 -24.60 -2.03
CA ALA A 325 16.71 -25.64 -2.78
C ALA A 325 15.51 -26.17 -2.00
N LYS A 326 14.39 -26.33 -2.70
CA LYS A 326 13.24 -27.11 -2.24
C LYS A 326 13.52 -28.60 -2.40
N VAL A 327 13.02 -29.40 -1.46
CA VAL A 327 13.06 -30.85 -1.57
C VAL A 327 11.65 -31.40 -1.47
N ALA A 328 11.22 -32.14 -2.50
CA ALA A 328 9.93 -32.80 -2.52
C ALA A 328 9.80 -33.74 -1.31
N THR A 329 8.92 -33.44 -0.37
CA THR A 329 8.60 -34.36 0.73
C THR A 329 7.59 -35.41 0.31
N THR A 330 6.70 -35.03 -0.60
CA THR A 330 5.70 -35.89 -1.25
C THR A 330 5.96 -35.86 -2.76
N LEU A 331 5.89 -37.02 -3.40
CA LEU A 331 6.07 -37.13 -4.85
C LEU A 331 4.71 -36.91 -5.53
N ASP A 332 4.36 -35.65 -5.78
CA ASP A 332 3.12 -35.23 -6.43
C ASP A 332 3.41 -34.77 -7.86
N VAL A 333 2.96 -35.55 -8.83
CA VAL A 333 3.12 -35.25 -10.26
C VAL A 333 2.43 -33.95 -10.68
N THR A 334 1.45 -33.46 -9.92
CA THR A 334 0.65 -32.28 -10.27
C THR A 334 1.21 -30.96 -9.76
N GLU A 335 2.25 -30.97 -8.91
CA GLU A 335 2.77 -29.79 -8.22
C GLU A 335 3.08 -28.64 -9.19
N GLY A 336 3.91 -28.88 -10.22
CA GLY A 336 4.26 -27.86 -11.20
C GLY A 336 3.06 -27.34 -12.03
N LEU A 337 2.07 -28.20 -12.29
CA LEU A 337 0.85 -27.78 -12.98
C LEU A 337 -0.04 -26.91 -12.09
N LEU A 338 -0.13 -27.22 -10.80
CA LEU A 338 -0.86 -26.41 -9.83
C LEU A 338 -0.23 -25.03 -9.65
N ASP A 339 1.12 -24.96 -9.57
CA ASP A 339 1.86 -23.70 -9.52
C ASP A 339 1.56 -22.82 -10.73
N LEU A 340 1.60 -23.39 -11.95
CA LEU A 340 1.28 -22.67 -13.19
C LEU A 340 -0.21 -22.30 -13.27
N ILE A 341 -1.12 -23.15 -12.81
CA ILE A 341 -2.56 -22.84 -12.70
C ILE A 341 -2.77 -21.61 -11.81
N ASP A 342 -2.06 -21.52 -10.70
CA ASP A 342 -2.18 -20.42 -9.77
C ASP A 342 -1.57 -19.14 -10.35
N GLU A 343 -0.43 -19.21 -11.03
CA GLU A 343 0.11 -18.08 -11.80
C GLU A 343 -0.85 -17.59 -12.88
N ALA A 344 -1.32 -18.51 -13.74
CA ALA A 344 -2.23 -18.19 -14.82
C ALA A 344 -3.55 -17.58 -14.28
N ALA A 345 -4.07 -18.10 -13.17
CA ALA A 345 -5.24 -17.55 -12.51
C ALA A 345 -5.00 -16.14 -11.94
N ARG A 346 -3.80 -15.86 -11.41
CA ARG A 346 -3.42 -14.50 -10.97
C ARG A 346 -3.36 -13.53 -12.14
N VAL A 347 -2.71 -13.91 -13.24
CA VAL A 347 -2.61 -13.10 -14.47
C VAL A 347 -3.99 -12.84 -15.08
N GLU A 348 -4.83 -13.87 -15.21
CA GLU A 348 -6.20 -13.73 -15.73
C GLU A 348 -7.05 -12.81 -14.85
N LYS A 349 -6.93 -12.91 -13.52
CA LYS A 349 -7.70 -12.10 -12.56
C LYS A 349 -7.33 -10.62 -12.64
N ALA A 350 -6.05 -10.30 -12.85
CA ALA A 350 -5.55 -8.93 -12.97
C ALA A 350 -5.81 -8.29 -14.34
N ALA A 351 -6.03 -9.11 -15.37
CA ALA A 351 -6.20 -8.64 -16.73
C ALA A 351 -7.47 -7.84 -16.95
N ARG A 352 -7.37 -6.84 -17.81
CA ARG A 352 -8.49 -5.99 -18.23
C ARG A 352 -8.64 -6.07 -19.72
N GLU A 353 -9.86 -6.24 -20.19
CA GLU A 353 -10.12 -6.23 -21.62
C GLU A 353 -10.39 -4.81 -22.13
N GLY A 354 -9.87 -4.50 -23.32
CA GLY A 354 -10.10 -3.26 -24.01
C GLY A 354 -9.05 -2.96 -25.09
N THR A 355 -8.75 -1.68 -25.28
CA THR A 355 -7.92 -1.16 -26.38
C THR A 355 -6.86 -0.17 -25.93
N ARG A 356 -6.65 -0.02 -24.62
CA ARG A 356 -5.68 0.89 -24.01
C ARG A 356 -4.42 0.15 -23.60
N ASP A 357 -3.33 0.89 -23.41
CA ASP A 357 -2.06 0.34 -22.91
C ASP A 357 -2.28 -0.53 -21.65
N GLY A 358 -1.67 -1.72 -21.64
CA GLY A 358 -1.77 -2.68 -20.53
C GLY A 358 -3.07 -3.48 -20.49
N GLN A 359 -4.04 -3.21 -21.37
CA GLN A 359 -5.24 -4.02 -21.53
C GLN A 359 -5.01 -5.18 -22.51
N TYR A 360 -5.94 -6.12 -22.54
CA TYR A 360 -5.96 -7.28 -23.42
C TYR A 360 -7.15 -7.20 -24.38
N PRO A 361 -7.13 -7.86 -25.55
CA PRO A 361 -8.25 -7.81 -26.49
C PRO A 361 -9.56 -8.35 -25.88
N ASP A 362 -10.70 -7.74 -26.23
CA ASP A 362 -12.04 -8.22 -25.82
C ASP A 362 -12.23 -9.73 -26.09
N GLY A 363 -12.66 -10.47 -25.07
CA GLY A 363 -12.87 -11.93 -25.08
C GLY A 363 -11.64 -12.78 -24.81
N SER A 364 -10.43 -12.20 -24.73
CA SER A 364 -9.19 -12.95 -24.48
C SER A 364 -9.15 -13.60 -23.09
N ARG A 365 -9.72 -12.95 -22.05
CA ARG A 365 -9.77 -13.49 -20.68
C ARG A 365 -10.63 -14.75 -20.61
N ALA A 366 -11.79 -14.75 -21.25
CA ALA A 366 -12.66 -15.93 -21.27
C ALA A 366 -11.99 -17.14 -21.94
N ILE A 367 -11.23 -16.89 -23.02
CA ILE A 367 -10.43 -17.92 -23.70
C ILE A 367 -9.33 -18.44 -22.77
N PHE A 368 -8.63 -17.53 -22.08
CA PHE A 368 -7.56 -17.92 -21.17
C PHE A 368 -8.07 -18.68 -19.94
N ARG A 369 -9.18 -18.23 -19.34
CA ARG A 369 -9.90 -18.93 -18.26
C ARG A 369 -10.27 -20.36 -18.66
N THR A 370 -10.72 -20.58 -19.89
CA THR A 370 -11.03 -21.93 -20.39
C THR A 370 -9.79 -22.85 -20.37
N ALA A 371 -8.60 -22.32 -20.66
CA ALA A 371 -7.36 -23.08 -20.58
C ALA A 371 -6.97 -23.41 -19.13
N ILE A 372 -7.14 -22.45 -18.21
CA ILE A 372 -6.93 -22.64 -16.77
C ILE A 372 -7.86 -23.73 -16.22
N ASP A 373 -9.14 -23.69 -16.58
CA ASP A 373 -10.13 -24.67 -16.12
C ASP A 373 -9.84 -26.08 -16.67
N ALA A 374 -9.34 -26.18 -17.91
CA ALA A 374 -8.91 -27.45 -18.50
C ALA A 374 -7.71 -28.04 -17.74
N ALA A 375 -6.71 -27.22 -17.40
CA ALA A 375 -5.57 -27.64 -16.59
C ALA A 375 -6.00 -28.09 -15.18
N ARG A 376 -6.91 -27.35 -14.53
CA ARG A 376 -7.49 -27.72 -13.22
C ARG A 376 -8.19 -29.08 -13.28
N ALA A 377 -8.92 -29.36 -14.36
CA ALA A 377 -9.59 -30.64 -14.54
C ALA A 377 -8.60 -31.81 -14.66
N VAL A 378 -7.45 -31.60 -15.32
CA VAL A 378 -6.37 -32.59 -15.39
C VAL A 378 -5.77 -32.83 -14.01
N ALA A 379 -5.39 -31.77 -13.28
CA ALA A 379 -4.82 -31.87 -11.94
C ALA A 379 -5.76 -32.57 -10.94
N ALA A 380 -7.09 -32.39 -11.09
CA ALA A 380 -8.08 -33.02 -10.22
C ALA A 380 -8.40 -34.50 -10.59
N THR A 381 -7.78 -35.06 -11.63
CA THR A 381 -8.05 -36.44 -12.08
C THR A 381 -7.41 -37.45 -11.14
N PRO A 382 -8.19 -38.38 -10.52
CA PRO A 382 -7.60 -39.41 -9.66
C PRO A 382 -6.62 -40.30 -10.42
N GLY A 383 -5.37 -40.38 -9.95
CA GLY A 383 -4.32 -41.19 -10.59
C GLY A 383 -3.85 -40.65 -11.94
N VAL A 384 -3.91 -39.33 -12.13
CA VAL A 384 -3.36 -38.65 -13.32
C VAL A 384 -1.91 -39.06 -13.57
N THR A 385 -1.55 -39.24 -14.85
CA THR A 385 -0.19 -39.66 -15.23
C THR A 385 0.70 -38.48 -15.59
N ASP A 386 2.01 -38.69 -15.49
CA ASP A 386 3.06 -37.73 -15.86
C ASP A 386 2.86 -37.17 -17.28
N VAL A 387 2.50 -38.02 -18.24
CA VAL A 387 2.21 -37.61 -19.63
C VAL A 387 1.04 -36.64 -19.71
N GLN A 388 -0.04 -36.90 -18.97
CA GLN A 388 -1.22 -36.03 -18.97
C GLN A 388 -0.93 -34.68 -18.31
N VAL A 389 -0.18 -34.69 -17.20
CA VAL A 389 0.22 -33.45 -16.52
C VAL A 389 1.14 -32.62 -17.40
N LYS A 390 2.15 -33.24 -18.02
CA LYS A 390 3.10 -32.55 -18.89
C LYS A 390 2.41 -31.89 -20.10
N GLU A 391 1.48 -32.59 -20.75
CA GLU A 391 0.69 -32.03 -21.85
C GLU A 391 -0.15 -30.82 -21.39
N ALA A 392 -0.78 -30.92 -20.22
CA ALA A 392 -1.57 -29.84 -19.64
C ALA A 392 -0.71 -28.62 -19.25
N LEU A 393 0.48 -28.86 -18.66
CA LEU A 393 1.46 -27.84 -18.28
C LEU A 393 1.92 -27.05 -19.50
N GLN A 394 2.41 -27.74 -20.55
CA GLN A 394 2.86 -27.12 -21.79
C GLN A 394 1.74 -26.35 -22.49
N THR A 395 0.53 -26.92 -22.49
CA THR A 395 -0.65 -26.26 -23.07
C THR A 395 -0.97 -24.98 -22.32
N LEU A 396 -1.02 -25.01 -20.99
CA LEU A 396 -1.34 -23.84 -20.18
C LEU A 396 -0.25 -22.77 -20.30
N GLN A 397 1.03 -23.16 -20.28
CA GLN A 397 2.15 -22.23 -20.44
C GLN A 397 2.06 -21.50 -21.79
N SER A 398 1.84 -22.23 -22.88
CA SER A 398 1.67 -21.63 -24.20
C SER A 398 0.48 -20.66 -24.24
N LYS A 399 -0.60 -20.94 -23.50
CA LYS A 399 -1.76 -20.04 -23.40
C LYS A 399 -1.47 -18.81 -22.56
N LEU A 400 -0.71 -18.95 -21.47
CA LEU A 400 -0.23 -17.83 -20.66
C LEU A 400 0.67 -16.92 -21.49
N ASP A 401 1.66 -17.47 -22.19
CA ASP A 401 2.57 -16.70 -23.05
C ASP A 401 1.81 -15.94 -24.15
N ALA A 402 0.89 -16.63 -24.83
CA ALA A 402 0.07 -16.01 -25.87
C ALA A 402 -0.87 -14.93 -25.31
N PHE A 403 -1.39 -15.14 -24.11
CA PHE A 403 -2.22 -14.15 -23.42
C PHE A 403 -1.39 -12.92 -23.07
N THR A 404 -0.27 -13.08 -22.36
CA THR A 404 0.66 -12.01 -21.99
C THR A 404 1.17 -11.23 -23.20
N ALA A 405 1.53 -11.92 -24.29
CA ALA A 405 1.96 -11.29 -25.53
C ALA A 405 0.85 -10.54 -26.28
N SER A 406 -0.42 -10.77 -25.95
CA SER A 406 -1.56 -10.07 -26.55
C SER A 406 -1.87 -8.72 -25.91
N VAL A 407 -1.13 -8.34 -24.86
CA VAL A 407 -1.27 -7.03 -24.22
C VAL A 407 -1.16 -5.91 -25.25
N VAL A 408 -2.05 -4.93 -25.13
CA VAL A 408 -2.10 -3.75 -25.98
C VAL A 408 -1.01 -2.79 -25.53
N ASP A 409 -0.15 -2.37 -26.46
CA ASP A 409 0.77 -1.23 -26.30
C ASP A 409 0.63 -0.31 -27.52
N THR A 410 0.30 0.96 -27.26
CA THR A 410 0.11 1.99 -28.28
C THR A 410 1.40 2.74 -28.63
N ASN A 411 2.55 2.34 -28.06
CA ASN A 411 3.86 2.84 -28.43
C ASN A 411 4.14 2.61 -29.93
N PHE A 412 4.43 3.69 -30.67
CA PHE A 412 4.81 3.59 -32.07
C PHE A 412 6.27 4.01 -32.31
N ALA A 413 7.09 4.14 -31.27
CA ALA A 413 8.51 4.50 -31.40
C ALA A 413 9.32 3.47 -32.21
N SER A 414 8.94 2.19 -32.14
CA SER A 414 9.58 1.09 -32.88
C SER A 414 9.48 1.20 -34.40
N ASP A 415 8.53 2.00 -34.91
CA ASP A 415 8.42 2.31 -36.34
C ASP A 415 9.49 3.30 -36.83
N GLY A 416 10.22 3.96 -35.90
CA GLY A 416 11.18 5.00 -36.19
C GLY A 416 12.64 4.52 -36.28
N GLN A 417 13.50 5.35 -36.87
CA GLN A 417 14.95 5.15 -36.83
C GLN A 417 15.59 6.09 -35.79
N ALA A 418 16.25 5.49 -34.80
CA ALA A 418 16.92 6.23 -33.73
C ALA A 418 18.32 6.72 -34.13
N THR A 419 18.63 7.96 -33.74
CA THR A 419 19.94 8.60 -33.89
C THR A 419 20.24 9.46 -32.66
N ALA A 420 21.51 9.72 -32.38
CA ALA A 420 21.93 10.54 -31.24
C ALA A 420 23.04 11.53 -31.63
N SER A 421 23.24 12.56 -30.81
CA SER A 421 24.34 13.52 -30.96
C SER A 421 25.72 12.91 -30.79
N SER A 422 25.82 11.88 -29.95
CA SER A 422 27.05 11.28 -29.45
C SER A 422 26.76 9.91 -28.83
N GLY A 423 27.80 9.20 -28.38
CA GLY A 423 27.65 7.97 -27.61
C GLY A 423 27.48 6.70 -28.44
N SER A 424 26.98 5.63 -27.82
CA SER A 424 26.82 4.29 -28.41
C SER A 424 25.46 3.68 -28.10
N GLY A 425 24.93 2.85 -29.01
CA GLY A 425 23.69 2.11 -28.79
C GLY A 425 22.40 2.90 -29.04
N ALA A 426 22.41 3.92 -29.92
CA ALA A 426 21.22 4.76 -30.15
C ALA A 426 19.98 3.97 -30.60
N THR A 427 20.15 2.85 -31.30
CA THR A 427 19.05 1.97 -31.77
C THR A 427 18.40 1.15 -30.65
N ASN A 428 19.00 1.08 -29.47
CA ASN A 428 18.48 0.33 -28.33
C ASN A 428 17.28 1.04 -27.68
N VAL A 429 17.10 2.34 -27.95
CA VAL A 429 16.07 3.15 -27.29
C VAL A 429 14.65 2.95 -27.85
N ASN A 430 14.49 2.12 -28.87
CA ASN A 430 13.20 1.89 -29.49
C ASN A 430 13.06 0.46 -30.05
N ASP A 431 13.86 -0.47 -29.53
CA ASP A 431 13.81 -1.88 -29.92
C ASP A 431 12.82 -2.69 -29.06
N GLY A 432 12.30 -2.10 -27.98
CA GLY A 432 11.37 -2.73 -27.06
C GLY A 432 12.07 -3.62 -26.02
N ASN A 433 13.41 -3.59 -25.96
CA ASN A 433 14.20 -4.35 -25.02
C ASN A 433 14.73 -3.43 -23.90
N HIS A 434 14.01 -3.44 -22.79
CA HIS A 434 14.27 -2.67 -21.57
C HIS A 434 15.60 -3.01 -20.84
N ASP A 435 16.31 -4.06 -21.28
CA ASP A 435 17.63 -4.44 -20.77
C ASP A 435 18.78 -3.82 -21.58
N THR A 436 18.48 -3.28 -22.77
CA THR A 436 19.44 -2.54 -23.57
C THR A 436 19.31 -1.04 -23.32
N ALA A 437 20.34 -0.28 -23.66
CA ALA A 437 20.33 1.17 -23.49
C ALA A 437 21.25 1.89 -24.48
N TRP A 438 20.95 3.16 -24.73
CA TRP A 438 21.88 4.14 -25.27
C TRP A 438 22.65 4.82 -24.15
N THR A 439 23.94 5.01 -24.34
CA THR A 439 24.80 5.83 -23.46
C THR A 439 25.38 6.98 -24.26
N SER A 440 25.17 8.21 -23.79
CA SER A 440 25.69 9.44 -24.40
C SER A 440 27.20 9.64 -24.22
N GLY A 441 27.77 10.55 -25.01
CA GLY A 441 29.08 11.15 -24.71
C GLY A 441 28.99 12.21 -23.59
N GLN A 442 30.11 12.83 -23.25
CA GLN A 442 30.13 13.86 -22.19
C GLN A 442 29.37 15.12 -22.58
N GLY A 443 28.62 15.67 -21.60
CA GLY A 443 27.89 16.94 -21.69
C GLY A 443 26.56 16.84 -22.42
N ASP A 444 26.00 18.01 -22.74
CA ASP A 444 24.70 18.16 -23.40
C ASP A 444 24.58 17.25 -24.63
N SER A 445 23.49 16.48 -24.68
CA SER A 445 23.28 15.46 -25.70
C SER A 445 21.83 15.43 -26.17
N TRP A 446 21.57 14.83 -27.32
CA TRP A 446 20.22 14.59 -27.79
C TRP A 446 20.05 13.19 -28.37
N LEU A 447 18.82 12.68 -28.24
CA LEU A 447 18.34 11.44 -28.83
C LEU A 447 17.13 11.75 -29.73
N GLN A 448 17.06 11.16 -30.92
CA GLN A 448 16.07 11.50 -31.93
C GLN A 448 15.54 10.26 -32.66
N LEU A 449 14.22 10.23 -32.89
CA LEU A 449 13.54 9.26 -33.75
C LEU A 449 13.08 9.93 -35.05
N ASP A 450 13.47 9.39 -36.22
CA ASP A 450 12.83 9.66 -37.53
C ASP A 450 11.74 8.63 -37.79
N LEU A 451 10.48 9.05 -37.76
CA LEU A 451 9.31 8.18 -37.97
C LEU A 451 9.10 7.77 -39.44
N GLY A 452 9.96 8.23 -40.36
CA GLY A 452 9.90 8.02 -41.81
C GLY A 452 8.78 8.80 -42.52
N LYS A 453 7.69 9.08 -41.81
CA LYS A 453 6.52 9.85 -42.27
C LYS A 453 5.98 10.74 -41.15
N PRO A 454 5.32 11.87 -41.47
CA PRO A 454 4.63 12.67 -40.47
C PRO A 454 3.56 11.86 -39.73
N ARG A 455 3.56 11.93 -38.40
CA ARG A 455 2.55 11.32 -37.52
C ARG A 455 2.17 12.29 -36.39
N PRO A 456 0.92 12.26 -35.90
CA PRO A 456 0.54 12.99 -34.70
C PRO A 456 1.19 12.36 -33.45
N VAL A 457 1.75 13.19 -32.57
CA VAL A 457 2.34 12.81 -31.28
C VAL A 457 1.97 13.84 -30.21
N ASN A 458 1.77 13.38 -28.98
CA ASN A 458 1.48 14.26 -27.83
C ASN A 458 1.93 13.70 -26.47
N ASP A 459 2.53 12.51 -26.43
CA ASP A 459 3.09 11.88 -25.23
C ASP A 459 4.46 11.28 -25.58
N VAL A 460 5.50 11.70 -24.87
CA VAL A 460 6.85 11.15 -24.97
C VAL A 460 7.23 10.62 -23.60
N ARG A 461 7.55 9.33 -23.52
CA ARG A 461 8.06 8.71 -22.29
C ARG A 461 9.53 8.35 -22.47
N VAL A 462 10.33 8.66 -21.46
CA VAL A 462 11.76 8.35 -21.44
C VAL A 462 12.03 7.46 -20.23
N GLU A 463 12.49 6.24 -20.47
CA GLU A 463 12.97 5.34 -19.44
C GLU A 463 14.47 5.54 -19.23
N TRP A 464 14.82 6.08 -18.07
CA TRP A 464 16.19 6.35 -17.69
C TRP A 464 16.82 5.14 -17.02
N ALA A 465 18.13 4.91 -17.22
CA ALA A 465 18.90 4.08 -16.30
C ALA A 465 19.44 4.95 -15.14
N GLU A 466 20.55 4.55 -14.52
CA GLU A 466 21.12 5.28 -13.38
C GLU A 466 21.51 6.73 -13.70
N ALA A 467 22.04 7.01 -14.90
CA ALA A 467 22.38 8.35 -15.36
C ALA A 467 21.21 9.00 -16.12
N TYR A 468 20.67 10.10 -15.60
CA TYR A 468 19.45 10.75 -16.09
C TYR A 468 19.61 12.26 -16.27
N SER A 469 18.65 12.88 -16.97
CA SER A 469 18.63 14.33 -17.19
C SER A 469 17.71 15.04 -16.19
N PRO A 470 18.23 15.90 -15.28
CA PRO A 470 17.38 16.71 -14.39
C PRO A 470 16.69 17.88 -15.12
N ASP A 471 17.11 18.18 -16.35
CA ASP A 471 16.49 19.17 -17.24
C ASP A 471 16.63 18.71 -18.70
N TYR A 472 15.50 18.41 -19.34
CA TYR A 472 15.45 18.03 -20.74
C TYR A 472 14.25 18.64 -21.46
N THR A 473 14.38 18.78 -22.77
CA THR A 473 13.35 19.35 -23.65
C THR A 473 12.96 18.36 -24.74
N VAL A 474 11.67 18.11 -24.89
CA VAL A 474 11.11 17.40 -26.04
C VAL A 474 10.86 18.40 -27.16
N GLN A 475 11.36 18.05 -28.34
CA GLN A 475 11.33 18.87 -29.54
C GLN A 475 10.80 18.06 -30.71
N VAL A 476 10.09 18.72 -31.62
CA VAL A 476 9.51 18.10 -32.82
C VAL A 476 9.94 18.82 -34.09
N SER A 477 10.03 18.09 -35.20
CA SER A 477 10.37 18.66 -36.51
C SER A 477 9.70 17.89 -37.66
N MET A 478 9.49 18.60 -38.77
CA MET A 478 9.04 18.03 -40.05
C MET A 478 10.22 17.71 -40.99
N ASP A 479 11.35 18.38 -40.82
CA ASP A 479 12.49 18.34 -41.76
C ASP A 479 13.80 17.83 -41.14
N GLY A 480 13.81 17.57 -39.83
CA GLY A 480 14.98 17.09 -39.08
C GLY A 480 16.06 18.16 -38.89
N ARG A 481 15.77 19.42 -39.22
CA ARG A 481 16.73 20.55 -39.17
C ARG A 481 16.22 21.66 -38.27
N LYS A 482 14.95 22.04 -38.42
CA LYS A 482 14.29 23.07 -37.59
C LYS A 482 13.40 22.39 -36.56
N PHE A 483 13.74 22.58 -35.29
CA PHE A 483 13.02 21.99 -34.17
C PHE A 483 12.20 23.02 -33.44
N THR A 484 11.03 22.59 -32.96
CA THR A 484 10.15 23.37 -32.08
C THR A 484 10.07 22.67 -30.73
N ASP A 485 10.30 23.41 -29.66
CA ASP A 485 10.15 22.91 -28.29
C ASP A 485 8.67 22.73 -27.98
N VAL A 486 8.30 21.55 -27.47
CA VAL A 486 6.91 21.22 -27.13
C VAL A 486 6.73 20.92 -25.65
N GLY A 487 7.81 20.62 -24.92
CA GLY A 487 7.78 20.49 -23.46
C GLY A 487 9.19 20.49 -22.88
N ARG A 488 9.36 21.10 -21.70
CA ARG A 488 10.61 21.10 -20.93
C ARG A 488 10.32 20.63 -19.51
N ILE A 489 10.94 19.54 -19.10
CA ILE A 489 10.72 18.87 -17.82
C ILE A 489 12.03 18.30 -17.25
N GLY A 490 12.01 17.77 -16.03
CA GLY A 490 13.14 17.08 -15.40
C GLY A 490 12.79 15.64 -15.03
N SER A 491 13.77 14.73 -15.07
CA SER A 491 13.57 13.36 -14.62
C SER A 491 13.31 13.30 -13.11
N PRO A 492 12.40 12.45 -12.63
CA PRO A 492 12.20 12.21 -11.20
C PRO A 492 13.35 11.42 -10.54
N GLY A 493 14.29 10.88 -11.32
CA GLY A 493 15.47 10.16 -10.82
C GLY A 493 16.03 9.14 -11.81
N GLY A 494 17.05 8.41 -11.38
CA GLY A 494 17.61 7.29 -12.15
C GLY A 494 16.74 6.04 -12.00
N ASN A 495 16.73 5.18 -13.02
CA ASN A 495 15.88 3.99 -13.09
C ASN A 495 14.37 4.32 -12.96
N GLN A 496 13.96 5.45 -13.52
CA GLN A 496 12.58 5.94 -13.51
C GLN A 496 12.11 6.28 -14.93
N ILE A 497 10.79 6.35 -15.10
CA ILE A 497 10.18 6.82 -16.34
C ILE A 497 9.74 8.28 -16.18
N SER A 498 10.17 9.13 -17.11
CA SER A 498 9.65 10.49 -17.25
C SER A 498 8.60 10.57 -18.34
N ARG A 499 7.65 11.49 -18.20
CA ARG A 499 6.52 11.64 -19.13
C ARG A 499 6.36 13.10 -19.52
N THR A 500 6.51 13.40 -20.81
CA THR A 500 6.27 14.73 -21.38
C THR A 500 5.00 14.72 -22.22
N ARG A 501 3.94 15.34 -21.70
CA ARG A 501 2.73 15.65 -22.48
C ARG A 501 2.84 17.02 -23.12
N PHE A 502 2.17 17.22 -24.25
CA PHE A 502 2.07 18.51 -24.94
C PHE A 502 0.86 18.52 -25.90
N ALA A 503 0.58 19.66 -26.53
CA ALA A 503 -0.49 19.77 -27.51
C ALA A 503 -0.22 18.86 -28.73
N THR A 504 -1.25 18.16 -29.24
CA THR A 504 -1.09 17.25 -30.38
C THR A 504 -0.45 17.94 -31.56
N THR A 505 0.75 17.48 -31.91
CA THR A 505 1.58 18.05 -32.96
C THR A 505 1.90 16.98 -33.99
N THR A 506 1.76 17.31 -35.27
CA THR A 506 2.22 16.42 -36.35
C THR A 506 3.72 16.61 -36.53
N ALA A 507 4.48 15.53 -36.41
CA ALA A 507 5.93 15.53 -36.51
C ALA A 507 6.43 14.32 -37.31
N ARG A 508 7.57 14.47 -38.00
CA ARG A 508 8.32 13.32 -38.54
C ARG A 508 9.49 12.97 -37.62
N TYR A 509 10.09 13.97 -36.99
CA TYR A 509 11.20 13.80 -36.07
C TYR A 509 10.75 14.20 -34.66
N VAL A 510 11.04 13.35 -33.68
CA VAL A 510 10.90 13.65 -32.25
C VAL A 510 12.27 13.55 -31.61
N ARG A 511 12.68 14.58 -30.88
CA ARG A 511 14.01 14.70 -30.26
C ARG A 511 13.87 15.02 -28.78
N VAL A 512 14.65 14.32 -27.95
CA VAL A 512 14.84 14.62 -26.53
C VAL A 512 16.22 15.26 -26.39
N ALA A 513 16.27 16.55 -26.04
CA ALA A 513 17.51 17.29 -25.78
C ALA A 513 17.76 17.35 -24.27
N MET A 514 18.89 16.81 -23.83
CA MET A 514 19.23 16.52 -22.43
C MET A 514 20.40 17.37 -21.96
N THR A 515 20.28 17.90 -20.74
CA THR A 515 21.24 18.80 -20.11
C THR A 515 21.32 18.57 -18.59
N GLY A 516 22.33 19.13 -17.94
CA GLY A 516 22.41 19.19 -16.49
C GLY A 516 23.02 17.95 -15.81
N ALA A 517 23.60 17.02 -16.58
CA ALA A 517 24.45 15.94 -16.07
C ALA A 517 25.66 15.74 -17.01
N ASP A 518 26.69 15.05 -16.52
CA ASP A 518 27.91 14.77 -17.29
C ASP A 518 27.68 13.75 -18.42
N SER A 519 26.74 12.84 -18.22
CA SER A 519 26.27 11.87 -19.21
C SER A 519 24.86 11.39 -18.86
N PHE A 520 24.26 10.68 -19.81
CA PHE A 520 22.90 10.17 -19.79
C PHE A 520 22.86 8.75 -20.34
N ILE A 521 21.99 7.92 -19.76
CA ILE A 521 21.68 6.56 -20.21
C ILE A 521 20.16 6.41 -20.33
N VAL A 522 19.70 6.11 -21.55
CA VAL A 522 18.27 5.92 -21.86
C VAL A 522 18.07 4.48 -22.30
N LYS A 523 17.19 3.75 -21.60
CA LYS A 523 16.79 2.39 -21.96
C LYS A 523 15.80 2.40 -23.10
N GLU A 524 14.72 3.17 -22.95
CA GLU A 524 13.62 3.21 -23.91
C GLU A 524 13.09 4.65 -24.10
N LEU A 525 12.74 4.97 -25.33
CA LEU A 525 12.07 6.20 -25.76
C LEU A 525 10.77 5.80 -26.45
N GLN A 526 9.65 6.11 -25.81
CA GLN A 526 8.33 5.70 -26.27
C GLN A 526 7.54 6.91 -26.76
N LEU A 527 6.82 6.73 -27.87
CA LEU A 527 6.03 7.77 -28.52
C LEU A 527 4.58 7.32 -28.64
N ARG A 528 3.64 8.15 -28.16
CA ARG A 528 2.21 7.85 -28.21
C ARG A 528 1.37 9.04 -28.68
N LEU A 529 0.19 8.68 -29.17
CA LEU A 529 -0.94 9.60 -29.37
C LEU A 529 -1.98 9.25 -28.31
N SER A 530 -1.87 9.85 -27.13
CA SER A 530 -2.93 9.69 -26.13
C SER A 530 -4.18 10.45 -26.56
N PRO A 531 -5.37 9.93 -26.24
CA PRO A 531 -6.64 10.60 -26.52
C PRO A 531 -6.67 12.04 -26.00
N VAL A 532 -7.39 12.90 -26.72
CA VAL A 532 -7.72 14.26 -26.29
C VAL A 532 -9.23 14.34 -26.23
N VAL A 533 -9.77 14.39 -25.01
CA VAL A 533 -11.21 14.45 -24.76
C VAL A 533 -11.57 15.81 -24.19
N THR A 534 -12.58 16.45 -24.77
CA THR A 534 -13.14 17.71 -24.25
C THR A 534 -14.40 17.41 -23.45
N PRO A 535 -14.43 17.69 -22.14
CA PRO A 535 -15.63 17.49 -21.33
C PRO A 535 -16.74 18.46 -21.74
N ASN A 536 -18.00 18.14 -21.37
CA ASN A 536 -19.15 19.03 -21.55
C ASN A 536 -19.81 19.34 -20.20
N PRO A 537 -19.21 20.24 -19.40
CA PRO A 537 -19.65 20.47 -18.03
C PRO A 537 -21.06 21.05 -17.98
N ARG A 538 -21.94 20.42 -17.19
CA ARG A 538 -23.31 20.89 -16.97
C ARG A 538 -23.69 20.79 -15.50
N LEU A 539 -24.48 21.77 -15.05
CA LEU A 539 -25.10 21.71 -13.73
C LEU A 539 -26.28 20.74 -13.77
N VAL A 540 -26.19 19.69 -12.98
CA VAL A 540 -27.21 18.65 -12.89
C VAL A 540 -28.36 19.13 -12.01
N GLN A 541 -29.59 18.89 -12.47
CA GLN A 541 -30.78 19.01 -11.64
C GLN A 541 -30.97 17.67 -10.92
N THR A 542 -30.53 17.60 -9.66
CA THR A 542 -30.69 16.40 -8.85
C THR A 542 -32.13 16.27 -8.37
N THR A 543 -32.61 15.03 -8.26
CA THR A 543 -33.94 14.74 -7.70
C THR A 543 -33.94 14.97 -6.20
N ASN A 544 -32.81 14.67 -5.54
CA ASN A 544 -32.62 14.83 -4.10
C ASN A 544 -31.65 15.97 -3.80
N PRO A 545 -31.79 16.66 -2.65
CA PRO A 545 -30.83 17.67 -2.21
C PRO A 545 -29.42 17.09 -2.05
N THR A 546 -28.42 17.82 -2.55
CA THR A 546 -27.00 17.51 -2.40
C THR A 546 -26.30 18.62 -1.63
N GLU A 547 -25.17 18.33 -0.97
CA GLU A 547 -24.39 19.32 -0.19
C GLU A 547 -23.79 20.43 -1.07
N ASP A 548 -23.74 20.25 -2.39
CA ASP A 548 -23.17 21.16 -3.37
C ASP A 548 -23.95 21.13 -4.69
N GLY A 549 -23.68 22.08 -5.61
CA GLY A 549 -24.23 21.98 -6.97
C GLY A 549 -23.51 20.89 -7.76
N VAL A 550 -24.19 19.85 -8.24
CA VAL A 550 -23.52 18.77 -8.97
C VAL A 550 -23.16 19.22 -10.38
N ILE A 551 -21.87 19.24 -10.73
CA ILE A 551 -21.40 19.45 -12.10
C ILE A 551 -21.00 18.10 -12.67
N ALA A 552 -21.54 17.78 -13.84
CA ALA A 552 -21.21 16.59 -14.59
C ALA A 552 -20.42 16.98 -15.84
N ASP A 553 -19.23 16.43 -16.00
CA ASP A 553 -18.43 16.56 -17.22
C ASP A 553 -18.86 15.53 -18.27
N PHE A 554 -19.33 14.37 -17.80
CA PHE A 554 -19.79 13.24 -18.60
C PHE A 554 -21.11 12.71 -18.05
N ASP A 555 -21.94 12.12 -18.93
CA ASP A 555 -23.17 11.43 -18.56
C ASP A 555 -23.10 10.00 -19.09
N ALA A 556 -23.09 9.00 -18.21
CA ALA A 556 -22.96 7.60 -18.60
C ALA A 556 -24.07 7.13 -19.57
N THR A 557 -25.23 7.78 -19.56
CA THR A 557 -26.33 7.44 -20.48
C THR A 557 -26.04 7.85 -21.92
N GLN A 558 -25.15 8.83 -22.14
CA GLN A 558 -24.65 9.19 -23.47
C GLN A 558 -23.68 8.15 -24.02
N PHE A 559 -23.12 7.29 -23.16
CA PHE A 559 -22.29 6.14 -23.52
C PHE A 559 -23.10 4.83 -23.63
N GLY A 560 -24.42 4.90 -23.43
CA GLY A 560 -25.33 3.76 -23.57
C GLY A 560 -25.74 3.07 -22.26
N ALA A 561 -25.45 3.66 -21.09
CA ALA A 561 -25.89 3.07 -19.82
C ALA A 561 -27.43 3.03 -19.73
N ASP A 562 -27.98 1.85 -19.46
CA ASP A 562 -29.43 1.61 -19.42
C ASP A 562 -30.00 1.87 -18.03
N ARG A 563 -30.72 2.99 -17.90
CA ARG A 563 -31.36 3.45 -16.66
C ARG A 563 -32.52 2.58 -16.19
N THR A 564 -32.96 1.61 -17.00
CA THR A 564 -34.07 0.72 -16.65
C THR A 564 -33.59 -0.54 -15.91
N GLY A 565 -32.29 -0.84 -15.97
CA GLY A 565 -31.68 -2.02 -15.38
C GLY A 565 -32.00 -3.32 -16.14
N ARG A 566 -32.51 -3.22 -17.38
CA ARG A 566 -32.84 -4.38 -18.21
C ARG A 566 -31.62 -4.91 -18.96
N HIS A 567 -30.76 -3.99 -19.40
CA HIS A 567 -29.52 -4.29 -20.08
C HIS A 567 -28.32 -3.97 -19.20
N ASP A 568 -27.25 -4.73 -19.41
CA ASP A 568 -25.98 -4.52 -18.74
C ASP A 568 -25.38 -3.15 -19.12
N SER A 569 -25.05 -2.36 -18.10
CA SER A 569 -24.50 -1.01 -18.22
C SER A 569 -22.99 -0.97 -17.96
N THR A 570 -22.35 -2.10 -17.65
CA THR A 570 -20.95 -2.18 -17.21
C THR A 570 -19.99 -1.49 -18.20
N LYS A 571 -20.00 -1.93 -19.47
CA LYS A 571 -19.15 -1.33 -20.51
C LYS A 571 -19.45 0.15 -20.74
N ALA A 572 -20.71 0.55 -20.74
CA ALA A 572 -21.09 1.96 -20.98
C ALA A 572 -20.62 2.89 -19.86
N ILE A 573 -20.75 2.47 -18.60
CA ILE A 573 -20.25 3.22 -17.44
C ILE A 573 -18.72 3.30 -17.50
N GLN A 574 -18.05 2.18 -17.79
CA GLN A 574 -16.58 2.15 -17.88
C GLN A 574 -16.05 3.07 -18.99
N GLN A 575 -16.70 3.10 -20.16
CA GLN A 575 -16.31 4.02 -21.25
C GLN A 575 -16.49 5.49 -20.87
N ALA A 576 -17.51 5.84 -20.07
CA ALA A 576 -17.66 7.20 -19.57
C ALA A 576 -16.53 7.58 -18.57
N ILE A 577 -16.08 6.63 -17.75
CA ILE A 577 -14.94 6.82 -16.83
C ILE A 577 -13.63 6.96 -17.60
N TYR A 578 -13.44 6.15 -18.64
CA TYR A 578 -12.31 6.27 -19.56
C TYR A 578 -12.24 7.64 -20.25
N ALA A 579 -13.38 8.17 -20.71
CA ALA A 579 -13.45 9.54 -21.23
C ALA A 579 -13.11 10.60 -20.18
N CYS A 580 -13.53 10.38 -18.92
CA CYS A 580 -13.15 11.23 -17.79
C CYS A 580 -11.64 11.21 -17.54
N GLN A 581 -11.02 10.03 -17.54
CA GLN A 581 -9.57 9.90 -17.34
C GLN A 581 -8.80 10.63 -18.45
N ASP A 582 -9.23 10.48 -19.71
CA ASP A 582 -8.59 11.11 -20.87
C ASP A 582 -8.74 12.64 -20.88
N ALA A 583 -9.81 13.17 -20.28
CA ALA A 583 -10.00 14.59 -20.06
C ALA A 583 -9.16 15.14 -18.88
N GLY A 584 -8.44 14.28 -18.16
CA GLY A 584 -7.62 14.64 -17.01
C GLY A 584 -8.36 14.59 -15.67
N GLY A 585 -9.55 14.01 -15.62
CA GLY A 585 -10.41 13.92 -14.43
C GLY A 585 -11.72 14.69 -14.58
N GLY A 586 -12.56 14.62 -13.55
CA GLY A 586 -13.90 15.22 -13.56
C GLY A 586 -14.96 14.31 -12.96
N THR A 587 -16.23 14.65 -13.20
CA THR A 587 -17.37 13.89 -12.70
C THR A 587 -18.12 13.18 -13.83
N VAL A 588 -18.24 11.86 -13.71
CA VAL A 588 -19.15 11.03 -14.50
C VAL A 588 -20.48 10.92 -13.78
N TRP A 589 -21.52 11.49 -14.38
CA TRP A 589 -22.86 11.46 -13.83
C TRP A 589 -23.60 10.19 -14.21
N LEU A 590 -24.19 9.55 -13.18
CA LEU A 590 -25.10 8.43 -13.30
C LEU A 590 -26.48 8.89 -12.81
N PRO A 591 -27.39 9.31 -13.72
CA PRO A 591 -28.70 9.81 -13.32
C PRO A 591 -29.55 8.82 -12.51
N ALA A 592 -30.58 9.31 -11.81
CA ALA A 592 -31.54 8.44 -11.11
C ALA A 592 -32.14 7.34 -12.02
N GLY A 593 -32.12 6.10 -11.58
CA GLY A 593 -32.45 4.94 -12.40
C GLY A 593 -31.91 3.65 -11.81
N LYS A 594 -32.19 2.52 -12.46
CA LYS A 594 -31.59 1.23 -12.16
C LYS A 594 -30.55 0.89 -13.21
N TYR A 595 -29.36 0.46 -12.82
CA TYR A 595 -28.29 0.09 -13.74
C TYR A 595 -27.81 -1.31 -13.37
N LYS A 596 -27.98 -2.26 -14.29
CA LYS A 596 -27.45 -3.61 -14.11
C LYS A 596 -25.94 -3.58 -14.37
N VAL A 597 -25.15 -4.11 -13.45
CA VAL A 597 -23.70 -4.22 -13.54
C VAL A 597 -23.32 -5.69 -13.28
N THR A 598 -22.48 -6.25 -14.14
CA THR A 598 -22.12 -7.69 -14.16
C THR A 598 -20.63 -7.94 -13.91
N ASP A 599 -19.81 -6.89 -13.93
CA ASP A 599 -18.38 -6.93 -13.60
C ASP A 599 -17.95 -5.63 -12.90
N THR A 600 -16.72 -5.58 -12.43
CA THR A 600 -16.12 -4.46 -11.69
C THR A 600 -16.19 -3.16 -12.48
N ILE A 601 -16.67 -2.08 -11.84
CA ILE A 601 -16.52 -0.71 -12.35
C ILE A 601 -15.25 -0.10 -11.76
N GLU A 602 -14.30 0.20 -12.63
CA GLU A 602 -13.00 0.75 -12.27
C GLU A 602 -13.00 2.27 -12.39
N VAL A 603 -13.02 2.95 -11.24
CA VAL A 603 -13.02 4.41 -11.14
C VAL A 603 -11.59 4.91 -11.02
N HIS A 604 -11.01 5.27 -12.16
CA HIS A 604 -9.62 5.72 -12.27
C HIS A 604 -9.34 7.02 -11.53
N ALA A 605 -8.05 7.26 -11.26
CA ALA A 605 -7.56 8.39 -10.52
C ALA A 605 -8.19 9.73 -10.99
N PHE A 606 -8.63 10.55 -10.03
CA PHE A 606 -9.28 11.85 -10.24
C PHE A 606 -10.62 11.87 -11.00
N CYS A 607 -11.17 10.70 -11.33
CA CYS A 607 -12.55 10.59 -11.76
C CYS A 607 -13.47 10.36 -10.57
N THR A 608 -14.63 11.02 -10.59
CA THR A 608 -15.69 10.76 -9.64
C THR A 608 -16.90 10.19 -10.37
N LEU A 609 -17.28 8.95 -10.06
CA LEU A 609 -18.58 8.42 -10.45
C LEU A 609 -19.63 8.91 -9.45
N ARG A 610 -20.61 9.67 -9.92
CA ARG A 610 -21.58 10.33 -9.05
C ARG A 610 -23.01 10.04 -9.46
N GLY A 611 -23.78 9.46 -8.54
CA GLY A 611 -25.21 9.22 -8.65
C GLY A 611 -26.06 10.34 -8.04
N ASP A 612 -27.35 10.31 -8.37
CA ASP A 612 -28.42 11.01 -7.64
C ASP A 612 -28.74 10.27 -6.33
N HIS A 613 -28.22 10.78 -5.21
CA HIS A 613 -28.35 10.17 -3.89
C HIS A 613 -29.81 10.13 -3.43
N GLY A 614 -30.41 8.95 -3.26
CA GLY A 614 -31.77 8.83 -2.73
C GLY A 614 -31.85 9.07 -1.23
N GLU A 615 -32.65 10.04 -0.76
CA GLU A 615 -32.89 10.22 0.69
C GLU A 615 -33.61 9.01 1.29
N LYS A 616 -34.57 8.43 0.54
CA LYS A 616 -35.30 7.21 0.87
C LYS A 616 -34.55 5.98 0.35
N LEU A 617 -34.60 4.88 1.10
CA LEU A 617 -33.96 3.61 0.72
C LEU A 617 -34.39 3.15 -0.67
N GLY A 618 -33.40 2.88 -1.53
CA GLY A 618 -33.65 2.38 -2.88
C GLY A 618 -34.24 3.39 -3.85
N THR A 619 -34.10 4.69 -3.59
CA THR A 619 -34.45 5.78 -4.52
C THR A 619 -33.21 6.44 -5.11
N GLY A 620 -33.38 7.27 -6.14
CA GLY A 620 -32.25 7.90 -6.83
C GLY A 620 -31.55 6.93 -7.77
N THR A 621 -30.23 6.84 -7.67
CA THR A 621 -29.39 5.97 -8.52
C THR A 621 -29.16 4.63 -7.85
N VAL A 622 -29.62 3.56 -8.47
CA VAL A 622 -29.54 2.19 -7.96
C VAL A 622 -28.70 1.34 -8.89
N VAL A 623 -27.61 0.78 -8.38
CA VAL A 623 -26.74 -0.14 -9.09
C VAL A 623 -27.09 -1.56 -8.64
N VAL A 624 -27.62 -2.33 -9.59
CA VAL A 624 -28.02 -3.73 -9.41
C VAL A 624 -26.80 -4.60 -9.75
N ALA A 625 -26.16 -5.11 -8.71
CA ALA A 625 -24.93 -5.89 -8.78
C ALA A 625 -25.23 -7.36 -9.09
N ASP A 626 -25.32 -7.71 -10.37
CA ASP A 626 -25.51 -9.08 -10.86
C ASP A 626 -24.14 -9.73 -11.12
N LEU A 627 -23.33 -9.79 -10.06
CA LEU A 627 -21.95 -10.26 -10.07
C LEU A 627 -21.88 -11.77 -9.82
N ALA A 628 -20.79 -12.39 -10.27
CA ALA A 628 -20.44 -13.75 -9.85
C ALA A 628 -20.21 -13.81 -8.34
N SER A 629 -20.80 -14.81 -7.67
CA SER A 629 -20.61 -15.03 -6.23
C SER A 629 -19.26 -15.68 -5.93
N GLY A 630 -18.75 -15.46 -4.72
CA GLY A 630 -17.50 -16.00 -4.22
C GLY A 630 -16.70 -14.94 -3.46
N ASN A 631 -15.86 -15.39 -2.53
CA ASN A 631 -14.94 -14.49 -1.82
C ASN A 631 -13.94 -13.83 -2.78
N ASP A 632 -13.55 -14.54 -3.84
CA ASP A 632 -12.66 -14.06 -4.90
C ASP A 632 -13.39 -13.49 -6.12
N GLY A 633 -14.72 -13.31 -6.03
CA GLY A 633 -15.51 -12.68 -7.08
C GLY A 633 -15.12 -11.21 -7.33
N PRO A 634 -15.66 -10.58 -8.38
CA PRO A 634 -15.40 -9.17 -8.66
C PRO A 634 -15.93 -8.27 -7.54
N SER A 635 -15.17 -7.23 -7.21
CA SER A 635 -15.66 -6.10 -6.42
C SER A 635 -16.62 -5.27 -7.28
N LEU A 636 -17.66 -4.66 -6.71
CA LEU A 636 -18.60 -3.88 -7.54
C LEU A 636 -17.93 -2.58 -8.05
N PHE A 637 -17.27 -1.86 -7.15
CA PHE A 637 -16.49 -0.67 -7.48
C PHE A 637 -15.06 -0.81 -6.99
N ARG A 638 -14.11 -0.50 -7.87
CA ARG A 638 -12.70 -0.34 -7.53
C ARG A 638 -12.29 1.10 -7.74
N ILE A 639 -11.71 1.73 -6.71
CA ILE A 639 -11.59 3.19 -6.61
C ILE A 639 -10.13 3.61 -6.51
N GLY A 640 -9.68 4.42 -7.47
CA GLY A 640 -8.30 4.89 -7.56
C GLY A 640 -7.96 6.09 -6.70
N GLY A 641 -6.74 6.60 -6.91
CA GLY A 641 -6.19 7.74 -6.17
C GLY A 641 -6.85 9.06 -6.55
N SER A 642 -7.23 9.87 -5.57
CA SER A 642 -8.03 11.10 -5.75
C SER A 642 -9.36 10.88 -6.50
N ALA A 643 -9.84 9.64 -6.57
CA ALA A 643 -11.08 9.25 -7.21
C ALA A 643 -12.20 9.08 -6.17
N GLY A 644 -13.44 8.95 -6.64
CA GLY A 644 -14.51 8.59 -5.72
C GLY A 644 -15.80 8.05 -6.34
N VAL A 645 -16.55 7.35 -5.50
CA VAL A 645 -17.91 6.90 -5.81
C VAL A 645 -18.88 7.56 -4.84
N LEU A 646 -19.77 8.37 -5.39
CA LEU A 646 -20.68 9.22 -4.63
C LEU A 646 -22.14 8.94 -4.99
N GLY A 647 -23.05 8.96 -4.01
CA GLY A 647 -24.49 9.13 -4.28
C GLY A 647 -25.20 7.93 -4.90
N VAL A 648 -24.68 6.71 -4.71
CA VAL A 648 -25.28 5.48 -5.26
C VAL A 648 -25.91 4.61 -4.17
N THR A 649 -27.00 3.93 -4.52
CA THR A 649 -27.53 2.79 -3.78
C THR A 649 -27.10 1.50 -4.47
N THR A 650 -26.62 0.51 -3.73
CA THR A 650 -26.24 -0.81 -4.28
C THR A 650 -27.23 -1.89 -3.82
N TYR A 651 -27.49 -2.86 -4.70
CA TYR A 651 -28.40 -3.96 -4.45
C TYR A 651 -27.93 -5.24 -5.16
N TYR A 652 -27.79 -6.33 -4.40
CA TYR A 652 -27.44 -7.66 -4.90
C TYR A 652 -28.73 -8.50 -5.03
N PRO A 653 -29.24 -8.76 -6.25
CA PRO A 653 -30.53 -9.42 -6.44
C PRO A 653 -30.56 -10.89 -6.00
N ASN A 654 -29.39 -11.54 -5.98
CA ASN A 654 -29.26 -12.96 -5.64
C ASN A 654 -28.87 -13.20 -4.17
N GLN A 655 -28.79 -12.15 -3.35
CA GLN A 655 -28.44 -12.27 -1.94
C GLN A 655 -29.57 -12.94 -1.14
N ASN A 656 -29.19 -13.68 -0.09
CA ASN A 656 -30.10 -14.42 0.78
C ASN A 656 -29.79 -14.11 2.25
N ALA A 657 -30.80 -13.98 3.10
CA ALA A 657 -30.61 -13.63 4.51
C ALA A 657 -30.42 -14.86 5.43
N THR A 658 -30.94 -16.02 5.05
CA THR A 658 -30.83 -17.27 5.83
C THR A 658 -29.59 -18.08 5.48
N ASP A 659 -29.13 -17.94 4.23
CA ASP A 659 -27.91 -18.57 3.72
C ASP A 659 -27.15 -17.54 2.86
N PRO A 660 -26.47 -16.56 3.48
CA PRO A 660 -25.85 -15.47 2.75
C PRO A 660 -24.87 -15.91 1.68
N VAL A 661 -25.09 -15.40 0.48
CA VAL A 661 -24.24 -15.61 -0.69
C VAL A 661 -22.97 -14.78 -0.52
N PRO A 662 -21.77 -15.40 -0.52
CA PRO A 662 -20.53 -14.68 -0.44
C PRO A 662 -20.32 -13.80 -1.67
N TYR A 663 -20.00 -12.54 -1.43
CA TYR A 663 -19.52 -11.61 -2.45
C TYR A 663 -18.27 -10.90 -1.93
N ASN A 664 -17.43 -10.44 -2.85
CA ASN A 664 -16.33 -9.55 -2.51
C ASN A 664 -16.87 -8.15 -2.10
N TYR A 665 -15.98 -7.23 -1.77
CA TYR A 665 -16.35 -5.89 -1.31
C TYR A 665 -17.19 -5.14 -2.35
N THR A 666 -18.21 -4.43 -1.86
CA THR A 666 -19.03 -3.55 -2.70
C THR A 666 -18.22 -2.35 -3.17
N PHE A 667 -17.39 -1.78 -2.28
CA PHE A 667 -16.45 -0.73 -2.60
C PHE A 667 -15.05 -1.15 -2.18
N GLU A 668 -14.12 -1.18 -3.11
CA GLU A 668 -12.73 -1.55 -2.90
C GLU A 668 -11.82 -0.35 -3.17
N ILE A 669 -10.99 0.01 -2.18
CA ILE A 669 -9.89 0.96 -2.31
C ILE A 669 -8.60 0.13 -2.26
N PRO A 670 -8.00 -0.19 -3.40
CA PRO A 670 -6.87 -1.11 -3.48
C PRO A 670 -5.51 -0.47 -3.15
N GLY A 671 -5.42 0.87 -3.16
CA GLY A 671 -4.13 1.56 -3.06
C GLY A 671 -3.17 1.17 -4.18
N GLY A 672 -1.88 1.04 -3.87
CA GLY A 672 -0.84 0.62 -4.81
C GLY A 672 -1.00 -0.80 -5.38
N ALA A 673 -1.95 -1.59 -4.87
CA ALA A 673 -2.24 -2.93 -5.38
C ALA A 673 -2.76 -2.93 -6.82
N TRP A 674 -3.44 -1.85 -7.24
CA TRP A 674 -4.12 -1.76 -8.52
C TRP A 674 -3.45 -0.70 -9.40
N ILE A 675 -2.95 -1.07 -10.60
CA ILE A 675 -2.16 -0.22 -11.52
C ILE A 675 -1.03 0.61 -10.86
N GLY A 676 -0.49 0.13 -9.73
CA GLY A 676 0.68 0.72 -9.07
C GLY A 676 0.44 2.10 -8.46
N ASN A 677 1.49 2.93 -8.47
CA ASN A 677 1.55 4.19 -7.72
C ASN A 677 0.50 5.22 -8.15
N GLU A 678 -0.10 5.11 -9.33
CA GLU A 678 -1.15 6.03 -9.80
C GLU A 678 -2.36 6.08 -8.83
N ASN A 679 -2.60 4.98 -8.11
CA ASN A 679 -3.72 4.83 -7.18
C ASN A 679 -3.38 4.96 -5.71
N TYR A 680 -2.13 5.26 -5.40
CA TYR A 680 -1.69 5.39 -4.02
C TYR A 680 -2.43 6.52 -3.28
N MET A 681 -2.91 7.55 -3.97
CA MET A 681 -3.47 8.78 -3.37
C MET A 681 -4.87 8.65 -2.73
N MET A 682 -5.39 9.79 -2.23
CA MET A 682 -6.64 9.91 -1.47
C MET A 682 -7.87 9.29 -2.15
N ALA A 683 -8.50 8.24 -1.61
CA ALA A 683 -9.73 7.67 -2.21
C ALA A 683 -10.99 8.07 -1.43
N THR A 684 -12.14 8.21 -2.13
CA THR A 684 -13.41 8.63 -1.49
C THR A 684 -14.59 7.69 -1.80
N VAL A 685 -15.27 7.24 -0.75
CA VAL A 685 -16.61 6.66 -0.82
C VAL A 685 -17.54 7.56 -0.01
N ALA A 686 -18.55 8.15 -0.65
CA ALA A 686 -19.45 9.04 0.09
C ALA A 686 -20.92 9.05 -0.35
N ASP A 687 -21.82 9.30 0.60
CA ASP A 687 -23.25 9.43 0.34
C ASP A 687 -23.83 8.16 -0.33
N VAL A 688 -23.44 6.97 0.14
CA VAL A 688 -23.85 5.68 -0.44
C VAL A 688 -24.77 4.89 0.48
N THR A 689 -25.67 4.11 -0.12
CA THR A 689 -26.56 3.19 0.58
C THR A 689 -26.33 1.76 0.11
N MET A 690 -25.89 0.87 1.00
CA MET A 690 -25.73 -0.57 0.72
C MET A 690 -26.96 -1.33 1.22
N LEU A 691 -27.83 -1.79 0.32
CA LEU A 691 -29.06 -2.43 0.78
C LEU A 691 -28.81 -3.80 1.39
N ASN A 692 -27.92 -4.61 0.81
CA ASN A 692 -27.75 -6.02 1.20
C ASN A 692 -26.37 -6.59 0.81
N SER A 693 -25.31 -5.83 1.06
CA SER A 693 -23.95 -6.27 0.76
C SER A 693 -23.56 -7.47 1.64
N TYR A 694 -22.73 -8.38 1.13
CA TYR A 694 -22.08 -9.39 1.98
C TYR A 694 -20.91 -8.76 2.72
N ARG A 695 -19.98 -8.16 1.96
CA ARG A 695 -18.92 -7.27 2.45
C ARG A 695 -19.14 -5.85 1.91
N GLY A 696 -19.10 -4.85 2.79
CA GLY A 696 -19.35 -3.45 2.43
C GLY A 696 -18.15 -2.78 1.76
N ILE A 697 -17.19 -2.31 2.57
CA ILE A 697 -16.02 -1.55 2.10
C ILE A 697 -14.72 -2.31 2.43
N GLY A 698 -13.84 -2.49 1.45
CA GLY A 698 -12.50 -3.07 1.62
C GLY A 698 -11.44 -2.04 1.26
N ILE A 699 -10.47 -1.81 2.14
CA ILE A 699 -9.36 -0.87 1.91
C ILE A 699 -8.06 -1.63 2.13
N SER A 700 -7.22 -1.68 1.09
CA SER A 700 -5.96 -2.43 1.09
C SER A 700 -6.15 -3.89 1.52
N THR A 701 -7.15 -4.54 0.92
CA THR A 701 -7.53 -5.93 1.22
C THR A 701 -7.19 -6.90 0.09
N MET A 702 -6.83 -6.42 -1.11
CA MET A 702 -6.63 -7.24 -2.30
C MET A 702 -5.17 -7.40 -2.68
N PRO A 703 -4.67 -8.62 -2.96
CA PRO A 703 -3.36 -8.84 -3.57
C PRO A 703 -3.12 -7.87 -4.73
N ASN A 704 -1.86 -7.48 -4.99
CA ASN A 704 -1.61 -6.58 -6.11
C ASN A 704 -1.98 -7.23 -7.46
N ASP A 705 -2.02 -6.45 -8.53
CA ASP A 705 -2.33 -6.91 -9.90
C ASP A 705 -1.29 -7.93 -10.43
N HIS A 706 -0.22 -8.21 -9.69
CA HIS A 706 0.75 -9.27 -9.97
C HIS A 706 0.58 -10.49 -9.05
N GLY A 707 -0.40 -10.45 -8.15
CA GLY A 707 -0.74 -11.52 -7.22
C GLY A 707 0.17 -11.63 -5.99
N ASN A 708 1.03 -10.63 -5.73
CA ASN A 708 1.87 -10.60 -4.54
C ASN A 708 1.04 -10.37 -3.28
N ALA A 709 1.53 -10.94 -2.17
CA ALA A 709 0.89 -10.88 -0.88
C ALA A 709 0.66 -9.43 -0.39
N PRO A 710 -0.39 -9.23 0.42
CA PRO A 710 -0.77 -7.92 0.94
C PRO A 710 0.29 -7.05 1.61
N SER A 711 1.18 -7.70 2.34
CA SER A 711 2.30 -7.11 3.05
C SER A 711 3.30 -6.37 2.13
N SER A 712 3.27 -6.61 0.81
CA SER A 712 4.33 -6.21 -0.12
C SER A 712 3.93 -5.15 -1.16
N GLY A 713 2.80 -4.43 -0.99
CA GLY A 713 2.46 -3.36 -1.95
C GLY A 713 1.05 -2.76 -1.93
N GLN A 714 0.19 -3.07 -0.96
CA GLN A 714 -1.21 -2.62 -0.95
C GLN A 714 -1.44 -1.25 -0.29
N VAL A 715 -0.40 -0.46 -0.08
CA VAL A 715 -0.50 0.78 0.69
C VAL A 715 -1.37 1.81 -0.05
N HIS A 716 -2.26 2.46 0.69
CA HIS A 716 -2.94 3.68 0.25
C HIS A 716 -2.47 4.85 1.12
N GLU A 717 -2.58 6.07 0.62
CA GLU A 717 -2.20 7.27 1.35
C GLU A 717 -3.25 7.56 2.42
N SER A 718 -4.45 7.99 2.02
CA SER A 718 -5.55 8.24 2.95
C SER A 718 -6.90 7.90 2.31
N SER A 719 -7.90 7.65 3.15
CA SER A 719 -9.26 7.38 2.72
C SER A 719 -10.24 8.41 3.29
N THR A 720 -11.28 8.72 2.51
CA THR A 720 -12.44 9.51 2.96
C THR A 720 -13.68 8.66 2.84
N ILE A 721 -14.17 8.16 3.97
CA ILE A 721 -15.37 7.35 4.05
C ILE A 721 -16.45 8.15 4.76
N ARG A 722 -17.52 8.53 4.06
CA ARG A 722 -18.46 9.52 4.59
C ARG A 722 -19.92 9.25 4.26
N ASN A 723 -20.82 9.46 5.22
CA ASN A 723 -22.26 9.32 4.99
C ASN A 723 -22.61 7.96 4.38
N ILE A 724 -22.09 6.91 5.02
CA ILE A 724 -22.31 5.53 4.61
C ILE A 724 -23.47 4.99 5.41
N ARG A 725 -24.41 4.30 4.74
CA ARG A 725 -25.46 3.55 5.43
C ARG A 725 -25.75 2.23 4.75
N GLY A 726 -26.06 1.18 5.51
CA GLY A 726 -26.50 -0.07 4.89
C GLY A 726 -26.52 -1.31 5.77
N THR A 727 -26.96 -2.41 5.17
CA THR A 727 -26.84 -3.76 5.74
C THR A 727 -25.68 -4.48 5.09
N ALA A 728 -24.72 -4.91 5.91
CA ALA A 728 -23.61 -5.78 5.51
C ALA A 728 -23.67 -7.08 6.31
N LEU A 729 -23.71 -8.23 5.64
CA LEU A 729 -24.02 -9.53 6.27
C LEU A 729 -22.83 -10.21 6.93
N PHE A 730 -21.60 -9.89 6.50
CA PHE A 730 -20.37 -10.48 7.03
C PHE A 730 -19.43 -9.41 7.57
N GLU A 731 -19.09 -8.41 6.77
CA GLU A 731 -18.24 -7.29 7.19
C GLU A 731 -18.80 -5.97 6.69
N GLY A 732 -19.03 -5.02 7.61
CA GLY A 732 -19.38 -3.65 7.24
C GLY A 732 -18.23 -2.97 6.48
N ALA A 733 -17.07 -2.90 7.11
CA ALA A 733 -15.83 -2.52 6.43
C ALA A 733 -14.60 -3.23 7.00
N ARG A 734 -13.61 -3.47 6.15
CA ARG A 734 -12.27 -3.92 6.51
C ARG A 734 -11.24 -2.96 5.92
N ALA A 735 -10.27 -2.53 6.72
CA ALA A 735 -9.27 -1.56 6.28
C ALA A 735 -7.87 -1.86 6.83
N TYR A 736 -6.87 -1.73 5.94
CA TYR A 736 -5.45 -1.92 6.20
C TYR A 736 -4.57 -0.83 5.55
N ASN A 737 -3.29 -0.83 5.92
CA ASN A 737 -2.16 -0.20 5.25
C ASN A 737 -2.36 1.26 4.81
N GLY A 738 -2.82 2.10 5.72
CA GLY A 738 -2.86 3.56 5.52
C GLY A 738 -1.51 4.19 5.85
N ALA A 739 -0.89 4.89 4.90
CA ALA A 739 0.39 5.59 5.07
C ALA A 739 0.26 7.05 5.53
N ASP A 740 -0.93 7.61 5.44
CA ASP A 740 -1.33 8.92 5.97
C ASP A 740 -2.74 8.78 6.60
N VAL A 741 -3.21 9.83 7.26
CA VAL A 741 -4.41 9.77 8.10
C VAL A 741 -5.71 9.74 7.28
N GLY A 742 -6.46 8.64 7.39
CA GLY A 742 -7.81 8.50 6.87
C GLY A 742 -8.87 9.13 7.78
N THR A 743 -10.02 9.47 7.20
CA THR A 743 -11.18 10.03 7.94
C THR A 743 -12.45 9.26 7.65
N TRP A 744 -13.18 8.91 8.70
CA TRP A 744 -14.44 8.18 8.64
C TRP A 744 -15.52 8.99 9.35
N GLU A 745 -16.53 9.45 8.62
CA GLU A 745 -17.54 10.39 9.11
C GLU A 745 -18.95 9.86 8.84
N ASN A 746 -19.76 9.68 9.89
CA ASN A 746 -21.16 9.29 9.78
C ASN A 746 -21.36 7.97 8.99
N VAL A 747 -20.85 6.88 9.55
CA VAL A 747 -20.89 5.52 8.97
C VAL A 747 -21.83 4.66 9.79
N ALA A 748 -22.86 4.10 9.15
CA ALA A 748 -23.92 3.35 9.82
C ALA A 748 -24.16 1.97 9.19
N PHE A 749 -23.91 0.91 9.95
CA PHE A 749 -24.25 -0.45 9.55
C PHE A 749 -25.31 -1.06 10.48
N SER A 750 -26.41 -1.52 9.89
CA SER A 750 -27.54 -2.14 10.61
C SER A 750 -28.34 -3.06 9.70
N ASN A 751 -28.88 -4.14 10.25
CA ASN A 751 -29.83 -5.02 9.56
C ASN A 751 -31.17 -4.34 9.22
N SER A 752 -31.47 -3.18 9.82
CA SER A 752 -32.68 -2.41 9.51
C SER A 752 -32.74 -1.94 8.06
N PHE A 753 -31.60 -1.61 7.44
CA PHE A 753 -31.61 -1.04 6.10
C PHE A 753 -32.15 -2.00 5.04
N TRP A 754 -31.84 -3.30 5.11
CA TRP A 754 -32.47 -4.30 4.23
C TRP A 754 -33.88 -4.66 4.70
N ALA A 755 -34.08 -4.89 6.01
CA ALA A 755 -35.37 -5.31 6.55
C ALA A 755 -36.50 -4.29 6.31
N ASP A 756 -36.16 -3.00 6.30
CA ASP A 756 -37.09 -1.89 6.08
C ASP A 756 -37.07 -1.38 4.63
N ALA A 757 -36.30 -2.03 3.74
CA ALA A 757 -36.22 -1.65 2.33
C ALA A 757 -37.59 -1.81 1.65
N PRO A 758 -37.89 -1.03 0.59
CA PRO A 758 -39.11 -1.21 -0.20
C PRO A 758 -39.27 -2.64 -0.74
N ALA A 759 -40.51 -3.13 -0.84
CA ALA A 759 -40.82 -4.51 -1.24
C ALA A 759 -40.18 -4.99 -2.56
N VAL A 760 -39.84 -4.07 -3.48
CA VAL A 760 -39.13 -4.36 -4.74
C VAL A 760 -37.70 -4.88 -4.53
N TYR A 761 -37.12 -4.72 -3.34
CA TYR A 761 -35.79 -5.22 -2.96
C TYR A 761 -35.85 -6.47 -2.08
N HIS A 762 -37.03 -7.11 -2.01
CA HIS A 762 -37.27 -8.37 -1.31
C HIS A 762 -36.72 -8.37 0.13
N PRO A 763 -37.16 -7.43 1.00
CA PRO A 763 -36.68 -7.34 2.37
C PRO A 763 -36.97 -8.65 3.15
N PRO A 764 -35.98 -9.24 3.83
CA PRO A 764 -36.18 -10.43 4.65
C PRO A 764 -36.77 -10.06 6.02
N ALA A 765 -37.21 -11.07 6.78
CA ALA A 765 -37.53 -10.86 8.19
C ALA A 765 -36.29 -10.44 8.97
N ARG A 766 -36.39 -9.37 9.77
CA ARG A 766 -35.28 -8.86 10.58
C ARG A 766 -34.63 -9.92 11.46
N THR A 767 -35.42 -10.85 12.00
CA THR A 767 -34.92 -11.94 12.85
C THR A 767 -33.97 -12.89 12.11
N ALA A 768 -34.12 -13.09 10.80
CA ALA A 768 -33.21 -13.93 10.03
C ALA A 768 -31.84 -13.26 9.86
N LEU A 769 -31.84 -11.96 9.56
CA LEU A 769 -30.61 -11.17 9.48
C LEU A 769 -29.88 -11.15 10.82
N ASP A 770 -30.60 -10.83 11.89
CA ASP A 770 -30.02 -10.75 13.24
C ASP A 770 -29.44 -12.10 13.67
N ALA A 771 -30.09 -13.23 13.35
CA ALA A 771 -29.55 -14.55 13.66
C ALA A 771 -28.21 -14.82 12.96
N TRP A 772 -28.09 -14.43 11.68
CA TRP A 772 -26.83 -14.60 10.95
C TRP A 772 -25.73 -13.65 11.43
N THR A 773 -26.00 -12.35 11.48
CA THR A 773 -24.98 -11.34 11.79
C THR A 773 -24.51 -11.40 13.23
N ARG A 774 -25.35 -11.83 14.18
CA ARG A 774 -24.94 -12.12 15.56
C ARG A 774 -24.08 -13.36 15.69
N ALA A 775 -24.12 -14.28 14.73
CA ALA A 775 -23.24 -15.45 14.73
C ALA A 775 -21.95 -15.24 13.92
N ASN A 776 -21.96 -14.40 12.88
CA ASN A 776 -20.88 -14.36 11.89
C ASN A 776 -20.38 -12.95 11.52
N GLY A 777 -21.13 -11.91 11.88
CA GLY A 777 -20.91 -10.57 11.32
C GLY A 777 -20.04 -9.67 12.20
N THR A 778 -19.18 -8.88 11.55
CA THR A 778 -18.40 -7.82 12.18
C THR A 778 -18.70 -6.45 11.55
N GLY A 779 -18.89 -5.43 12.37
CA GLY A 779 -19.14 -4.06 11.90
C GLY A 779 -17.92 -3.47 11.19
N LEU A 780 -16.82 -3.29 11.92
CA LEU A 780 -15.54 -2.80 11.39
C LEU A 780 -14.40 -3.76 11.75
N VAL A 781 -13.52 -4.04 10.79
CA VAL A 781 -12.25 -4.74 11.02
C VAL A 781 -11.08 -3.84 10.63
N LEU A 782 -10.22 -3.50 11.57
CA LEU A 782 -9.18 -2.48 11.40
C LEU A 782 -7.81 -3.04 11.80
N GLY A 783 -6.82 -2.90 10.92
CA GLY A 783 -5.40 -3.17 11.21
C GLY A 783 -4.54 -2.19 10.43
N ASP A 784 -3.31 -1.89 10.85
CA ASP A 784 -2.38 -1.03 10.08
C ASP A 784 -2.97 0.29 9.54
N LEU A 785 -3.74 1.00 10.37
CA LEU A 785 -4.16 2.37 10.07
C LEU A 785 -3.37 3.30 10.96
N GLU A 786 -2.66 4.24 10.34
CA GLU A 786 -1.81 5.21 11.03
C GLU A 786 -2.64 6.45 11.36
N TRP A 787 -3.26 6.43 12.54
CA TRP A 787 -3.92 7.56 13.21
C TRP A 787 -5.29 7.92 12.64
N ASP A 788 -5.92 6.99 11.92
CA ASP A 788 -7.25 7.20 11.34
C ASP A 788 -8.26 7.75 12.34
N GLN A 789 -9.07 8.69 11.85
CA GLN A 789 -9.94 9.52 12.66
C GLN A 789 -11.41 9.21 12.34
N PHE A 790 -12.12 8.73 13.35
CA PHE A 790 -13.47 8.21 13.25
C PHE A 790 -14.45 9.13 13.98
N HIS A 791 -15.53 9.53 13.31
CA HIS A 791 -16.59 10.36 13.85
C HIS A 791 -17.96 9.78 13.51
N ARG A 792 -18.81 9.59 14.53
CA ARG A 792 -20.17 9.07 14.40
C ARG A 792 -20.24 7.72 13.67
N ILE A 793 -19.49 6.76 14.19
CA ILE A 793 -19.55 5.37 13.74
C ILE A 793 -20.68 4.67 14.48
N SER A 794 -21.71 4.22 13.76
CA SER A 794 -22.86 3.52 14.31
C SER A 794 -22.92 2.08 13.78
N LEU A 795 -22.82 1.11 14.69
CA LEU A 795 -22.77 -0.31 14.34
C LEU A 795 -23.77 -1.04 15.21
N THR A 796 -24.74 -1.71 14.59
CA THR A 796 -25.75 -2.48 15.32
C THR A 796 -25.99 -3.86 14.75
N ASP A 797 -26.34 -4.80 15.63
CA ASP A 797 -26.81 -6.16 15.28
C ASP A 797 -25.72 -7.16 14.88
N TYR A 798 -24.46 -6.90 15.24
CA TYR A 798 -23.30 -7.71 14.87
C TYR A 798 -22.81 -8.63 16.00
N HIS A 799 -22.05 -9.67 15.68
CA HIS A 799 -21.32 -10.43 16.67
C HIS A 799 -20.29 -9.52 17.35
N VAL A 800 -19.43 -8.89 16.53
CA VAL A 800 -18.45 -7.89 16.97
C VAL A 800 -18.77 -6.53 16.34
N GLY A 801 -18.80 -5.48 17.16
CA GLY A 801 -18.92 -4.11 16.68
C GLY A 801 -17.66 -3.65 15.95
N ILE A 802 -16.62 -3.31 16.72
CA ILE A 802 -15.31 -2.91 16.22
C ILE A 802 -14.29 -4.00 16.58
N HIS A 803 -13.58 -4.51 15.59
CA HIS A 803 -12.53 -5.51 15.75
C HIS A 803 -11.19 -4.94 15.28
N VAL A 804 -10.25 -4.75 16.21
CA VAL A 804 -8.88 -4.35 15.91
C VAL A 804 -8.01 -5.60 15.84
N VAL A 805 -7.39 -5.81 14.68
CA VAL A 805 -6.61 -7.00 14.34
C VAL A 805 -5.16 -6.63 14.02
N ALA A 806 -4.29 -7.64 13.97
CA ALA A 806 -2.93 -7.45 13.49
C ALA A 806 -2.92 -6.82 12.10
N GLY A 807 -2.12 -5.76 11.94
CA GLY A 807 -1.91 -5.14 10.65
C GLY A 807 -0.83 -5.83 9.82
N GLN A 808 -0.73 -5.47 8.53
CA GLN A 808 0.12 -6.16 7.56
C GLN A 808 1.53 -5.57 7.45
N ARG A 809 1.70 -4.27 7.73
CA ARG A 809 3.00 -3.55 7.78
C ARG A 809 3.22 -2.88 9.15
N ALA A 810 2.20 -2.26 9.73
CA ALA A 810 2.23 -1.67 11.07
C ALA A 810 1.00 -2.08 11.90
N GLN A 811 0.93 -1.67 13.17
CA GLN A 811 -0.22 -1.96 14.03
C GLN A 811 -1.19 -0.77 14.08
N PHE A 812 -2.48 -1.05 14.30
CA PHE A 812 -3.52 -0.03 14.33
C PHE A 812 -3.28 1.01 15.43
N THR A 813 -3.54 2.27 15.09
CA THR A 813 -3.72 3.38 16.03
C THR A 813 -4.80 4.32 15.48
N GLY A 814 -5.72 4.77 16.33
CA GLY A 814 -6.85 5.57 15.86
C GLY A 814 -7.70 6.18 16.97
N SER A 815 -8.57 7.11 16.58
CA SER A 815 -9.41 7.86 17.49
C SER A 815 -10.89 7.86 17.09
N PHE A 816 -11.77 7.58 18.05
CA PHE A 816 -13.21 7.57 17.84
C PHE A 816 -13.89 8.67 18.64
N LEU A 817 -14.68 9.48 17.95
CA LEU A 817 -15.56 10.49 18.50
C LEU A 817 -17.03 10.14 18.22
N GLN A 818 -17.84 10.11 19.27
CA GLN A 818 -19.25 9.74 19.24
C GLN A 818 -19.53 8.38 18.58
N PRO A 819 -18.79 7.29 18.90
CA PRO A 819 -19.18 5.95 18.46
C PRO A 819 -20.51 5.55 19.09
N ASP A 820 -21.32 4.79 18.37
CA ASP A 820 -22.60 4.26 18.82
C ASP A 820 -22.74 2.78 18.42
N VAL A 821 -22.12 1.91 19.22
CA VAL A 821 -22.12 0.46 19.03
C VAL A 821 -23.16 -0.16 19.94
N ARG A 822 -24.15 -0.85 19.39
CA ARG A 822 -25.28 -1.42 20.15
C ARG A 822 -25.66 -2.80 19.66
N ARG A 823 -26.31 -3.56 20.54
CA ARG A 823 -26.78 -4.91 20.20
C ARG A 823 -25.67 -5.72 19.53
N THR A 824 -24.51 -5.82 20.16
CA THR A 824 -23.47 -6.78 19.77
C THR A 824 -23.23 -7.81 20.87
N ASP A 825 -22.49 -8.88 20.56
CA ASP A 825 -21.95 -9.77 21.60
C ASP A 825 -20.74 -9.09 22.25
N ILE A 826 -19.82 -8.60 21.42
CA ILE A 826 -18.67 -7.80 21.84
C ILE A 826 -18.75 -6.42 21.18
N GLY A 827 -18.69 -5.36 21.99
CA GLY A 827 -18.72 -3.98 21.49
C GLY A 827 -17.43 -3.61 20.75
N VAL A 828 -16.29 -3.76 21.45
CA VAL A 828 -14.94 -3.57 20.91
C VAL A 828 -14.09 -4.77 21.27
N LEU A 829 -13.53 -5.44 20.27
CA LEU A 829 -12.54 -6.51 20.41
C LEU A 829 -11.20 -6.00 19.89
N VAL A 830 -10.15 -6.10 20.71
CA VAL A 830 -8.78 -5.77 20.29
C VAL A 830 -7.91 -6.99 20.48
N ASP A 831 -7.43 -7.56 19.38
CA ASP A 831 -6.46 -8.67 19.41
C ASP A 831 -5.04 -8.12 19.56
N VAL A 832 -4.64 -7.22 18.65
CA VAL A 832 -3.33 -6.56 18.63
C VAL A 832 -3.52 -5.13 18.11
N MET A 833 -2.80 -4.18 18.70
CA MET A 833 -2.69 -2.79 18.24
C MET A 833 -1.34 -2.23 18.68
N ASP A 834 -1.01 -0.99 18.28
CA ASP A 834 0.24 -0.36 18.70
C ASP A 834 0.26 -0.21 20.23
N ASP A 835 1.27 -0.79 20.89
CA ASP A 835 1.33 -0.84 22.35
C ASP A 835 1.78 0.47 23.00
N ARG A 836 2.31 1.41 22.19
CA ARG A 836 2.74 2.73 22.63
C ARG A 836 1.56 3.71 22.60
N TRP A 837 0.72 3.63 21.57
CA TRP A 837 -0.42 4.55 21.36
C TRP A 837 -1.78 4.01 21.81
N GLY A 838 -2.07 2.74 21.56
CA GLY A 838 -3.41 2.18 21.77
C GLY A 838 -4.50 2.86 20.92
N MET A 839 -5.69 3.04 21.50
CA MET A 839 -6.82 3.72 20.83
C MET A 839 -7.67 4.55 21.80
N THR A 840 -8.47 5.48 21.27
CA THR A 840 -9.31 6.41 22.06
C THR A 840 -10.80 6.35 21.69
N LEU A 841 -11.68 6.40 22.68
CA LEU A 841 -13.15 6.45 22.55
C LEU A 841 -13.72 7.64 23.35
N ALA A 842 -14.36 8.61 22.68
CA ALA A 842 -14.93 9.80 23.31
C ALA A 842 -16.41 10.03 22.98
N ALA A 843 -17.17 10.52 23.95
CA ALA A 843 -18.55 11.02 23.79
C ALA A 843 -19.56 10.03 23.16
N GLY A 844 -19.37 8.72 23.36
CA GLY A 844 -20.14 7.69 22.68
C GLY A 844 -20.93 6.74 23.58
N ARG A 845 -21.31 5.62 22.98
CA ARG A 845 -21.94 4.47 23.64
C ARG A 845 -21.40 3.18 23.03
N ILE A 846 -21.01 2.24 23.89
CA ILE A 846 -20.57 0.90 23.50
C ILE A 846 -21.33 -0.12 24.34
N GLU A 847 -22.02 -1.04 23.67
CA GLU A 847 -22.76 -2.13 24.30
C GLU A 847 -22.36 -3.48 23.72
N GLY A 848 -22.11 -4.45 24.58
CA GLY A 848 -22.01 -5.86 24.19
C GLY A 848 -22.63 -6.75 25.26
N SER A 849 -23.35 -7.81 24.84
CA SER A 849 -23.97 -8.75 25.77
C SER A 849 -22.94 -9.59 26.53
N ASP A 850 -21.78 -9.85 25.93
CA ASP A 850 -20.65 -10.51 26.58
C ASP A 850 -19.68 -9.45 27.13
N HIS A 851 -19.15 -8.60 26.24
CA HIS A 851 -18.19 -7.55 26.60
C HIS A 851 -18.51 -6.22 25.92
N ALA A 852 -18.53 -5.12 26.68
CA ALA A 852 -18.46 -3.80 26.07
C ALA A 852 -17.08 -3.61 25.41
N ILE A 853 -16.00 -3.98 26.09
CA ILE A 853 -14.62 -3.93 25.58
C ILE A 853 -13.88 -5.19 26.02
N GLN A 854 -13.28 -5.90 25.08
CA GLN A 854 -12.32 -6.96 25.34
C GLN A 854 -10.99 -6.59 24.68
N ASN A 855 -10.01 -6.19 25.50
CA ASN A 855 -8.67 -5.85 25.02
C ASN A 855 -7.66 -6.94 25.37
N ASN A 856 -7.25 -7.72 24.37
CA ASN A 856 -6.24 -8.77 24.49
C ASN A 856 -4.81 -8.25 24.21
N SER A 857 -4.68 -6.99 23.79
CA SER A 857 -3.41 -6.37 23.43
C SER A 857 -2.69 -5.77 24.65
N ARG A 858 -1.39 -5.47 24.46
CA ARG A 858 -0.59 -4.67 25.38
C ARG A 858 -0.82 -3.17 25.25
N GLY A 859 -1.42 -2.71 24.16
CA GLY A 859 -1.87 -1.32 24.02
C GLY A 859 -3.08 -1.02 24.89
N TYR A 860 -3.32 0.24 25.19
CA TYR A 860 -4.47 0.67 26.01
C TYR A 860 -5.68 1.13 25.19
N VAL A 861 -6.89 0.95 25.73
CA VAL A 861 -8.10 1.64 25.24
C VAL A 861 -8.46 2.76 26.21
N LYS A 862 -8.50 4.00 25.75
CA LYS A 862 -8.83 5.16 26.59
C LYS A 862 -10.25 5.64 26.34
N VAL A 863 -11.02 5.81 27.42
CA VAL A 863 -12.45 6.07 27.36
C VAL A 863 -12.79 7.33 28.15
N THR A 864 -13.38 8.32 27.48
CA THR A 864 -13.81 9.60 28.10
C THR A 864 -15.25 9.94 27.70
N GLY A 865 -16.14 10.17 28.67
CA GLY A 865 -17.53 10.54 28.37
C GLY A 865 -18.33 9.54 27.53
N THR A 866 -17.88 8.28 27.44
CA THR A 866 -18.51 7.20 26.68
C THR A 866 -19.18 6.22 27.62
N THR A 867 -20.45 5.89 27.38
CA THR A 867 -21.20 4.92 28.19
C THR A 867 -20.83 3.50 27.78
N LEU A 868 -20.43 2.65 28.73
CA LEU A 868 -20.11 1.24 28.51
C LEU A 868 -21.16 0.34 29.17
N THR A 869 -21.74 -0.58 28.40
CA THR A 869 -22.70 -1.60 28.90
C THR A 869 -22.21 -3.00 28.51
N GLY A 870 -21.81 -3.81 29.50
CA GLY A 870 -21.16 -5.11 29.31
C GLY A 870 -19.86 -5.23 30.11
N ALA A 871 -19.22 -6.40 30.10
CA ALA A 871 -17.92 -6.59 30.75
C ALA A 871 -16.80 -5.77 30.08
N VAL A 872 -15.74 -5.46 30.82
CA VAL A 872 -14.59 -4.67 30.34
C VAL A 872 -13.31 -5.35 30.82
N ASP A 873 -12.54 -5.87 29.87
CA ASP A 873 -11.32 -6.64 30.12
C ASP A 873 -10.09 -6.02 29.43
N GLY A 874 -8.91 -6.27 30.00
CA GLY A 874 -7.63 -5.78 29.50
C GLY A 874 -7.25 -4.37 29.99
N ILE A 875 -6.31 -3.72 29.29
CA ILE A 875 -5.84 -2.37 29.65
C ILE A 875 -6.83 -1.33 29.13
N VAL A 876 -7.72 -0.86 30.01
CA VAL A 876 -8.74 0.15 29.69
C VAL A 876 -8.68 1.30 30.69
N HIS A 877 -8.31 2.50 30.21
CA HIS A 877 -8.23 3.70 31.02
C HIS A 877 -9.54 4.50 30.94
N ARG A 878 -10.28 4.56 32.05
CA ARG A 878 -11.46 5.42 32.19
C ARG A 878 -11.02 6.79 32.69
N MET A 879 -11.05 7.78 31.82
CA MET A 879 -10.66 9.15 32.15
C MET A 879 -11.82 9.88 32.85
N SER A 880 -11.46 10.86 33.69
CA SER A 880 -12.43 11.68 34.40
C SER A 880 -13.10 12.73 33.47
N GLY A 881 -14.33 13.12 33.80
CA GLY A 881 -15.06 14.18 33.10
C GLY A 881 -15.97 13.72 31.94
N THR A 882 -16.62 14.69 31.30
CA THR A 882 -17.43 14.52 30.08
C THR A 882 -16.59 14.83 28.85
N ALA A 883 -17.01 14.37 27.68
CA ALA A 883 -16.42 14.77 26.40
C ALA A 883 -17.45 15.61 25.60
N PRO A 884 -17.03 16.75 24.99
CA PRO A 884 -17.90 17.52 24.13
C PRO A 884 -18.29 16.71 22.88
N THR A 885 -19.41 17.09 22.26
CA THR A 885 -19.91 16.48 21.02
C THR A 885 -19.69 17.40 19.84
N TYR A 886 -19.42 16.82 18.68
CA TYR A 886 -19.38 17.55 17.42
C TYR A 886 -20.69 17.33 16.65
N SER A 887 -21.28 18.41 16.15
CA SER A 887 -22.41 18.35 15.23
C SER A 887 -21.97 18.80 13.85
N GLN A 888 -22.18 17.93 12.87
CA GLN A 888 -21.87 18.25 11.48
C GLN A 888 -22.90 19.25 10.94
N GLU A 889 -22.42 20.32 10.34
CA GLU A 889 -23.25 21.39 9.81
C GLU A 889 -23.21 21.42 8.26
N PRO A 890 -24.29 21.85 7.58
CA PRO A 890 -24.31 21.95 6.13
C PRO A 890 -23.20 22.83 5.57
N LEU A 891 -22.65 22.43 4.42
CA LEU A 891 -21.66 23.23 3.71
C LEU A 891 -22.28 24.47 3.04
N PRO A 892 -21.49 25.55 2.86
CA PRO A 892 -21.88 26.68 2.04
C PRO A 892 -22.23 26.25 0.61
N LYS A 893 -23.36 26.77 0.10
CA LYS A 893 -23.84 26.50 -1.26
C LYS A 893 -23.86 27.78 -2.10
N PRO A 894 -23.16 27.82 -3.25
CA PRO A 894 -23.29 28.94 -4.17
C PRO A 894 -24.65 28.90 -4.88
N LYS A 895 -25.01 30.03 -5.51
CA LYS A 895 -26.15 30.09 -6.43
C LYS A 895 -25.96 29.04 -7.53
N GLN A 896 -27.02 28.29 -7.81
CA GLN A 896 -27.04 27.19 -8.79
C GLN A 896 -27.12 27.74 -10.23
N SER A 897 -26.06 28.44 -10.65
CA SER A 897 -25.88 28.98 -12.00
C SER A 897 -24.45 28.74 -12.44
N LEU A 898 -24.25 28.00 -13.53
CA LEU A 898 -22.94 27.57 -14.00
C LEU A 898 -22.38 28.52 -15.06
N TYR A 899 -21.10 28.85 -14.93
CA TYR A 899 -20.30 29.58 -15.89
C TYR A 899 -19.03 28.76 -16.17
N VAL A 900 -19.00 28.06 -17.30
CA VAL A 900 -17.81 27.30 -17.71
C VAL A 900 -16.79 28.28 -18.30
N VAL A 901 -15.56 28.21 -17.82
CA VAL A 901 -14.46 29.05 -18.31
C VAL A 901 -13.85 28.41 -19.54
N ASP A 902 -13.68 29.21 -20.58
CA ASP A 902 -12.85 28.90 -21.75
C ASP A 902 -11.57 29.73 -21.66
N ALA A 903 -10.48 29.10 -21.24
CA ALA A 903 -9.18 29.72 -21.02
C ALA A 903 -8.05 28.76 -21.46
N PRO A 904 -6.86 29.26 -21.82
CA PRO A 904 -5.74 28.39 -22.17
C PRO A 904 -5.38 27.42 -21.03
N HIS A 905 -5.43 26.12 -21.30
CA HIS A 905 -5.03 25.05 -20.38
C HIS A 905 -4.57 23.80 -21.14
N GLY A 906 -3.83 22.92 -20.46
CA GLY A 906 -3.37 21.64 -20.99
C GLY A 906 -3.57 20.49 -20.00
N VAL A 907 -3.79 19.28 -20.50
CA VAL A 907 -3.91 18.06 -19.67
C VAL A 907 -2.55 17.36 -19.62
N GLY A 908 -1.92 17.40 -18.45
CA GLY A 908 -0.55 16.88 -18.23
C GLY A 908 0.57 17.82 -18.70
N TYR A 909 0.24 19.03 -19.13
CA TYR A 909 1.22 20.03 -19.55
C TYR A 909 0.72 21.45 -19.29
N LEU A 910 1.65 22.40 -19.12
CA LEU A 910 1.33 23.81 -18.91
C LEU A 910 1.50 24.61 -20.23
N PRO A 911 0.44 25.19 -20.80
CA PRO A 911 0.57 26.09 -21.94
C PRO A 911 1.37 27.35 -21.58
N ALA A 912 2.09 27.90 -22.57
CA ALA A 912 2.76 29.19 -22.42
C ALA A 912 1.78 30.38 -22.31
N ALA A 913 0.58 30.25 -22.87
CA ALA A 913 -0.44 31.28 -22.84
C ALA A 913 -1.03 31.46 -21.43
N ASP A 914 -1.18 32.71 -21.01
CA ASP A 914 -1.70 33.08 -19.68
C ASP A 914 -3.23 33.01 -19.63
N ALA A 915 -3.77 32.39 -18.57
CA ALA A 915 -5.20 32.18 -18.39
C ALA A 915 -5.87 33.25 -17.50
N THR A 916 -5.10 34.06 -16.76
CA THR A 916 -5.63 34.96 -15.72
C THR A 916 -6.80 35.83 -16.20
N ASN A 917 -6.63 36.54 -17.32
CA ASN A 917 -7.66 37.46 -17.81
C ASN A 917 -8.94 36.74 -18.27
N ALA A 918 -8.81 35.55 -18.85
CA ALA A 918 -9.94 34.76 -19.30
C ALA A 918 -10.75 34.25 -18.10
N VAL A 919 -10.07 33.77 -17.06
CA VAL A 919 -10.70 33.33 -15.79
C VAL A 919 -11.38 34.51 -15.10
N GLN A 920 -10.67 35.64 -14.92
CA GLN A 920 -11.20 36.82 -14.22
C GLN A 920 -12.46 37.38 -14.91
N LYS A 921 -12.49 37.40 -16.25
CA LYS A 921 -13.65 37.88 -17.01
C LYS A 921 -14.93 37.08 -16.70
N VAL A 922 -14.80 35.78 -16.48
CA VAL A 922 -15.95 34.90 -16.15
C VAL A 922 -16.35 35.05 -14.69
N LEU A 923 -15.38 35.18 -13.77
CA LEU A 923 -15.61 35.55 -12.37
C LEU A 923 -16.43 36.84 -12.26
N ASP A 924 -15.99 37.91 -12.93
CA ASP A 924 -16.68 39.20 -12.94
C ASP A 924 -18.09 39.11 -13.51
N LYS A 925 -18.29 38.27 -14.54
CA LYS A 925 -19.61 38.03 -15.13
C LYS A 925 -20.54 37.35 -14.13
N ALA A 926 -20.07 36.32 -13.43
CA ALA A 926 -20.86 35.66 -12.39
C ALA A 926 -21.19 36.63 -11.25
N GLY A 927 -20.23 37.45 -10.84
CA GLY A 927 -20.41 38.50 -9.84
C GLY A 927 -21.49 39.52 -10.22
N ARG A 928 -21.42 40.07 -11.45
CA ARG A 928 -22.46 40.98 -11.99
C ARG A 928 -23.85 40.34 -12.04
N ASN A 929 -23.92 39.02 -12.20
CA ASN A 929 -25.17 38.25 -12.21
C ASN A 929 -25.63 37.81 -10.80
N GLY A 930 -24.99 38.32 -9.74
CA GLY A 930 -25.37 38.11 -8.35
C GLY A 930 -24.88 36.81 -7.73
N GLY A 931 -23.86 36.18 -8.32
CA GLY A 931 -23.26 34.93 -7.84
C GLY A 931 -23.42 33.77 -8.82
N GLY A 932 -22.81 32.63 -8.47
CA GLY A 932 -22.82 31.42 -9.29
C GLY A 932 -21.57 30.56 -9.10
N ILE A 933 -21.48 29.49 -9.87
CA ILE A 933 -20.32 28.61 -9.94
C ILE A 933 -19.55 28.93 -11.21
N VAL A 934 -18.30 29.37 -11.07
CA VAL A 934 -17.35 29.54 -12.18
C VAL A 934 -16.47 28.30 -12.22
N TYR A 935 -16.66 27.50 -13.27
CA TYR A 935 -16.08 26.17 -13.38
C TYR A 935 -14.91 26.14 -14.34
N LEU A 936 -13.78 25.64 -13.85
CA LEU A 936 -12.58 25.33 -14.62
C LEU A 936 -12.55 23.81 -14.90
N PRO A 937 -12.65 23.38 -16.17
CA PRO A 937 -12.38 21.99 -16.53
C PRO A 937 -10.99 21.52 -16.06
N ALA A 938 -10.79 20.21 -16.02
CA ALA A 938 -9.48 19.63 -15.72
C ALA A 938 -8.41 20.14 -16.71
N GLY A 939 -7.24 20.50 -16.18
CA GLY A 939 -6.12 21.06 -16.89
C GLY A 939 -5.23 21.92 -16.00
N TRP A 940 -4.03 22.21 -16.50
CA TRP A 940 -3.06 23.09 -15.87
C TRP A 940 -3.15 24.47 -16.50
N TYR A 941 -3.42 25.48 -15.67
CA TYR A 941 -3.65 26.87 -16.06
C TYR A 941 -2.47 27.72 -15.59
N ARG A 942 -1.86 28.46 -16.52
CA ARG A 942 -0.88 29.49 -16.16
C ARG A 942 -1.62 30.69 -15.59
N ILE A 943 -1.32 31.08 -14.36
CA ILE A 943 -1.89 32.25 -13.68
C ILE A 943 -0.75 33.20 -13.34
N SER A 944 -0.65 34.30 -14.11
CA SER A 944 0.47 35.25 -13.99
C SER A 944 0.23 36.34 -12.95
N THR A 945 -1.03 36.65 -12.62
CA THR A 945 -1.43 37.58 -11.54
C THR A 945 -2.68 37.05 -10.80
N HIS A 946 -2.96 37.62 -9.62
CA HIS A 946 -4.05 37.22 -8.75
C HIS A 946 -5.44 37.26 -9.40
N LEU A 947 -6.34 36.45 -8.84
CA LEU A 947 -7.76 36.36 -9.16
C LEU A 947 -8.59 36.93 -8.01
N SER A 948 -9.62 37.72 -8.34
CA SER A 948 -10.61 38.19 -7.37
C SER A 948 -11.95 37.49 -7.60
N VAL A 949 -12.39 36.71 -6.62
CA VAL A 949 -13.65 35.98 -6.64
C VAL A 949 -14.75 36.86 -6.04
N PRO A 950 -15.73 37.34 -6.84
CA PRO A 950 -16.74 38.26 -6.36
C PRO A 950 -17.70 37.64 -5.32
N ALA A 951 -18.46 38.49 -4.64
CA ALA A 951 -19.38 38.05 -3.60
C ALA A 951 -20.36 36.99 -4.14
N LYS A 952 -20.60 35.93 -3.36
CA LYS A 952 -21.49 34.80 -3.72
C LYS A 952 -21.07 34.01 -4.96
N VAL A 953 -19.84 34.16 -5.44
CA VAL A 953 -19.26 33.38 -6.54
C VAL A 953 -18.36 32.28 -5.95
N GLU A 954 -18.43 31.08 -6.53
CA GLU A 954 -17.50 30.01 -6.25
C GLU A 954 -16.57 29.80 -7.44
N LEU A 955 -15.26 29.82 -7.23
CA LEU A 955 -14.29 29.32 -8.19
C LEU A 955 -14.10 27.81 -7.97
N ARG A 956 -14.44 27.01 -8.98
CA ARG A 956 -14.51 25.55 -8.84
C ARG A 956 -13.68 24.85 -9.91
N GLY A 957 -12.87 23.89 -9.50
CA GLY A 957 -12.19 22.94 -10.38
C GLY A 957 -12.95 21.63 -10.56
N ALA A 958 -12.37 20.72 -11.34
CA ALA A 958 -13.02 19.49 -11.79
C ALA A 958 -13.17 18.39 -10.73
N SER A 959 -12.47 18.48 -9.60
CA SER A 959 -12.54 17.44 -8.58
C SER A 959 -13.72 17.63 -7.63
N ALA A 960 -14.59 16.63 -7.53
CA ALA A 960 -15.69 16.60 -6.58
C ALA A 960 -15.29 16.11 -5.17
N VAL A 961 -14.07 15.59 -5.03
CA VAL A 961 -13.54 14.91 -3.84
C VAL A 961 -12.17 15.52 -3.45
N PRO A 962 -11.63 15.22 -2.25
CA PRO A 962 -10.27 15.63 -1.89
C PRO A 962 -9.28 15.09 -2.94
N ASN A 963 -8.27 15.88 -3.29
CA ASN A 963 -7.38 15.54 -4.41
C ASN A 963 -5.92 15.91 -4.17
N ARG A 964 -5.04 15.00 -4.58
CA ARG A 964 -3.58 15.07 -4.57
C ARG A 964 -3.00 14.20 -5.69
N ASP A 965 -1.83 14.56 -6.20
CA ASP A 965 -1.19 13.83 -7.31
C ASP A 965 -0.31 12.68 -6.84
N GLN A 966 -0.01 11.78 -7.77
CA GLN A 966 1.17 10.91 -7.72
C GLN A 966 1.67 10.66 -9.14
N GLY A 967 2.93 11.03 -9.39
CA GLY A 967 3.60 10.70 -10.66
C GLY A 967 3.00 11.33 -11.94
N GLY A 968 1.99 12.21 -11.84
CA GLY A 968 1.38 12.84 -13.01
C GLY A 968 0.43 11.94 -13.77
N ALA A 969 -0.08 10.92 -13.09
CA ALA A 969 -1.13 10.04 -13.60
C ALA A 969 -2.49 10.74 -13.76
N SER A 970 -2.59 12.04 -13.41
CA SER A 970 -3.82 12.80 -13.54
C SER A 970 -3.64 14.32 -13.71
N GLY A 971 -4.57 14.91 -14.47
CA GLY A 971 -4.64 16.36 -14.70
C GLY A 971 -5.17 17.14 -13.49
N GLY A 972 -6.39 16.83 -13.04
CA GLY A 972 -7.19 17.68 -12.14
C GLY A 972 -7.26 19.15 -12.62
N THR A 973 -7.80 20.06 -11.82
CA THR A 973 -7.64 21.51 -12.10
C THR A 973 -6.47 22.04 -11.29
N VAL A 974 -5.43 22.55 -11.96
CA VAL A 974 -4.24 23.11 -11.31
C VAL A 974 -4.01 24.54 -11.75
N LEU A 975 -3.97 25.46 -10.80
CA LEU A 975 -3.53 26.83 -11.01
C LEU A 975 -2.02 26.90 -10.75
N GLN A 976 -1.23 27.04 -11.80
CA GLN A 976 0.21 27.26 -11.70
C GLN A 976 0.50 28.75 -11.60
N ALA A 977 0.87 29.19 -10.41
CA ALA A 977 0.97 30.60 -10.03
C ALA A 977 2.40 31.15 -10.22
N PHE A 978 2.50 32.26 -10.96
CA PHE A 978 3.78 32.92 -11.28
C PHE A 978 3.94 34.32 -10.66
N GLU A 979 2.93 34.81 -9.94
CA GLU A 979 3.02 36.11 -9.26
C GLU A 979 3.96 35.99 -8.04
N LYS A 980 5.09 36.70 -8.09
CA LYS A 980 6.07 36.83 -6.99
C LYS A 980 6.02 38.25 -6.45
N ASN A 981 6.07 38.42 -5.12
CA ASN A 981 6.09 39.72 -4.44
C ASN A 981 4.80 40.56 -4.53
N THR A 982 3.72 40.09 -3.91
CA THR A 982 2.54 40.91 -3.62
C THR A 982 2.12 40.74 -2.17
N GLU A 983 1.64 41.80 -1.52
CA GLU A 983 0.88 41.67 -0.26
C GLU A 983 -0.46 40.95 -0.51
N THR A 984 -0.94 40.98 -1.75
CA THR A 984 -2.19 40.34 -2.22
C THR A 984 -2.02 38.84 -2.39
N ALA A 985 -3.02 38.08 -1.93
CA ALA A 985 -3.11 36.63 -2.13
C ALA A 985 -3.38 36.28 -3.60
N LEU A 986 -2.96 35.08 -4.05
CA LEU A 986 -3.24 34.61 -5.41
C LEU A 986 -4.75 34.59 -5.70
N ILE A 987 -5.56 34.16 -4.74
CA ILE A 987 -7.02 34.19 -4.83
C ILE A 987 -7.56 35.03 -3.68
N THR A 988 -8.29 36.10 -4.01
CA THR A 988 -9.01 36.93 -3.02
C THR A 988 -10.50 36.64 -3.05
N LEU A 989 -11.11 36.50 -1.87
CA LEU A 989 -12.51 36.15 -1.70
C LEU A 989 -13.30 37.34 -1.13
N GLN A 990 -14.36 37.72 -1.83
CA GLN A 990 -15.35 38.68 -1.34
C GLN A 990 -16.43 37.98 -0.48
N ASN A 991 -17.38 38.71 0.09
CA ASN A 991 -18.44 38.16 0.96
C ASN A 991 -19.13 36.91 0.39
N ARG A 992 -19.13 35.80 1.15
CA ARG A 992 -19.70 34.51 0.77
C ARG A 992 -19.15 33.90 -0.53
N ALA A 993 -17.95 34.30 -0.94
CA ALA A 993 -17.23 33.67 -2.04
C ALA A 993 -16.43 32.45 -1.56
N GLY A 994 -16.13 31.51 -2.46
CA GLY A 994 -15.35 30.33 -2.09
C GLY A 994 -14.58 29.67 -3.22
N VAL A 995 -13.74 28.72 -2.84
CA VAL A 995 -12.91 27.89 -3.72
C VAL A 995 -13.24 26.42 -3.50
N ARG A 996 -13.34 25.63 -4.58
CA ARG A 996 -13.60 24.19 -4.47
C ARG A 996 -12.86 23.35 -5.52
N GLY A 997 -12.32 22.19 -5.14
CA GLY A 997 -11.99 21.11 -6.09
C GLY A 997 -10.82 21.39 -7.04
N LEU A 998 -9.88 22.25 -6.63
CA LEU A 998 -8.71 22.64 -7.43
C LEU A 998 -7.43 22.64 -6.60
N ARG A 999 -6.28 22.69 -7.28
CA ARG A 999 -4.95 22.78 -6.66
C ARG A 999 -4.27 24.09 -7.03
N VAL A 1000 -3.48 24.63 -6.11
CA VAL A 1000 -2.59 25.77 -6.35
C VAL A 1000 -1.14 25.30 -6.22
N PHE A 1001 -0.36 25.48 -7.27
CA PHE A 1001 1.05 25.10 -7.33
C PHE A 1001 1.90 26.30 -7.72
N TYR A 1002 3.08 26.45 -7.10
CA TYR A 1002 4.02 27.53 -7.37
C TYR A 1002 5.28 26.97 -8.05
N PRO A 1003 5.40 26.98 -9.39
CA PRO A 1003 6.48 26.29 -10.10
C PRO A 1003 7.89 26.78 -9.73
N ASP A 1004 7.97 28.06 -9.36
CA ASP A 1004 9.23 28.69 -8.97
C ASP A 1004 9.58 28.52 -7.49
N ASN A 1005 8.65 28.03 -6.66
CA ASN A 1005 8.90 27.69 -5.27
C ASN A 1005 9.40 26.23 -5.19
N ASN A 1006 10.57 25.98 -5.79
CA ASN A 1006 11.15 24.67 -6.01
C ASN A 1006 12.28 24.39 -5.01
N PRO A 1007 12.11 23.45 -4.05
CA PRO A 1007 13.15 23.14 -3.07
C PRO A 1007 14.41 22.48 -3.66
N GLY A 1008 14.32 21.88 -4.85
CA GLY A 1008 15.45 21.25 -5.54
C GLY A 1008 16.38 22.24 -6.26
N LYS A 1009 15.97 23.51 -6.42
CA LYS A 1009 16.84 24.56 -6.96
C LYS A 1009 17.74 25.18 -5.90
N ALA A 1010 18.84 25.79 -6.34
CA ALA A 1010 19.80 26.46 -5.45
C ALA A 1010 19.16 27.56 -4.60
N GLU A 1011 18.17 28.28 -5.16
CA GLU A 1011 17.42 29.32 -4.45
C GLU A 1011 16.47 28.76 -3.38
N GLY A 1012 16.10 27.47 -3.48
CA GLY A 1012 15.18 26.81 -2.57
C GLY A 1012 13.76 27.38 -2.59
N VAL A 1013 13.10 27.35 -1.43
CA VAL A 1013 11.76 27.94 -1.26
C VAL A 1013 11.86 29.33 -0.65
N VAL A 1014 10.98 30.23 -1.09
CA VAL A 1014 10.95 31.63 -0.66
C VAL A 1014 9.56 32.00 -0.14
N PRO A 1015 9.44 33.08 0.65
CA PRO A 1015 8.14 33.58 1.07
C PRO A 1015 7.22 33.92 -0.10
N TYR A 1016 6.03 33.34 -0.10
CA TYR A 1016 4.91 33.67 -0.98
C TYR A 1016 3.75 34.22 -0.15
N PRO A 1017 2.90 35.09 -0.73
CA PRO A 1017 1.64 35.47 -0.09
C PRO A 1017 0.73 34.25 0.12
N TYR A 1018 -0.36 34.46 0.85
CA TYR A 1018 -1.38 33.42 0.99
C TYR A 1018 -1.92 33.00 -0.38
N ALA A 1019 -2.12 31.69 -0.58
CA ALA A 1019 -2.75 31.18 -1.78
C ALA A 1019 -4.23 31.61 -1.89
N VAL A 1020 -4.94 31.63 -0.75
CA VAL A 1020 -6.33 32.08 -0.67
C VAL A 1020 -6.51 33.01 0.53
N ARG A 1021 -7.14 34.17 0.31
CA ARG A 1021 -7.47 35.11 1.39
C ARG A 1021 -8.90 35.65 1.28
N GLY A 1022 -9.62 35.73 2.40
CA GLY A 1022 -10.97 36.30 2.47
C GLY A 1022 -11.28 36.84 3.86
N HIS A 1023 -11.75 38.09 3.96
CA HIS A 1023 -12.01 38.74 5.26
C HIS A 1023 -13.49 39.10 5.45
N ALA A 1024 -14.38 38.35 4.80
CA ALA A 1024 -15.82 38.57 4.88
C ALA A 1024 -16.55 37.28 5.31
N GLY A 1025 -17.76 37.44 5.85
CA GLY A 1025 -18.54 36.30 6.34
C GLY A 1025 -18.88 35.27 5.25
N GLY A 1026 -18.90 34.00 5.63
CA GLY A 1026 -19.28 32.86 4.81
C GLY A 1026 -18.26 32.49 3.72
N ASN A 1027 -17.00 32.89 3.85
CA ASN A 1027 -15.94 32.46 2.94
C ASN A 1027 -15.58 30.99 3.17
N TYR A 1028 -15.27 30.26 2.08
CA TYR A 1028 -14.97 28.83 2.21
C TYR A 1028 -13.95 28.30 1.20
N VAL A 1029 -13.21 27.26 1.62
CA VAL A 1029 -12.23 26.52 0.81
C VAL A 1029 -12.44 25.02 1.03
N ILE A 1030 -12.80 24.29 -0.03
CA ILE A 1030 -13.24 22.88 0.06
C ILE A 1030 -12.52 22.00 -0.97
N ASN A 1031 -12.02 20.82 -0.60
CA ASN A 1031 -11.36 19.87 -1.52
C ASN A 1031 -10.21 20.53 -2.33
N ALA A 1032 -9.37 21.32 -1.65
CA ALA A 1032 -8.31 22.10 -2.29
C ALA A 1032 -6.91 21.59 -1.90
N GLY A 1033 -6.02 21.54 -2.89
CA GLY A 1033 -4.63 21.07 -2.70
C GLY A 1033 -3.60 22.20 -2.80
N PHE A 1034 -2.58 22.18 -1.94
CA PHE A 1034 -1.50 23.15 -1.88
C PHE A 1034 -0.14 22.45 -1.78
N PRO A 1035 0.42 21.91 -2.88
CA PRO A 1035 1.59 21.04 -2.82
C PRO A 1035 2.87 21.71 -2.30
N ASN A 1036 3.01 23.03 -2.47
CA ASN A 1036 4.23 23.75 -2.11
C ASN A 1036 3.98 25.23 -1.75
N ALA A 1037 2.90 25.51 -1.02
CA ALA A 1037 2.56 26.88 -0.64
C ALA A 1037 3.44 27.35 0.54
N TRP A 1038 3.87 28.62 0.54
CA TRP A 1038 4.47 29.20 1.74
C TRP A 1038 3.37 29.47 2.78
N ASN A 1039 2.38 30.27 2.38
CA ASN A 1039 1.15 30.54 3.13
C ASN A 1039 -0.05 29.98 2.35
N GLY A 1040 -0.90 29.20 3.02
CA GLY A 1040 -2.06 28.53 2.43
C GLY A 1040 -3.31 29.43 2.41
N ILE A 1041 -4.04 29.41 3.52
CA ILE A 1041 -5.39 30.00 3.64
C ILE A 1041 -5.42 31.02 4.78
N ASP A 1042 -5.98 32.21 4.52
CA ASP A 1042 -6.21 33.28 5.50
C ASP A 1042 -7.67 33.74 5.45
N LEU A 1043 -8.46 33.38 6.46
CA LEU A 1043 -9.89 33.70 6.52
C LEU A 1043 -10.26 34.47 7.79
N SER A 1044 -11.21 35.40 7.70
CA SER A 1044 -11.87 36.01 8.87
C SER A 1044 -13.32 36.37 8.55
N GLY A 1045 -14.12 36.61 9.59
CA GLY A 1045 -15.58 36.82 9.49
C GLY A 1045 -16.39 35.62 9.98
N ASP A 1046 -17.70 35.79 10.06
CA ASP A 1046 -18.61 34.76 10.56
C ASP A 1046 -18.79 33.60 9.57
N ASP A 1047 -19.03 32.40 10.07
CA ASP A 1047 -19.41 31.20 9.30
C ASP A 1047 -18.39 30.79 8.21
N VAL A 1048 -17.09 31.02 8.44
CA VAL A 1048 -16.03 30.58 7.51
C VAL A 1048 -15.85 29.06 7.55
N VAL A 1049 -15.53 28.42 6.42
CA VAL A 1049 -15.38 26.96 6.34
C VAL A 1049 -14.13 26.56 5.56
N VAL A 1050 -13.24 25.80 6.18
CA VAL A 1050 -12.14 25.10 5.50
C VAL A 1050 -12.39 23.61 5.62
N ARG A 1051 -12.44 22.87 4.50
CA ARG A 1051 -12.71 21.43 4.54
C ARG A 1051 -11.91 20.66 3.52
N LYS A 1052 -11.35 19.51 3.91
CA LYS A 1052 -10.65 18.60 3.00
C LYS A 1052 -9.54 19.31 2.21
N VAL A 1053 -8.70 20.01 2.95
CA VAL A 1053 -7.51 20.68 2.42
C VAL A 1053 -6.31 19.79 2.66
N ALA A 1054 -5.48 19.62 1.63
CA ALA A 1054 -4.24 18.86 1.72
C ALA A 1054 -3.05 19.58 1.10
N GLY A 1055 -1.84 19.31 1.59
CA GLY A 1055 -0.64 19.92 1.03
C GLY A 1055 0.56 20.00 1.95
N ALA A 1056 1.60 20.69 1.48
CA ALA A 1056 2.76 21.09 2.26
C ALA A 1056 2.79 22.61 2.36
N PHE A 1057 2.98 23.10 3.58
CA PHE A 1057 2.98 24.52 3.90
C PHE A 1057 4.28 24.87 4.62
N PHE A 1058 4.98 25.90 4.15
CA PHE A 1058 6.28 26.27 4.73
C PHE A 1058 6.16 27.19 5.96
N ASP A 1059 5.04 27.91 6.13
CA ASP A 1059 4.84 28.82 7.27
C ASP A 1059 3.41 28.76 7.84
N HIS A 1060 2.40 29.35 7.20
CA HIS A 1060 1.03 29.27 7.70
C HIS A 1060 0.15 28.43 6.77
N ALA A 1061 -0.33 27.26 7.23
CA ALA A 1061 -1.27 26.48 6.43
C ALA A 1061 -2.67 27.11 6.44
N ILE A 1062 -3.24 27.33 7.63
CA ILE A 1062 -4.55 27.96 7.82
C ILE A 1062 -4.45 29.02 8.92
N THR A 1063 -4.89 30.24 8.63
CA THR A 1063 -5.02 31.34 9.59
C THR A 1063 -6.48 31.76 9.66
N ILE A 1064 -7.04 31.82 10.87
CA ILE A 1064 -8.41 32.27 11.14
C ILE A 1064 -8.37 33.51 12.04
N GLY A 1065 -8.78 34.65 11.49
CA GLY A 1065 -8.92 35.92 12.21
C GLY A 1065 -10.26 36.08 12.94
N PRO A 1066 -10.63 37.31 13.34
CA PRO A 1066 -11.87 37.56 14.10
C PRO A 1066 -13.14 37.16 13.34
N GLY A 1067 -14.06 36.49 14.03
CA GLY A 1067 -15.32 35.99 13.49
C GLY A 1067 -15.99 34.98 14.43
N THR A 1068 -17.22 34.57 14.12
CA THR A 1068 -17.96 33.56 14.89
C THR A 1068 -18.30 32.32 14.06
N ASN A 1069 -18.39 31.15 14.72
CA ASN A 1069 -18.89 29.89 14.13
C ASN A 1069 -18.07 29.38 12.91
N GLY A 1070 -16.78 29.65 12.86
CA GLY A 1070 -15.89 29.09 11.84
C GLY A 1070 -15.71 27.57 12.01
N ARG A 1071 -15.41 26.86 10.91
CA ARG A 1071 -15.18 25.40 10.92
C ARG A 1071 -13.96 25.01 10.10
N ILE A 1072 -13.15 24.09 10.61
CA ILE A 1072 -12.03 23.45 9.91
C ILE A 1072 -12.20 21.93 10.00
N GLU A 1073 -12.33 21.24 8.87
CA GLU A 1073 -12.74 19.83 8.83
C GLU A 1073 -11.87 18.99 7.88
N GLY A 1074 -11.24 17.91 8.37
CA GLY A 1074 -10.55 16.93 7.54
C GLY A 1074 -9.31 17.48 6.83
N VAL A 1075 -8.41 18.14 7.56
CA VAL A 1075 -7.18 18.72 7.01
C VAL A 1075 -6.02 17.75 7.21
N LEU A 1076 -5.33 17.42 6.12
CA LEU A 1076 -4.16 16.56 6.11
C LEU A 1076 -2.96 17.34 5.55
N SER A 1077 -1.92 17.55 6.35
CA SER A 1077 -0.71 18.19 5.84
C SER A 1077 0.54 17.34 6.05
N ASN A 1078 1.28 17.14 4.96
CA ASN A 1078 2.49 16.34 4.93
C ASN A 1078 3.45 16.91 3.87
N GLY A 1079 4.74 17.00 4.21
CA GLY A 1079 5.81 17.50 3.35
C GLY A 1079 5.94 16.72 2.03
N ASN A 1080 5.59 15.42 2.04
CA ASN A 1080 5.56 14.55 0.85
C ASN A 1080 4.72 15.13 -0.30
N ALA A 1081 3.80 16.07 -0.03
CA ALA A 1081 3.00 16.72 -1.06
C ALA A 1081 3.85 17.49 -2.08
N VAL A 1082 5.08 17.87 -1.72
CA VAL A 1082 6.01 18.55 -2.63
C VAL A 1082 6.57 17.61 -3.69
N THR A 1083 6.88 16.36 -3.33
CA THR A 1083 7.56 15.38 -4.20
C THR A 1083 6.59 14.49 -4.94
N ARG A 1084 5.41 14.24 -4.35
CA ARG A 1084 4.31 13.47 -4.94
C ARG A 1084 3.47 14.35 -5.86
N VAL A 1085 4.11 14.88 -6.90
CA VAL A 1085 3.49 15.73 -7.94
C VAL A 1085 3.85 15.27 -9.35
N GLY A 1086 2.94 15.49 -10.28
CA GLY A 1086 3.12 15.13 -11.69
C GLY A 1086 3.81 16.16 -12.57
N TYR A 1087 4.25 17.28 -12.00
CA TYR A 1087 4.62 18.44 -12.80
C TYR A 1087 6.03 18.36 -13.39
N GLN A 1088 6.84 17.38 -12.94
CA GLN A 1088 8.19 17.04 -13.41
C GLN A 1088 9.01 18.28 -13.78
N GLN A 1089 9.06 19.29 -12.90
CA GLN A 1089 9.77 20.53 -13.20
C GLN A 1089 11.29 20.27 -13.32
N PRO A 1090 12.02 21.06 -14.13
CA PRO A 1090 13.48 20.97 -14.14
C PRO A 1090 14.08 21.14 -12.74
N TYR A 1091 15.04 20.27 -12.41
CA TYR A 1091 15.69 20.21 -11.09
C TYR A 1091 14.70 20.07 -9.92
N TRP A 1092 13.57 19.40 -10.13
CA TRP A 1092 12.70 19.01 -9.01
C TRP A 1092 13.36 17.87 -8.23
N MET A 1093 13.15 17.84 -6.92
CA MET A 1093 13.72 16.84 -6.03
C MET A 1093 12.91 15.54 -6.01
N ASN A 1094 13.55 14.44 -5.61
CA ASN A 1094 12.89 13.15 -5.35
C ASN A 1094 12.46 13.01 -3.88
N GLU A 1095 11.62 12.02 -3.58
CA GLU A 1095 11.12 11.78 -2.21
C GLU A 1095 12.22 11.38 -1.21
N GLY A 1096 13.31 10.76 -1.68
CA GLY A 1096 14.43 10.35 -0.83
C GLY A 1096 15.15 11.52 -0.13
N SER A 1097 15.10 12.73 -0.68
CA SER A 1097 15.73 13.93 -0.11
C SER A 1097 14.76 14.84 0.67
N ILE A 1098 13.56 14.35 1.01
CA ILE A 1098 12.49 15.21 1.54
C ILE A 1098 12.77 15.82 2.90
N PHE A 1099 13.40 15.06 3.80
CA PHE A 1099 13.76 15.56 5.12
C PHE A 1099 14.74 16.72 5.00
N GLU A 1100 15.82 16.51 4.23
CA GLU A 1100 16.86 17.51 4.03
C GLU A 1100 16.37 18.77 3.32
N LEU A 1101 15.57 18.63 2.26
CA LEU A 1101 15.25 19.76 1.38
C LEU A 1101 13.93 20.48 1.72
N VAL A 1102 13.02 19.82 2.44
CA VAL A 1102 11.65 20.33 2.71
C VAL A 1102 11.39 20.40 4.21
N ILE A 1103 11.37 19.25 4.89
CA ILE A 1103 10.85 19.15 6.26
C ILE A 1103 11.79 19.80 7.27
N ASP A 1104 13.04 19.36 7.37
CA ASP A 1104 14.00 19.88 8.35
C ASP A 1104 14.50 21.27 7.98
N LYS A 1105 14.61 21.55 6.68
CA LYS A 1105 15.11 22.84 6.20
C LYS A 1105 14.14 23.98 6.47
N TYR A 1106 12.83 23.73 6.32
CA TYR A 1106 11.79 24.76 6.39
C TYR A 1106 10.65 24.39 7.34
N MET A 1107 9.87 23.35 7.06
CA MET A 1107 8.58 23.14 7.72
C MET A 1107 8.70 22.97 9.25
N ARG A 1108 9.65 22.17 9.73
CA ARG A 1108 9.92 21.99 11.17
C ARG A 1108 10.43 23.24 11.86
N LYS A 1109 10.85 24.27 11.13
CA LYS A 1109 11.33 25.53 11.74
C LYS A 1109 10.23 26.58 11.86
N THR A 1110 9.28 26.60 10.94
CA THR A 1110 8.36 27.73 10.80
C THR A 1110 6.89 27.36 10.62
N ALA A 1111 6.55 26.12 10.23
CA ALA A 1111 5.21 25.79 9.79
C ALA A 1111 4.22 25.59 10.94
N LYS A 1112 3.01 26.16 10.81
CA LYS A 1112 1.85 26.02 11.70
C LYS A 1112 0.65 25.52 10.90
N ILE A 1113 -0.02 24.45 11.35
CA ILE A 1113 -1.19 23.96 10.62
C ILE A 1113 -2.41 24.87 10.81
N VAL A 1114 -2.68 25.34 12.04
CA VAL A 1114 -3.78 26.27 12.32
C VAL A 1114 -3.30 27.39 13.23
N THR A 1115 -3.49 28.63 12.81
CA THR A 1115 -3.27 29.85 13.62
C THR A 1115 -4.61 30.56 13.84
N VAL A 1116 -4.91 30.95 15.08
CA VAL A 1116 -6.18 31.59 15.46
C VAL A 1116 -5.93 32.93 16.16
N ASP A 1117 -6.52 33.98 15.61
CA ASP A 1117 -6.40 35.37 16.04
C ASP A 1117 -7.78 36.03 16.22
N GLY A 1118 -8.43 35.73 17.35
CA GLY A 1118 -9.66 36.41 17.80
C GLY A 1118 -10.98 35.76 17.37
N ALA A 1119 -10.95 34.55 16.80
CA ALA A 1119 -12.15 33.78 16.46
C ALA A 1119 -12.91 33.33 17.72
N ARG A 1120 -14.24 33.19 17.64
CA ARG A 1120 -15.07 32.62 18.72
C ARG A 1120 -15.97 31.51 18.19
N GLY A 1121 -16.13 30.44 18.97
CA GLY A 1121 -16.87 29.24 18.53
C GLY A 1121 -16.28 28.61 17.27
N LEU A 1122 -14.95 28.65 17.12
CA LEU A 1122 -14.27 27.96 16.02
C LEU A 1122 -14.20 26.47 16.36
N THR A 1123 -14.65 25.60 15.45
CA THR A 1123 -14.53 24.16 15.61
C THR A 1123 -13.52 23.55 14.64
N LEU A 1124 -12.67 22.66 15.13
CA LEU A 1124 -11.75 21.85 14.34
C LEU A 1124 -12.18 20.39 14.46
N LEU A 1125 -12.32 19.68 13.34
CA LEU A 1125 -12.56 18.24 13.29
C LEU A 1125 -11.57 17.59 12.34
N ASN A 1126 -10.90 16.53 12.78
CA ASN A 1126 -10.02 15.72 11.95
C ASN A 1126 -8.88 16.54 11.30
N VAL A 1127 -7.98 17.08 12.12
CA VAL A 1127 -6.86 17.92 11.67
C VAL A 1127 -5.53 17.24 12.02
N PHE A 1128 -4.69 17.02 11.01
CA PHE A 1128 -3.41 16.32 11.18
C PHE A 1128 -2.25 17.01 10.46
N ALA A 1129 -1.10 17.10 11.13
CA ALA A 1129 0.13 17.68 10.59
C ALA A 1129 1.35 16.75 10.77
N TYR A 1130 2.10 16.53 9.69
CA TYR A 1130 3.36 15.80 9.68
C TYR A 1130 4.53 16.72 9.30
N GLY A 1131 5.55 16.81 10.17
CA GLY A 1131 6.77 17.57 9.86
C GLY A 1131 6.67 19.08 10.08
N PHE A 1132 5.77 19.53 10.96
CA PHE A 1132 5.50 20.96 11.23
C PHE A 1132 6.30 21.50 12.41
N HIS A 1133 6.33 22.82 12.62
CA HIS A 1133 6.83 23.39 13.89
C HIS A 1133 5.74 23.32 14.97
N ASP A 1134 4.55 23.87 14.72
CA ASP A 1134 3.42 23.80 15.67
C ASP A 1134 2.15 23.24 15.02
N GLY A 1135 1.32 22.61 15.85
CA GLY A 1135 -0.04 22.19 15.54
C GLY A 1135 -1.01 23.37 15.53
N LEU A 1136 -1.87 23.43 16.55
CA LEU A 1136 -2.83 24.50 16.78
C LEU A 1136 -2.19 25.63 17.60
N VAL A 1137 -2.11 26.83 17.04
CA VAL A 1137 -1.64 28.05 17.69
C VAL A 1137 -2.79 29.02 17.89
N VAL A 1138 -3.13 29.33 19.13
CA VAL A 1138 -4.20 30.27 19.50
C VAL A 1138 -3.59 31.46 20.23
N ASN A 1139 -3.46 32.60 19.54
CA ASN A 1139 -2.98 33.83 20.18
C ASN A 1139 -4.09 34.47 21.01
N SER A 1140 -5.31 34.44 20.49
CA SER A 1140 -6.55 34.79 21.19
C SER A 1140 -7.74 34.10 20.54
N GLY A 1141 -8.78 33.75 21.30
CA GLY A 1141 -10.02 33.21 20.72
C GLY A 1141 -10.70 32.14 21.57
N GLN A 1142 -11.71 31.48 20.98
CA GLN A 1142 -12.36 30.29 21.53
C GLN A 1142 -12.36 29.18 20.47
N VAL A 1143 -11.76 28.02 20.81
CA VAL A 1143 -11.56 26.91 19.88
C VAL A 1143 -11.91 25.57 20.54
N ASP A 1144 -12.80 24.81 19.89
CA ASP A 1144 -13.08 23.41 20.22
C ASP A 1144 -12.47 22.51 19.14
N ALA A 1145 -11.44 21.74 19.49
CA ALA A 1145 -10.76 20.82 18.59
C ALA A 1145 -11.10 19.36 18.88
N PHE A 1146 -11.35 18.60 17.82
CA PHE A 1146 -11.74 17.21 17.85
C PHE A 1146 -10.86 16.41 16.89
N ASN A 1147 -10.25 15.32 17.37
CA ASN A 1147 -9.31 14.51 16.60
C ASN A 1147 -8.18 15.38 16.00
N LEU A 1148 -7.31 15.90 16.88
CA LEU A 1148 -6.16 16.73 16.51
C LEU A 1148 -4.87 15.91 16.62
N GLY A 1149 -4.09 15.83 15.54
CA GLY A 1149 -2.85 15.06 15.53
C GLY A 1149 -1.64 15.85 15.02
N THR A 1150 -0.48 15.59 15.63
CA THR A 1150 0.81 16.07 15.13
C THR A 1150 1.88 15.00 15.20
N ASP A 1151 2.57 14.78 14.10
CA ASP A 1151 3.72 13.90 14.00
C ASP A 1151 4.96 14.68 13.54
N ASN A 1152 6.11 14.26 14.05
CA ASN A 1152 7.41 14.74 13.59
C ASN A 1152 7.58 16.26 13.70
N LEU A 1153 7.14 16.84 14.81
CA LEU A 1153 7.31 18.26 15.13
C LEU A 1153 8.78 18.68 15.21
N GLY A 1154 9.05 19.94 14.89
CA GLY A 1154 10.35 20.58 15.09
C GLY A 1154 10.75 20.71 16.56
N THR A 1155 12.01 21.03 16.81
CA THR A 1155 12.51 21.33 18.16
C THR A 1155 11.69 22.47 18.78
N ASP A 1156 11.27 22.31 20.04
CA ASP A 1156 10.40 23.24 20.78
C ASP A 1156 9.00 23.46 20.18
N GLY A 1157 8.58 22.62 19.24
CA GLY A 1157 7.25 22.60 18.66
C GLY A 1157 6.16 22.07 19.61
N HIS A 1158 4.94 22.60 19.47
CA HIS A 1158 3.80 22.22 20.30
C HIS A 1158 2.62 21.69 19.48
N THR A 1159 1.93 20.65 19.97
CA THR A 1159 0.64 20.24 19.37
C THR A 1159 -0.44 21.29 19.59
N VAL A 1160 -0.51 21.86 20.80
CA VAL A 1160 -1.41 22.97 21.14
C VAL A 1160 -0.60 24.07 21.84
N LYS A 1161 -0.68 25.29 21.34
CA LYS A 1161 -0.03 26.48 21.92
C LYS A 1161 -1.05 27.59 22.08
N VAL A 1162 -1.29 28.00 23.32
CA VAL A 1162 -2.28 29.03 23.66
C VAL A 1162 -1.59 30.19 24.37
N VAL A 1163 -1.71 31.39 23.82
CA VAL A 1163 -1.27 32.61 24.51
C VAL A 1163 -2.37 33.12 25.43
N SER A 1164 -3.59 33.23 24.90
CA SER A 1164 -4.80 33.59 25.64
C SER A 1164 -6.04 33.03 24.93
N GLY A 1165 -7.12 32.79 25.65
CA GLY A 1165 -8.36 32.28 25.07
C GLY A 1165 -8.93 31.08 25.83
N ASP A 1166 -10.01 30.53 25.27
CA ASP A 1166 -10.70 29.34 25.76
C ASP A 1166 -10.52 28.21 24.74
N VAL A 1167 -9.68 27.23 25.06
CA VAL A 1167 -9.29 26.17 24.13
C VAL A 1167 -9.54 24.82 24.77
N GLU A 1168 -10.33 24.00 24.09
CA GLU A 1168 -10.59 22.62 24.45
C GLU A 1168 -10.21 21.70 23.28
N ALA A 1169 -9.48 20.62 23.55
CA ALA A 1169 -9.14 19.62 22.55
C ALA A 1169 -9.47 18.21 23.05
N THR A 1170 -10.26 17.45 22.27
CA THR A 1170 -10.64 16.07 22.56
C THR A 1170 -10.05 15.13 21.52
N ASN A 1171 -9.48 14.00 21.97
CA ASN A 1171 -8.74 13.04 21.14
C ASN A 1171 -7.54 13.72 20.46
N LEU A 1172 -6.53 14.05 21.27
CA LEU A 1172 -5.26 14.58 20.78
C LEU A 1172 -4.26 13.43 20.60
N ALA A 1173 -3.57 13.36 19.46
CA ALA A 1173 -2.52 12.39 19.19
C ALA A 1173 -1.18 13.08 18.91
N ARG A 1174 -0.08 12.59 19.51
CA ARG A 1174 1.26 13.17 19.35
C ARG A 1174 2.38 12.12 19.36
N TYR A 1175 3.33 12.26 18.44
CA TYR A 1175 4.56 11.47 18.38
C TYR A 1175 5.73 12.08 19.17
N ASN A 1176 6.11 13.34 18.86
CA ASN A 1176 7.22 14.07 19.50
C ASN A 1176 6.83 15.55 19.77
N GLY A 1177 7.76 16.37 20.28
CA GLY A 1177 7.48 17.76 20.70
C GLY A 1177 6.78 17.86 22.05
N ALA A 1178 6.23 19.04 22.37
CA ALA A 1178 5.43 19.27 23.57
C ALA A 1178 3.93 19.16 23.26
N THR A 1179 3.15 18.59 24.18
CA THR A 1179 1.69 18.49 24.00
C THR A 1179 1.02 19.87 24.08
N LEU A 1180 1.37 20.66 25.11
CA LEU A 1180 0.69 21.91 25.44
C LEU A 1180 1.67 22.98 25.91
N SER A 1181 1.42 24.22 25.51
CA SER A 1181 1.87 25.43 26.21
C SER A 1181 0.69 26.39 26.38
N GLY A 1182 0.55 26.95 27.58
CA GLY A 1182 -0.55 27.87 27.93
C GLY A 1182 -1.84 27.20 28.43
N PRO A 1183 -2.93 27.98 28.61
CA PRO A 1183 -4.18 27.49 29.21
C PRO A 1183 -5.05 26.77 28.18
N ALA A 1184 -5.13 25.44 28.26
CA ALA A 1184 -6.08 24.65 27.48
C ALA A 1184 -6.56 23.42 28.27
N THR A 1185 -7.80 23.00 27.99
CA THR A 1185 -8.35 21.73 28.48
C THR A 1185 -8.14 20.65 27.43
N LEU A 1186 -7.39 19.61 27.78
CA LEU A 1186 -7.15 18.48 26.90
C LEU A 1186 -7.85 17.24 27.45
N ARG A 1187 -8.52 16.50 26.57
CA ARG A 1187 -9.18 15.23 26.88
C ARG A 1187 -8.67 14.14 25.97
N ASN A 1188 -8.52 12.94 26.54
CA ASN A 1188 -8.19 11.74 25.79
C ASN A 1188 -6.86 11.87 25.01
N VAL A 1189 -5.82 12.36 25.69
CA VAL A 1189 -4.50 12.63 25.10
C VAL A 1189 -3.75 11.31 24.86
N MET A 1190 -3.30 11.07 23.64
CA MET A 1190 -2.54 9.90 23.20
C MET A 1190 -1.14 10.34 22.81
N VAL A 1191 -0.14 9.96 23.61
CA VAL A 1191 1.25 10.45 23.49
C VAL A 1191 2.23 9.31 23.70
N ILE A 1192 3.39 9.35 23.06
CA ILE A 1192 4.46 8.37 23.23
C ILE A 1192 5.79 9.02 23.60
N ASN A 1193 6.70 8.22 24.15
CA ASN A 1193 8.06 8.63 24.51
C ASN A 1193 8.11 9.82 25.50
N VAL A 1194 7.13 9.91 26.41
CA VAL A 1194 7.03 11.01 27.38
C VAL A 1194 7.31 10.52 28.79
N VAL A 1195 8.03 11.34 29.55
CA VAL A 1195 8.18 11.14 31.00
C VAL A 1195 6.90 11.61 31.68
N GLN A 1196 6.21 10.68 32.34
CA GLN A 1196 5.03 10.97 33.15
C GLN A 1196 5.35 10.88 34.64
N ARG A 1197 4.54 11.57 35.45
CA ARG A 1197 4.59 11.52 36.92
C ARG A 1197 3.22 11.30 37.52
N SER A 1198 3.17 10.51 38.58
CA SER A 1198 1.98 10.25 39.38
C SER A 1198 1.76 11.39 40.37
N ILE A 1199 0.60 12.05 40.28
CA ILE A 1199 0.19 13.09 41.23
C ILE A 1199 -1.08 12.62 41.95
N LYS A 1200 -1.01 12.56 43.29
CA LYS A 1200 -2.14 12.15 44.13
C LYS A 1200 -2.49 13.24 45.12
N VAL A 1201 -3.76 13.33 45.48
CA VAL A 1201 -4.24 14.21 46.55
C VAL A 1201 -4.92 13.41 47.65
N GLN A 1202 -4.75 13.85 48.89
CA GLN A 1202 -5.41 13.27 50.06
C GLN A 1202 -5.80 14.36 51.06
N ALA A 1203 -6.75 14.06 51.95
CA ALA A 1203 -7.20 14.98 53.00
C ALA A 1203 -6.83 14.46 54.39
N SER A 1204 -6.31 15.34 55.24
CA SER A 1204 -6.03 15.09 56.66
C SER A 1204 -6.99 15.93 57.50
N GLY A 1205 -8.06 15.33 58.02
CA GLY A 1205 -9.15 16.02 58.73
C GLY A 1205 -10.47 16.07 57.94
N PRO A 1206 -11.50 16.79 58.42
CA PRO A 1206 -12.83 16.80 57.82
C PRO A 1206 -12.87 17.76 56.62
N GLY A 1207 -12.56 17.26 55.42
CA GLY A 1207 -12.58 18.04 54.18
C GLY A 1207 -12.37 17.15 52.96
N THR A 1208 -12.35 17.76 51.77
CA THR A 1208 -12.11 17.07 50.50
C THR A 1208 -10.97 17.74 49.73
N ALA A 1209 -10.25 16.93 48.96
CA ALA A 1209 -9.15 17.36 48.10
C ALA A 1209 -9.42 16.85 46.68
N THR A 1210 -9.27 17.72 45.69
CA THR A 1210 -9.47 17.42 44.27
C THR A 1210 -8.28 17.91 43.46
N ILE A 1211 -8.12 17.34 42.27
CA ILE A 1211 -7.05 17.65 41.34
C ILE A 1211 -7.66 17.91 39.97
N ALA A 1212 -7.16 18.92 39.26
CA ALA A 1212 -7.56 19.28 37.92
C ALA A 1212 -6.32 19.55 37.07
N GLY A 1213 -6.30 19.01 35.86
CA GLY A 1213 -5.20 19.13 34.92
C GLY A 1213 -5.39 18.18 33.74
N ASN A 1214 -4.48 18.25 32.77
CA ASN A 1214 -4.53 17.41 31.58
C ASN A 1214 -3.87 16.05 31.87
N GLU A 1215 -4.69 15.08 32.29
CA GLU A 1215 -4.25 13.71 32.56
C GLU A 1215 -3.86 12.99 31.25
N SER A 1216 -2.67 12.38 31.25
CA SER A 1216 -2.26 11.45 30.20
C SER A 1216 -2.80 10.05 30.47
N GLU A 1217 -2.86 9.63 31.72
CA GLU A 1217 -3.55 8.42 32.21
C GLU A 1217 -4.16 8.73 33.57
N PRO A 1218 -5.02 7.87 34.16
CA PRO A 1218 -5.65 8.16 35.45
C PRO A 1218 -4.60 8.48 36.55
N GLY A 1219 -4.61 9.73 37.03
CA GLY A 1219 -3.67 10.23 38.04
C GLY A 1219 -2.23 10.48 37.56
N THR A 1220 -1.94 10.36 36.26
CA THR A 1220 -0.62 10.65 35.68
C THR A 1220 -0.65 11.84 34.75
N TYR A 1221 0.44 12.60 34.78
CA TYR A 1221 0.59 13.86 34.06
C TYR A 1221 1.97 13.93 33.42
N GLU A 1222 2.08 14.55 32.25
CA GLU A 1222 3.37 14.80 31.60
C GLU A 1222 4.25 15.72 32.47
N VAL A 1223 5.57 15.46 32.50
CA VAL A 1223 6.53 16.41 33.09
C VAL A 1223 6.43 17.75 32.38
N GLY A 1224 6.37 18.84 33.15
CA GLY A 1224 6.15 20.20 32.65
C GLY A 1224 4.68 20.62 32.57
N ALA A 1225 3.72 19.69 32.69
CA ALA A 1225 2.30 20.03 32.72
C ALA A 1225 1.94 20.84 33.98
N GLN A 1226 0.95 21.73 33.86
CA GLN A 1226 0.39 22.46 34.99
C GLN A 1226 -0.80 21.68 35.58
N VAL A 1227 -0.81 21.54 36.90
CA VAL A 1227 -1.87 20.84 37.65
C VAL A 1227 -2.32 21.74 38.80
N THR A 1228 -3.64 21.80 39.02
CA THR A 1228 -4.26 22.56 40.11
C THR A 1228 -4.92 21.63 41.10
N VAL A 1229 -4.53 21.72 42.38
CA VAL A 1229 -5.19 21.02 43.48
C VAL A 1229 -6.12 21.98 44.22
N THR A 1230 -7.30 21.50 44.62
CA THR A 1230 -8.32 22.30 45.33
C THR A 1230 -8.83 21.58 46.57
N ALA A 1231 -8.79 22.27 47.71
CA ALA A 1231 -9.24 21.79 49.01
C ALA A 1231 -10.55 22.48 49.39
N ALA A 1232 -11.54 21.69 49.83
CA ALA A 1232 -12.82 22.20 50.32
C ALA A 1232 -13.09 21.68 51.74
N ALA A 1233 -13.18 22.62 52.69
CA ALA A 1233 -13.51 22.34 54.09
C ALA A 1233 -15.00 22.03 54.27
N THR A 1234 -15.35 21.21 55.27
CA THR A 1234 -16.75 21.03 55.68
C THR A 1234 -17.22 22.23 56.51
N SER A 1235 -18.50 22.25 56.91
CA SER A 1235 -19.02 23.30 57.80
C SER A 1235 -18.24 23.44 59.11
N ASP A 1236 -17.64 22.34 59.58
CA ASP A 1236 -17.06 22.21 60.92
C ASP A 1236 -15.52 22.20 60.92
N SER A 1237 -14.89 22.54 59.79
CA SER A 1237 -13.44 22.60 59.64
C SER A 1237 -12.95 23.85 58.92
N VAL A 1238 -11.66 24.10 59.01
CA VAL A 1238 -10.94 25.16 58.28
C VAL A 1238 -9.75 24.53 57.57
N PHE A 1239 -9.58 24.82 56.28
CA PHE A 1239 -8.39 24.44 55.53
C PHE A 1239 -7.17 25.22 56.04
N GLN A 1240 -6.06 24.51 56.26
CA GLN A 1240 -4.83 25.08 56.82
C GLN A 1240 -3.77 25.29 55.75
N ASN A 1241 -3.42 24.23 55.02
CA ASN A 1241 -2.36 24.23 54.00
C ASN A 1241 -2.34 22.92 53.20
N TRP A 1242 -1.61 22.96 52.09
CA TRP A 1242 -1.14 21.81 51.34
C TRP A 1242 0.27 21.42 51.79
N THR A 1243 0.52 20.12 52.01
CA THR A 1243 1.86 19.58 52.28
C THR A 1243 2.27 18.48 51.30
N VAL A 1244 3.57 18.39 51.01
CA VAL A 1244 4.24 17.26 50.33
C VAL A 1244 5.32 16.75 51.26
N ASP A 1245 5.32 15.47 51.59
CA ASP A 1245 6.24 14.85 52.56
C ASP A 1245 6.31 15.61 53.91
N GLY A 1246 5.18 16.17 54.34
CA GLY A 1246 5.05 16.96 55.57
C GLY A 1246 5.52 18.42 55.47
N VAL A 1247 6.09 18.85 54.34
CA VAL A 1247 6.54 20.23 54.10
C VAL A 1247 5.41 21.03 53.46
N VAL A 1248 5.13 22.24 53.98
CA VAL A 1248 4.10 23.14 53.44
C VAL A 1248 4.51 23.65 52.06
N VAL A 1249 3.66 23.42 51.05
CA VAL A 1249 3.86 23.89 49.67
C VAL A 1249 2.93 25.03 49.28
N SER A 1250 1.79 25.18 49.97
CA SER A 1250 0.87 26.31 49.78
C SER A 1250 -0.08 26.46 50.97
N THR A 1251 -0.47 27.69 51.30
CA THR A 1251 -1.55 28.00 52.25
C THR A 1251 -2.87 28.34 51.57
N ASP A 1252 -2.87 28.45 50.23
CA ASP A 1252 -4.07 28.74 49.46
C ASP A 1252 -4.85 27.46 49.21
N ALA A 1253 -6.18 27.53 49.35
CA ALA A 1253 -7.05 26.37 49.15
C ALA A 1253 -6.99 25.83 47.72
N SER A 1254 -6.65 26.68 46.74
CA SER A 1254 -6.35 26.31 45.36
C SER A 1254 -4.87 26.57 45.07
N TYR A 1255 -4.17 25.56 44.56
CA TYR A 1255 -2.73 25.63 44.32
C TYR A 1255 -2.38 24.99 42.97
N THR A 1256 -1.82 25.79 42.06
CA THR A 1256 -1.34 25.36 40.74
C THR A 1256 0.17 25.23 40.73
N PHE A 1257 0.71 24.14 40.18
CA PHE A 1257 2.15 23.90 40.08
C PHE A 1257 2.52 23.09 38.84
N THR A 1258 3.80 23.14 38.47
CA THR A 1258 4.38 22.35 37.37
C THR A 1258 4.80 20.96 37.85
N VAL A 1259 4.36 19.92 37.13
CA VAL A 1259 4.71 18.52 37.40
C VAL A 1259 6.19 18.26 37.08
N ALA A 1260 6.94 17.75 38.06
CA ALA A 1260 8.37 17.43 37.89
C ALA A 1260 8.71 16.01 38.37
N THR A 1261 8.15 15.62 39.52
CA THR A 1261 8.37 14.32 40.18
C THR A 1261 7.04 13.73 40.64
N ASP A 1262 7.06 12.45 40.99
CA ASP A 1262 5.92 11.82 41.66
C ASP A 1262 5.73 12.47 43.02
N GLN A 1263 4.48 12.76 43.40
CA GLN A 1263 4.19 13.39 44.69
C GLN A 1263 2.75 13.18 45.16
N VAL A 1264 2.57 13.18 46.48
CA VAL A 1264 1.27 13.12 47.16
C VAL A 1264 1.06 14.42 47.92
N LEU A 1265 0.05 15.20 47.52
CA LEU A 1265 -0.33 16.45 48.18
C LEU A 1265 -1.40 16.17 49.24
N THR A 1266 -1.14 16.58 50.48
CA THR A 1266 -2.08 16.43 51.59
C THR A 1266 -2.72 17.79 51.92
N ALA A 1267 -4.04 17.89 51.77
CA ALA A 1267 -4.82 19.02 52.27
C ALA A 1267 -5.07 18.83 53.78
N ASN A 1268 -4.50 19.71 54.61
CA ASN A 1268 -4.66 19.65 56.06
C ASN A 1268 -5.83 20.51 56.50
N PHE A 1269 -6.76 19.92 57.27
CA PHE A 1269 -7.93 20.57 57.83
C PHE A 1269 -7.90 20.51 59.36
N GLN A 1270 -8.26 21.61 60.01
CA GLN A 1270 -8.43 21.67 61.45
C GLN A 1270 -9.91 21.79 61.79
N ALA A 1271 -10.38 21.05 62.80
CA ALA A 1271 -11.73 21.24 63.34
C ALA A 1271 -11.87 22.65 63.95
N LYS A 1272 -13.04 23.27 63.76
CA LYS A 1272 -13.36 24.60 64.31
C LYS A 1272 -13.49 24.61 65.83
#